data_AF-A0A667IGD3-F1
#
_entry.id   AF-A0A667IGD3-F1
#
_cell.length_a   1.000
_cell.length_b   1.000
_cell.length_c   1.000
_cell.angle_alpha   90.00
_cell.angle_beta   90.00
_cell.angle_gamma   90.00
#
_symmetry.space_group_name_H-M   'P 1'
#
loop_
_entity.id
_entity.type
_entity.pdbx_description
1 polymer ?
#
loop_
_entity_poly.entity_id
_entity_poly.type
_entity_poly.pdbx_seq_one_letter_code
_entity_poly.pdbx_strand_id
1 'polypeptide(L)'
;MAEATPHPLALPSGLLELCALLGPSRDSLRGPELVAQKKGASSLSALDPEVLSIFVPPFVSKEDTQLAGTNCALSKTRRRSFRKKREKPKTEPGKGPAPEDVSVPNGVDLLALPQLCFPGGVCVASEPKEDSVHFLVLTDVCGNRTYGVVAQYYRPLHDESCFYNGKMHWEPFRPPGAAAGCFVPFAVCVVSRFPYYNALKDCLSCLLTHLKLCKDFEVDNHIKDFAAKLSLIPSPPPGPLHLVFNMKPLQIVFPSRADPESPVVDLDLHLPLLCFRPEQVLQILTCLLTEQRIVFFSSSWALLALVAECFLAYLHPLQWQHTFVPILSGQMLDFVMAPTSFLMGCHLDHFQEVSKEADGLILINIDNGSVTYSNDEDIDVPDIPLLAAQTFIQRVQSLQLHHDLDLAHLGASTDLNEGRARRRAWQQGLNYQLQQVALQLLVSIFREVKNHLNYEHRVFNSEEFLKTRAPGDQQFYKQVLDTYMFHSFLKARLSRRMDAFAQMDLDTQSDEDRLSGMLPSPRRPTIEKMASRNSSSLHVTHRRMVVSMPNLRDIAVPELPARNSSLRKMDSEGSRSSGTVPSVTPKATCSFKVPEIHFPLVSQCVQAYYSDCVGLLSKAMSLLAPDNSVLLARYFYLRGAVHLMQGQLLDALLDFQSLYKTDIRIFPADLVRRTVESMSGPERAQAERVPELRRLISEVVDKPGEAPKPDDRVKNFELPKKHMQLDDFVKRVQESGIVKDTNIINRLFEALTVGHQKQIDPETFKDFYNCWKEAEAEAQEVSLPSSVMEHLDKNECVYKLSSSVKTNRGVGKIAMTQKRLFLLTEGRPGYVEISTFRDIEEVRSTTVAFLLLRIPTLKIKTASKKEVFEANLKTECDVWHLMVKEMWAGKKLADDHKDPQYIQQALTHVLLMDAVVGTLQSPGAIYAASKLSYFDKMRNEMLAAVPKTTSETLKHKINPSAGETLPHAVDVLLYTPGHLDPAEKVEDAHPKLWCALSEGKVIVFDASSWTIHQHCFRVGTSKLNCMAMAEQSQVWVGSEDSVIYIINVHSMSCNKQLTDHRSGVTGFAVQSGAPSKVYSCSADGTVLAWNVSSLRVTSRLQLPGGGLSSIRLHDGCLWCCTGSGIVVVTTGGSLRQELKVEENSKDASTSFLGFQLLPEQEQLWAACAGLDGVYIWSLRDLARPPQRVHLQDCAEVSCMIRVKKQIWVGGTGRSQGKYKGKIYVIDAQRKTVEKELVAHTDAVKTLCSAEDRYVLSGSGSGEGKIAIWKVE
;
A
#
# COMPACT_ATOMS: atom_id res chain seq x y z
N MET A 1 -12.53 -20.43 -41.66
CA MET A 1 -12.47 -19.88 -40.30
C MET A 1 -12.79 -21.02 -39.36
N ALA A 2 -11.79 -21.57 -38.69
CA ALA A 2 -12.00 -22.62 -37.69
C ALA A 2 -12.56 -21.93 -36.42
N GLU A 3 -13.71 -22.39 -35.95
CA GLU A 3 -14.25 -21.99 -34.65
C GLU A 3 -13.22 -22.32 -33.57
N ALA A 4 -12.82 -21.31 -32.80
CA ALA A 4 -11.98 -21.51 -31.62
C ALA A 4 -12.79 -22.35 -30.61
N THR A 5 -12.34 -23.58 -30.37
CA THR A 5 -12.85 -24.43 -29.29
C THR A 5 -12.75 -23.67 -27.97
N PRO A 6 -13.83 -23.58 -27.16
CA PRO A 6 -13.79 -22.89 -25.87
C PRO A 6 -12.77 -23.59 -24.96
N HIS A 7 -11.76 -22.85 -24.51
CA HIS A 7 -10.83 -23.34 -23.50
C HIS A 7 -11.62 -23.67 -22.22
N PRO A 8 -11.41 -24.85 -21.60
CA PRO A 8 -12.08 -25.18 -20.35
C PRO A 8 -11.74 -24.15 -19.27
N LEU A 9 -12.76 -23.67 -18.55
CA LEU A 9 -12.59 -22.88 -17.33
C LEU A 9 -11.56 -23.54 -16.42
N ALA A 10 -10.39 -22.92 -16.27
CA ALA A 10 -9.47 -23.27 -15.20
C ALA A 10 -10.13 -22.86 -13.89
N LEU A 11 -10.71 -23.85 -13.19
CA LEU A 11 -11.34 -23.71 -11.89
C LEU A 11 -10.36 -23.08 -10.88
N PRO A 12 -10.84 -22.40 -9.82
CA PRO A 12 -9.97 -21.86 -8.78
C PRO A 12 -9.01 -22.96 -8.28
N SER A 13 -7.71 -22.66 -8.27
CA SER A 13 -6.66 -23.65 -7.97
C SER A 13 -6.93 -24.31 -6.62
N GLY A 14 -7.24 -25.61 -6.64
CA GLY A 14 -7.31 -26.43 -5.43
C GLY A 14 -5.94 -26.50 -4.74
N LEU A 15 -5.89 -27.08 -3.54
CA LEU A 15 -4.60 -27.25 -2.82
C LEU A 15 -3.61 -28.19 -3.53
N LEU A 16 -4.08 -28.99 -4.49
CA LEU A 16 -3.28 -29.97 -5.20
C LEU A 16 -3.17 -29.62 -6.68
N GLU A 17 -1.94 -29.50 -7.18
CA GLU A 17 -1.63 -29.45 -8.62
C GLU A 17 -1.29 -30.86 -9.14
N LEU A 18 -0.46 -31.60 -8.41
CA LEU A 18 0.01 -32.94 -8.80
C LEU A 18 0.41 -33.78 -7.58
N CYS A 19 0.12 -35.08 -7.62
CA CYS A 19 0.65 -36.07 -6.68
C CYS A 19 1.37 -37.17 -7.47
N ALA A 20 2.61 -37.51 -7.12
CA ALA A 20 3.41 -38.51 -7.82
C ALA A 20 3.96 -39.58 -6.87
N LEU A 21 3.98 -40.82 -7.32
CA LEU A 21 4.71 -41.93 -6.70
C LEU A 21 6.00 -42.17 -7.48
N LEU A 22 7.12 -42.19 -6.77
CA LEU A 22 8.46 -42.35 -7.33
C LEU A 22 9.20 -43.51 -6.65
N GLY A 23 10.10 -44.14 -7.40
CA GLY A 23 10.92 -45.24 -6.92
C GLY A 23 11.66 -45.92 -8.08
N PRO A 24 12.41 -46.99 -7.83
CA PRO A 24 13.11 -47.72 -8.88
C PRO A 24 12.14 -48.48 -9.80
N SER A 25 12.52 -48.65 -11.06
CA SER A 25 11.71 -49.37 -12.05
C SER A 25 11.51 -50.85 -11.64
N ARG A 26 10.37 -51.45 -12.00
CA ARG A 26 10.14 -52.87 -11.71
C ARG A 26 11.08 -53.81 -12.49
N ASP A 27 11.61 -53.35 -13.62
CA ASP A 27 12.53 -54.11 -14.45
C ASP A 27 13.95 -54.10 -13.85
N SER A 28 14.38 -52.97 -13.26
CA SER A 28 15.65 -52.89 -12.49
C SER A 28 15.64 -53.74 -11.22
N LEU A 29 14.46 -54.09 -10.72
CA LEU A 29 14.28 -54.98 -9.57
C LEU A 29 14.26 -56.48 -9.95
N ARG A 30 14.24 -56.84 -11.25
CA ARG A 30 14.09 -58.21 -11.78
C ARG A 30 15.38 -58.85 -12.34
N GLY A 31 16.54 -58.25 -12.16
CA GLY A 31 17.82 -58.81 -12.64
C GLY A 31 18.22 -60.10 -11.91
N PRO A 32 18.74 -61.15 -12.59
CA PRO A 32 19.10 -62.44 -11.98
C PRO A 32 20.29 -62.38 -11.01
N GLU A 33 20.78 -61.18 -10.67
CA GLU A 33 21.85 -60.88 -9.73
C GLU A 33 21.55 -59.55 -8.97
N LEU A 34 20.72 -59.52 -7.92
CA LEU A 34 21.24 -59.32 -6.53
C LEU A 34 22.03 -60.55 -6.04
N VAL A 35 21.82 -61.67 -6.72
CA VAL A 35 22.56 -62.94 -6.65
C VAL A 35 24.06 -62.75 -7.00
N ALA A 36 24.90 -63.26 -6.12
CA ALA A 36 26.34 -63.56 -6.25
C ALA A 36 27.43 -62.49 -6.00
N GLN A 37 27.32 -61.22 -6.39
CA GLN A 37 28.51 -60.37 -6.55
C GLN A 37 28.21 -58.89 -6.30
N LYS A 38 29.05 -58.11 -5.62
CA LYS A 38 30.51 -58.12 -5.72
C LYS A 38 31.14 -58.68 -4.46
N LYS A 39 31.90 -59.77 -4.60
CA LYS A 39 32.87 -60.22 -3.58
C LYS A 39 33.63 -58.99 -3.03
N GLY A 40 33.31 -58.56 -1.81
CA GLY A 40 34.12 -57.64 -1.01
C GLY A 40 34.02 -56.13 -1.26
N ALA A 41 32.85 -55.55 -1.59
CA ALA A 41 32.69 -54.09 -1.61
C ALA A 41 31.55 -53.61 -0.67
N SER A 42 31.80 -52.57 0.12
CA SER A 42 30.94 -52.04 1.18
C SER A 42 29.81 -51.08 0.72
N SER A 43 29.63 -50.87 -0.59
CA SER A 43 28.52 -50.06 -1.13
C SER A 43 27.79 -50.78 -2.27
N LEU A 44 26.46 -50.89 -2.13
CA LEU A 44 25.54 -51.45 -3.13
C LEU A 44 25.36 -50.45 -4.31
N SER A 45 25.09 -50.96 -5.51
CA SER A 45 24.88 -50.12 -6.71
C SER A 45 23.66 -49.21 -6.57
N ALA A 46 23.83 -47.91 -6.84
CA ALA A 46 22.75 -46.93 -6.91
C ALA A 46 21.77 -47.28 -8.03
N LEU A 47 20.47 -47.21 -7.73
CA LEU A 47 19.39 -47.37 -8.71
C LEU A 47 18.97 -46.00 -9.24
N ASP A 48 18.45 -45.95 -10.46
CA ASP A 48 17.87 -44.73 -11.01
C ASP A 48 16.41 -44.60 -10.56
N PRO A 49 16.01 -43.49 -9.90
CA PRO A 49 14.62 -43.23 -9.58
C PRO A 49 13.82 -42.87 -10.83
N GLU A 50 12.59 -43.40 -10.93
CA GLU A 50 11.64 -43.05 -11.98
C GLU A 50 10.30 -42.66 -11.39
N VAL A 51 9.50 -41.91 -12.17
CA VAL A 51 8.09 -41.66 -11.84
C VAL A 51 7.28 -42.90 -12.17
N LEU A 52 6.74 -43.57 -11.15
CA LEU A 52 5.98 -44.82 -11.28
C LEU A 52 4.52 -44.58 -11.65
N SER A 53 3.89 -43.60 -10.99
CA SER A 53 2.51 -43.18 -11.23
C SER A 53 2.32 -41.69 -10.92
N ILE A 54 1.45 -41.03 -11.69
CA ILE A 54 1.09 -39.61 -11.53
C ILE A 54 -0.42 -39.49 -11.40
N PHE A 55 -0.85 -38.69 -10.43
CA PHE A 55 -2.23 -38.41 -10.08
C PHE A 55 -2.47 -36.90 -10.17
N VAL A 56 -3.28 -36.46 -11.14
CA VAL A 56 -3.57 -35.04 -11.42
C VAL A 56 -5.09 -34.83 -11.39
N PRO A 57 -5.61 -33.74 -10.79
CA PRO A 57 -7.00 -33.35 -10.93
C PRO A 57 -7.41 -33.08 -12.40
N PRO A 58 -8.69 -33.21 -12.79
CA PRO A 58 -9.82 -33.66 -11.98
C PRO A 58 -9.90 -35.20 -11.90
N PHE A 59 -10.28 -35.71 -10.72
CA PHE A 59 -10.39 -37.15 -10.46
C PHE A 59 -11.76 -37.76 -10.81
N VAL A 60 -12.70 -36.94 -11.28
CA VAL A 60 -14.06 -37.33 -11.69
C VAL A 60 -14.23 -37.05 -13.19
N SER A 61 -14.79 -38.00 -13.94
CA SER A 61 -15.08 -37.83 -15.38
C SER A 61 -16.52 -37.35 -15.61
N LYS A 62 -16.76 -36.53 -16.65
CA LYS A 62 -18.12 -36.03 -17.01
C LYS A 62 -18.99 -37.09 -17.72
N GLU A 63 -18.40 -38.20 -18.18
CA GLU A 63 -19.08 -39.23 -19.00
C GLU A 63 -20.11 -40.06 -18.22
N ASP A 64 -20.07 -40.06 -16.89
CA ASP A 64 -21.01 -40.82 -16.05
C ASP A 64 -22.41 -40.17 -15.94
N THR A 65 -22.66 -39.04 -16.61
CA THR A 65 -23.92 -38.27 -16.50
C THR A 65 -24.98 -38.65 -17.54
N GLN A 66 -24.65 -39.43 -18.58
CA GLN A 66 -25.55 -39.63 -19.75
C GLN A 66 -26.09 -41.05 -19.98
N LEU A 67 -25.78 -42.04 -19.14
CA LEU A 67 -26.33 -43.41 -19.30
C LEU A 67 -27.31 -43.77 -18.18
N ALA A 68 -28.48 -43.13 -18.20
CA ALA A 68 -29.69 -43.65 -17.57
C ALA A 68 -30.68 -44.07 -18.68
N GLY A 69 -30.50 -45.30 -19.20
CA GLY A 69 -31.51 -45.95 -20.03
C GLY A 69 -30.98 -46.84 -21.15
N THR A 70 -30.50 -48.05 -20.83
CA THR A 70 -30.75 -49.35 -21.50
C THR A 70 -29.72 -50.40 -21.07
N ASN A 71 -30.17 -51.63 -20.84
CA ASN A 71 -29.34 -52.77 -20.44
C ASN A 71 -28.34 -53.19 -21.54
N CYS A 72 -27.03 -53.22 -21.24
CA CYS A 72 -26.11 -54.21 -21.79
C CYS A 72 -24.76 -54.30 -21.04
N ALA A 73 -24.34 -55.56 -20.82
CA ALA A 73 -23.04 -56.14 -20.44
C ALA A 73 -21.86 -55.27 -19.97
N LEU A 74 -21.27 -55.74 -18.85
CA LEU A 74 -19.93 -55.43 -18.32
C LEU A 74 -18.88 -55.15 -19.42
N SER A 75 -18.47 -53.89 -19.56
CA SER A 75 -17.18 -53.53 -20.14
C SER A 75 -16.40 -52.64 -19.17
N LYS A 76 -15.12 -52.97 -19.01
CA LYS A 76 -14.19 -52.41 -18.03
C LYS A 76 -13.96 -50.91 -18.29
N THR A 77 -14.28 -50.06 -17.33
CA THR A 77 -13.98 -48.63 -17.32
C THR A 77 -12.47 -48.37 -17.46
N ARG A 78 -12.09 -47.57 -18.47
CA ARG A 78 -10.71 -47.12 -18.75
C ARG A 78 -10.23 -46.19 -17.62
N ARG A 79 -9.19 -46.61 -16.91
CA ARG A 79 -8.60 -45.95 -15.72
C ARG A 79 -7.61 -44.85 -16.16
N ARG A 80 -7.80 -43.60 -15.73
CA ARG A 80 -6.84 -42.48 -15.89
C ARG A 80 -5.76 -42.49 -14.79
N SER A 81 -4.99 -43.58 -14.70
CA SER A 81 -3.66 -43.56 -14.11
C SER A 81 -2.67 -43.87 -15.23
N PHE A 82 -1.73 -42.96 -15.49
CA PHE A 82 -0.74 -43.17 -16.54
C PHE A 82 0.44 -43.93 -15.95
N ARG A 83 0.63 -45.17 -16.41
CA ARG A 83 1.84 -45.94 -16.15
C ARG A 83 2.71 -45.82 -17.40
N LYS A 84 3.87 -45.18 -17.31
CA LYS A 84 4.78 -45.03 -18.45
C LYS A 84 5.27 -46.44 -18.85
N LYS A 85 4.77 -46.99 -19.96
CA LYS A 85 5.26 -48.25 -20.55
C LYS A 85 6.20 -47.88 -21.69
N ARG A 86 7.47 -48.27 -21.59
CA ARG A 86 8.51 -48.01 -22.59
C ARG A 86 8.28 -48.89 -23.82
N GLU A 87 7.71 -48.34 -24.90
CA GLU A 87 7.94 -48.89 -26.25
C GLU A 87 9.09 -48.09 -26.90
N LYS A 88 10.16 -48.80 -27.29
CA LYS A 88 11.24 -48.21 -28.10
C LYS A 88 10.66 -47.84 -29.48
N PRO A 89 10.93 -46.65 -30.03
CA PRO A 89 10.44 -46.31 -31.36
C PRO A 89 11.19 -47.15 -32.40
N LYS A 90 10.46 -48.00 -33.13
CA LYS A 90 10.89 -48.47 -34.45
C LYS A 90 10.24 -47.57 -35.50
N THR A 91 11.07 -47.02 -36.36
CA THR A 91 10.73 -46.16 -37.48
C THR A 91 9.93 -46.94 -38.53
N GLU A 92 8.66 -46.59 -38.74
CA GLU A 92 7.98 -46.69 -40.05
C GLU A 92 6.84 -45.65 -40.14
N PRO A 93 6.59 -45.03 -41.31
CA PRO A 93 5.59 -43.97 -41.45
C PRO A 93 4.23 -44.54 -41.90
N GLY A 94 3.18 -44.34 -41.11
CA GLY A 94 1.81 -44.71 -41.51
C GLY A 94 0.75 -44.10 -40.61
N LYS A 95 -0.13 -43.28 -41.21
CA LYS A 95 -1.19 -42.47 -40.59
C LYS A 95 -2.17 -43.26 -39.71
N GLY A 96 -2.37 -42.77 -38.48
CA GLY A 96 -3.51 -43.06 -37.59
C GLY A 96 -3.68 -41.91 -36.57
N PRO A 97 -4.89 -41.64 -36.04
CA PRO A 97 -5.14 -40.46 -35.21
C PRO A 97 -4.44 -40.60 -33.85
N ALA A 98 -3.77 -39.53 -33.43
CA ALA A 98 -3.02 -39.44 -32.17
C ALA A 98 -3.96 -39.60 -30.95
N PRO A 99 -3.51 -40.24 -29.85
CA PRO A 99 -4.23 -40.22 -28.59
C PRO A 99 -4.10 -38.82 -27.95
N GLU A 100 -5.18 -38.32 -27.35
CA GLU A 100 -5.20 -37.03 -26.64
C GLU A 100 -4.17 -37.01 -25.51
N ASP A 101 -3.11 -36.20 -25.68
CA ASP A 101 -2.12 -35.89 -24.65
C ASP A 101 -2.75 -35.03 -23.55
N VAL A 102 -2.90 -35.60 -22.35
CA VAL A 102 -3.26 -34.82 -21.15
C VAL A 102 -2.01 -34.06 -20.69
N SER A 103 -2.05 -32.73 -20.79
CA SER A 103 -0.96 -31.82 -20.42
C SER A 103 -0.67 -31.85 -18.92
N VAL A 104 0.53 -32.24 -18.54
CA VAL A 104 1.10 -32.01 -17.19
C VAL A 104 1.05 -30.50 -16.88
N PRO A 105 0.76 -30.06 -15.65
CA PRO A 105 0.72 -28.64 -15.31
C PRO A 105 2.00 -27.91 -15.75
N ASN A 106 1.83 -26.74 -16.38
CA ASN A 106 2.94 -25.90 -16.83
C ASN A 106 3.88 -25.58 -15.64
N GLY A 107 5.14 -26.04 -15.70
CA GLY A 107 6.18 -25.73 -14.71
C GLY A 107 6.74 -26.91 -13.92
N VAL A 108 6.13 -28.11 -13.97
CA VAL A 108 6.70 -29.31 -13.32
C VAL A 108 7.47 -30.15 -14.33
N ASP A 109 8.79 -30.15 -14.25
CA ASP A 109 9.64 -31.04 -15.04
C ASP A 109 9.64 -32.45 -14.46
N LEU A 110 8.90 -33.36 -15.10
CA LEU A 110 8.83 -34.77 -14.71
C LEU A 110 10.14 -35.53 -14.90
N LEU A 111 11.12 -34.96 -15.61
CA LEU A 111 12.46 -35.55 -15.75
C LEU A 111 13.35 -35.22 -14.55
N ALA A 112 13.24 -34.00 -14.01
CA ALA A 112 13.99 -33.58 -12.83
C ALA A 112 13.37 -34.07 -11.50
N LEU A 113 12.04 -34.26 -11.46
CA LEU A 113 11.31 -34.61 -10.24
C LEU A 113 11.84 -35.88 -9.51
N PRO A 114 12.21 -36.99 -10.19
CA PRO A 114 12.83 -38.15 -9.54
C PRO A 114 14.12 -37.84 -8.80
N GLN A 115 14.99 -37.03 -9.41
CA GLN A 115 16.27 -36.64 -8.81
C GLN A 115 16.05 -35.71 -7.61
N LEU A 116 15.04 -34.85 -7.64
CA LEU A 116 14.70 -33.97 -6.51
C LEU A 116 13.96 -34.72 -5.37
N CYS A 117 13.23 -35.79 -5.68
CA CYS A 117 12.61 -36.65 -4.67
C CYS A 117 13.61 -37.61 -4.01
N PHE A 118 14.73 -37.89 -4.67
CA PHE A 118 15.84 -38.67 -4.14
C PHE A 118 17.18 -37.94 -4.37
N PRO A 119 17.40 -36.79 -3.72
CA PRO A 119 18.54 -35.93 -4.04
C PRO A 119 19.90 -36.56 -3.70
N GLY A 120 19.93 -37.53 -2.77
CA GLY A 120 21.09 -38.37 -2.48
C GLY A 120 21.15 -39.70 -3.25
N GLY A 121 20.30 -39.90 -4.26
CA GLY A 121 20.16 -41.14 -5.02
C GLY A 121 19.31 -42.22 -4.33
N VAL A 122 19.04 -43.32 -5.05
CA VAL A 122 18.26 -44.46 -4.56
C VAL A 122 19.20 -45.60 -4.16
N CYS A 123 19.25 -45.91 -2.87
CA CYS A 123 20.08 -46.98 -2.30
C CYS A 123 19.21 -48.04 -1.61
N VAL A 124 19.49 -49.31 -1.90
CA VAL A 124 18.86 -50.45 -1.20
C VAL A 124 19.46 -50.57 0.20
N ALA A 125 18.61 -50.76 1.21
CA ALA A 125 19.02 -50.93 2.60
C ALA A 125 18.87 -52.39 3.04
N SER A 126 19.77 -52.87 3.92
CA SER A 126 19.68 -54.18 4.55
C SER A 126 18.64 -54.25 5.68
N GLU A 127 18.21 -53.08 6.18
CA GLU A 127 17.28 -52.91 7.28
C GLU A 127 16.30 -51.76 6.97
N PRO A 128 15.09 -51.75 7.55
CA PRO A 128 14.13 -50.66 7.33
C PRO A 128 14.66 -49.36 7.94
N LYS A 129 14.71 -48.27 7.16
CA LYS A 129 15.04 -46.93 7.64
C LYS A 129 13.76 -46.16 8.02
N GLU A 130 13.94 -45.15 8.88
CA GLU A 130 12.87 -44.22 9.23
C GLU A 130 12.37 -43.42 8.01
N ASP A 131 11.11 -43.01 8.08
CA ASP A 131 10.52 -42.18 7.03
C ASP A 131 11.19 -40.80 7.08
N SER A 132 11.51 -40.26 5.91
CA SER A 132 12.07 -38.91 5.80
C SER A 132 11.15 -38.03 4.98
N VAL A 133 11.08 -36.75 5.34
CA VAL A 133 10.29 -35.74 4.63
C VAL A 133 11.19 -34.57 4.30
N HIS A 134 11.12 -34.10 3.06
CA HIS A 134 11.79 -32.88 2.62
C HIS A 134 10.90 -32.07 1.69
N PHE A 135 11.31 -30.84 1.38
CA PHE A 135 10.49 -29.85 0.71
C PHE A 135 11.17 -29.35 -0.56
N LEU A 136 10.39 -29.15 -1.62
CA LEU A 136 10.87 -28.71 -2.93
C LEU A 136 10.24 -27.38 -3.29
N VAL A 137 10.97 -26.57 -4.04
CA VAL A 137 10.43 -25.40 -4.73
C VAL A 137 10.85 -25.48 -6.18
N LEU A 138 9.87 -25.48 -7.08
CA LEU A 138 10.06 -25.50 -8.52
C LEU A 138 9.73 -24.11 -9.05
N THR A 139 10.72 -23.47 -9.66
CA THR A 139 10.61 -22.12 -10.21
C THR A 139 10.49 -22.21 -11.73
N ASP A 140 9.44 -21.62 -12.32
CA ASP A 140 9.26 -21.59 -13.77
C ASP A 140 10.07 -20.45 -14.43
N VAL A 141 10.05 -20.41 -15.77
CA VAL A 141 10.77 -19.39 -16.57
C VAL A 141 10.28 -17.95 -16.33
N CYS A 142 9.09 -17.79 -15.75
CA CYS A 142 8.50 -16.51 -15.41
C CYS A 142 8.78 -16.11 -13.94
N GLY A 143 9.51 -16.94 -13.19
CA GLY A 143 9.79 -16.74 -11.76
C GLY A 143 8.65 -17.15 -10.83
N ASN A 144 7.58 -17.80 -11.33
CA ASN A 144 6.53 -18.33 -10.47
C ASN A 144 7.02 -19.58 -9.74
N ARG A 145 6.62 -19.72 -8.49
CA ARG A 145 7.02 -20.83 -7.62
C ARG A 145 5.86 -21.80 -7.39
N THR A 146 6.16 -23.08 -7.47
CA THR A 146 5.31 -24.16 -6.98
C THR A 146 6.05 -24.96 -5.93
N TYR A 147 5.32 -25.50 -4.96
CA TYR A 147 5.86 -26.00 -3.71
C TYR A 147 5.55 -27.49 -3.58
N GLY A 148 6.60 -28.30 -3.36
CA GLY A 148 6.50 -29.75 -3.22
C GLY A 148 6.77 -30.20 -1.78
N VAL A 149 6.03 -31.19 -1.31
CA VAL A 149 6.35 -31.94 -0.09
C VAL A 149 6.57 -33.40 -0.47
N VAL A 150 7.73 -33.94 -0.12
CA VAL A 150 8.15 -35.29 -0.47
C VAL A 150 8.25 -36.11 0.80
N ALA A 151 7.60 -37.27 0.83
CA ALA A 151 7.73 -38.24 1.91
C ALA A 151 8.33 -39.54 1.37
N GLN A 152 9.50 -39.91 1.87
CA GLN A 152 10.22 -41.13 1.50
C GLN A 152 9.99 -42.21 2.56
N TYR A 153 9.74 -43.44 2.11
CA TYR A 153 9.50 -44.59 2.97
C TYR A 153 10.08 -45.87 2.35
N TYR A 154 10.47 -46.81 3.20
CA TYR A 154 11.09 -48.06 2.77
C TYR A 154 10.09 -49.22 2.77
N ARG A 155 10.17 -50.10 1.76
CA ARG A 155 9.35 -51.32 1.66
C ARG A 155 10.23 -52.56 1.43
N PRO A 156 9.85 -53.73 1.96
CA PRO A 156 10.59 -54.97 1.74
C PRO A 156 10.45 -55.47 0.30
N LEU A 157 11.54 -55.97 -0.27
CA LEU A 157 11.60 -56.60 -1.60
C LEU A 157 11.07 -58.03 -1.47
N HIS A 158 9.84 -58.30 -1.93
CA HIS A 158 9.25 -59.64 -1.90
C HIS A 158 9.62 -60.46 -3.14
N ASP A 159 10.04 -61.71 -2.92
CA ASP A 159 10.38 -62.67 -3.97
C ASP A 159 9.07 -63.16 -4.65
N GLU A 160 8.77 -62.68 -5.86
CA GLU A 160 7.57 -63.03 -6.63
C GLU A 160 7.56 -64.50 -7.12
N SER A 161 8.54 -65.32 -6.75
CA SER A 161 8.62 -66.74 -7.15
C SER A 161 7.58 -67.66 -6.49
N CYS A 162 6.85 -67.21 -5.46
CA CYS A 162 5.88 -68.06 -4.73
C CYS A 162 4.43 -68.06 -5.27
N PHE A 163 4.08 -67.27 -6.29
CA PHE A 163 2.66 -67.12 -6.70
C PHE A 163 2.20 -67.98 -7.89
N TYR A 164 3.08 -68.69 -8.60
CA TYR A 164 2.70 -69.46 -9.79
C TYR A 164 2.47 -70.96 -9.59
N ASN A 165 2.82 -71.53 -8.44
CA ASN A 165 2.48 -72.93 -8.12
C ASN A 165 1.38 -72.96 -7.06
N GLY A 166 0.14 -73.21 -7.48
CA GLY A 166 -1.07 -73.27 -6.64
C GLY A 166 -1.08 -74.38 -5.59
N LYS A 167 -0.18 -74.31 -4.60
CA LYS A 167 -0.28 -75.03 -3.33
C LYS A 167 0.07 -74.06 -2.20
N MET A 168 -0.96 -73.65 -1.45
CA MET A 168 -0.77 -73.05 -0.14
C MET A 168 -0.23 -74.12 0.80
N HIS A 169 1.04 -73.98 1.20
CA HIS A 169 1.58 -74.67 2.37
C HIS A 169 2.05 -73.60 3.36
N TRP A 170 1.26 -73.38 4.41
CA TRP A 170 1.72 -72.68 5.60
C TRP A 170 2.56 -73.71 6.38
N GLU A 171 3.88 -73.52 6.43
CA GLU A 171 4.70 -74.17 7.46
C GLU A 171 5.58 -73.13 8.17
N PRO A 172 5.52 -73.04 9.52
CA PRO A 172 6.19 -72.01 10.28
C PRO A 172 7.54 -72.48 10.85
N PHE A 173 8.51 -72.85 10.01
CA PHE A 173 9.90 -73.04 10.47
C PHE A 173 10.90 -72.70 9.36
N ARG A 174 11.54 -71.52 9.44
CA ARG A 174 12.80 -71.22 8.72
C ARG A 174 13.95 -71.20 9.73
N PRO A 175 15.11 -71.79 9.42
CA PRO A 175 16.27 -71.82 10.32
C PRO A 175 16.95 -70.44 10.41
N PRO A 176 17.67 -70.14 11.50
CA PRO A 176 18.39 -68.89 11.69
C PRO A 176 19.62 -68.88 10.77
N GLY A 177 19.53 -68.16 9.64
CA GLY A 177 20.65 -68.03 8.70
C GLY A 177 20.30 -67.69 7.24
N ALA A 178 19.04 -67.49 6.86
CA ALA A 178 18.65 -67.25 5.47
C ALA A 178 18.18 -65.80 5.20
N ALA A 179 19.01 -65.08 4.43
CA ALA A 179 18.80 -63.80 3.71
C ALA A 179 18.14 -62.63 4.47
N ALA A 180 18.95 -61.61 4.81
CA ALA A 180 18.46 -60.29 5.21
C ALA A 180 17.51 -59.73 4.13
N GLY A 181 16.28 -59.40 4.50
CA GLY A 181 15.33 -58.78 3.59
C GLY A 181 15.89 -57.44 3.10
N CYS A 182 16.03 -57.27 1.79
CA CYS A 182 16.41 -55.98 1.21
C CYS A 182 15.21 -55.03 1.24
N PHE A 183 15.44 -53.77 1.60
CA PHE A 183 14.45 -52.71 1.63
C PHE A 183 14.74 -51.68 0.55
N VAL A 184 13.71 -51.30 -0.18
CA VAL A 184 13.79 -50.36 -1.30
C VAL A 184 13.02 -49.08 -0.94
N PRO A 185 13.59 -47.89 -1.18
CA PRO A 185 12.90 -46.65 -0.89
C PRO A 185 11.92 -46.28 -2.02
N PHE A 186 10.78 -45.74 -1.62
CA PHE A 186 9.76 -45.13 -2.46
C PHE A 186 9.47 -43.73 -1.92
N ALA A 187 8.99 -42.84 -2.78
CA ALA A 187 8.64 -41.48 -2.41
C ALA A 187 7.25 -41.10 -2.92
N VAL A 188 6.47 -40.40 -2.11
CA VAL A 188 5.25 -39.71 -2.53
C VAL A 188 5.52 -38.21 -2.51
N CYS A 189 5.35 -37.55 -3.65
CA CYS A 189 5.52 -36.10 -3.80
C CYS A 189 4.17 -35.43 -4.06
N VAL A 190 3.82 -34.45 -3.22
CA VAL A 190 2.62 -33.60 -3.36
C VAL A 190 3.06 -32.21 -3.77
N VAL A 191 2.58 -31.72 -4.91
CA VAL A 191 2.86 -30.39 -5.45
C VAL A 191 1.63 -29.50 -5.30
N SER A 192 1.83 -28.31 -4.75
CA SER A 192 0.85 -27.28 -4.46
C SER A 192 1.32 -25.93 -5.00
N ARG A 193 0.36 -25.06 -5.34
CA ARG A 193 0.64 -23.67 -5.70
C ARG A 193 1.07 -22.80 -4.51
N PHE A 194 0.77 -23.23 -3.29
CA PHE A 194 1.05 -22.50 -2.06
C PHE A 194 1.94 -23.32 -1.09
N PRO A 195 2.81 -22.67 -0.28
CA PRO A 195 3.79 -23.30 0.60
C PRO A 195 3.16 -23.86 1.89
N TYR A 196 2.20 -24.78 1.78
CA TYR A 196 1.57 -25.45 2.93
C TYR A 196 2.44 -26.59 3.48
N TYR A 197 3.66 -26.28 3.90
CA TYR A 197 4.69 -27.25 4.27
C TYR A 197 4.25 -28.16 5.43
N ASN A 198 3.87 -27.58 6.57
CA ASN A 198 3.48 -28.35 7.75
C ASN A 198 2.16 -29.10 7.53
N ALA A 199 1.16 -28.47 6.92
CA ALA A 199 -0.13 -29.08 6.65
C ALA A 199 -0.02 -30.27 5.67
N LEU A 200 0.75 -30.13 4.59
CA LEU A 200 0.94 -31.22 3.62
C LEU A 200 1.88 -32.33 4.14
N LYS A 201 2.84 -31.99 5.00
CA LYS A 201 3.64 -32.99 5.74
C LYS A 201 2.75 -33.83 6.67
N ASP A 202 1.87 -33.19 7.44
CA ASP A 202 0.89 -33.88 8.26
C ASP A 202 -0.03 -34.74 7.39
N CYS A 203 -0.42 -34.24 6.21
CA CYS A 203 -1.21 -35.01 5.27
C CYS A 203 -0.52 -36.30 4.82
N LEU A 204 0.73 -36.19 4.37
CA LEU A 204 1.53 -37.33 3.94
C LEU A 204 1.83 -38.31 5.07
N SER A 205 2.00 -37.82 6.29
CA SER A 205 2.21 -38.67 7.47
C SER A 205 1.01 -39.61 7.70
N CYS A 206 -0.22 -39.11 7.56
CA CYS A 206 -1.42 -39.95 7.61
C CYS A 206 -1.50 -40.95 6.46
N LEU A 207 -1.05 -40.59 5.25
CA LEU A 207 -1.00 -41.50 4.11
C LEU A 207 0.01 -42.63 4.35
N LEU A 208 1.22 -42.31 4.80
CA LEU A 208 2.29 -43.28 5.02
C LEU A 208 1.91 -44.37 6.01
N THR A 209 1.17 -44.05 7.07
CA THR A 209 0.63 -45.05 8.02
C THR A 209 -0.24 -46.10 7.34
N HIS A 210 -0.98 -45.74 6.28
CA HIS A 210 -1.77 -46.70 5.49
C HIS A 210 -0.91 -47.44 4.46
N LEU A 211 0.02 -46.75 3.79
CA LEU A 211 0.85 -47.34 2.73
C LEU A 211 1.80 -48.43 3.25
N LYS A 212 2.30 -48.30 4.48
CA LYS A 212 3.16 -49.33 5.12
C LYS A 212 2.45 -50.66 5.36
N LEU A 213 1.13 -50.63 5.52
CA LEU A 213 0.31 -51.81 5.81
C LEU A 213 -0.33 -52.42 4.56
N CYS A 214 -0.29 -51.72 3.42
CA CYS A 214 -0.98 -52.12 2.19
C CYS A 214 -0.13 -53.01 1.27
N LYS A 215 -0.80 -53.83 0.44
CA LYS A 215 -0.15 -54.69 -0.56
C LYS A 215 0.26 -53.88 -1.80
N ASP A 216 1.26 -54.34 -2.54
CA ASP A 216 1.84 -53.62 -3.69
C ASP A 216 0.85 -53.19 -4.77
N PHE A 217 -0.21 -53.97 -5.01
CA PHE A 217 -1.21 -53.65 -6.02
C PHE A 217 -2.25 -52.62 -5.55
N GLU A 218 -2.30 -52.30 -4.25
CA GLU A 218 -3.26 -51.38 -3.64
C GLU A 218 -2.69 -49.97 -3.43
N VAL A 219 -1.37 -49.82 -3.52
CA VAL A 219 -0.65 -48.55 -3.29
C VAL A 219 -1.21 -47.41 -4.16
N ASP A 220 -1.31 -47.64 -5.47
CA ASP A 220 -1.80 -46.64 -6.41
C ASP A 220 -3.23 -46.18 -6.08
N ASN A 221 -4.10 -47.08 -5.58
CA ASN A 221 -5.47 -46.73 -5.22
C ASN A 221 -5.52 -45.82 -3.99
N HIS A 222 -4.72 -46.13 -2.96
CA HIS A 222 -4.66 -45.31 -1.74
C HIS A 222 -4.08 -43.92 -2.01
N ILE A 223 -3.04 -43.81 -2.85
CA ILE A 223 -2.46 -42.52 -3.25
C ILE A 223 -3.46 -41.73 -4.10
N LYS A 224 -4.19 -42.40 -5.01
CA LYS A 224 -5.24 -41.76 -5.80
C LYS A 224 -6.36 -41.20 -4.93
N ASP A 225 -6.86 -41.98 -3.98
CA ASP A 225 -7.93 -41.55 -3.07
C ASP A 225 -7.47 -40.37 -2.19
N PHE A 226 -6.22 -40.41 -1.73
CA PHE A 226 -5.58 -39.30 -1.03
C PHE A 226 -5.48 -38.04 -1.89
N ALA A 227 -4.95 -38.15 -3.11
CA ALA A 227 -4.79 -37.02 -4.04
C ALA A 227 -6.15 -36.39 -4.37
N ALA A 228 -7.16 -37.23 -4.59
CA ALA A 228 -8.51 -36.77 -4.86
C ALA A 228 -9.15 -36.06 -3.66
N LYS A 229 -8.96 -36.54 -2.42
CA LYS A 229 -9.39 -35.82 -1.22
C LYS A 229 -8.78 -34.42 -1.14
N LEU A 230 -7.47 -34.28 -1.36
CA LEU A 230 -6.79 -32.98 -1.34
C LEU A 230 -7.30 -32.03 -2.44
N SER A 231 -7.63 -32.56 -3.62
CA SER A 231 -8.15 -31.74 -4.73
C SER A 231 -9.54 -31.12 -4.48
N LEU A 232 -10.31 -31.67 -3.53
CA LEU A 232 -11.63 -31.16 -3.16
C LEU A 232 -11.58 -30.03 -2.13
N ILE A 233 -10.41 -29.74 -1.58
CA ILE A 233 -10.22 -28.70 -0.56
C ILE A 233 -9.87 -27.38 -1.27
N PRO A 234 -10.64 -26.30 -1.07
CA PRO A 234 -10.33 -25.00 -1.65
C PRO A 234 -9.16 -24.34 -0.92
N SER A 235 -8.46 -23.41 -1.58
CA SER A 235 -7.47 -22.56 -0.91
C SER A 235 -8.16 -21.57 0.05
N PRO A 236 -7.67 -21.39 1.29
CA PRO A 236 -8.16 -20.37 2.21
C PRO A 236 -8.11 -18.96 1.61
N PRO A 237 -9.20 -18.15 1.70
CA PRO A 237 -9.20 -16.76 1.23
C PRO A 237 -8.37 -15.87 2.16
N PRO A 238 -7.64 -14.86 1.65
CA PRO A 238 -6.84 -13.97 2.48
C PRO A 238 -7.65 -13.29 3.60
N GLY A 239 -7.14 -13.32 4.83
CA GLY A 239 -7.69 -12.68 6.01
C GLY A 239 -7.79 -13.66 7.20
N PRO A 240 -8.74 -13.45 8.12
CA PRO A 240 -8.76 -14.16 9.40
C PRO A 240 -9.29 -15.60 9.33
N LEU A 241 -9.66 -16.13 8.16
CA LEU A 241 -10.35 -17.42 8.04
C LEU A 241 -9.40 -18.56 7.65
N HIS A 242 -9.08 -19.43 8.60
CA HIS A 242 -8.36 -20.69 8.38
C HIS A 242 -9.31 -21.82 7.99
N LEU A 243 -8.83 -22.80 7.23
CA LEU A 243 -9.58 -24.00 6.90
C LEU A 243 -9.09 -25.18 7.73
N VAL A 244 -10.02 -25.99 8.22
CA VAL A 244 -9.73 -27.17 9.04
C VAL A 244 -10.27 -28.41 8.36
N PHE A 245 -9.41 -29.40 8.17
CA PHE A 245 -9.70 -30.65 7.48
C PHE A 245 -9.35 -31.84 8.39
N ASN A 246 -10.23 -32.85 8.42
CA ASN A 246 -10.01 -34.05 9.22
C ASN A 246 -9.42 -35.16 8.35
N MET A 247 -8.21 -35.63 8.68
CA MET A 247 -7.62 -36.82 8.08
C MET A 247 -7.04 -37.72 9.17
N LYS A 248 -7.74 -38.80 9.47
CA LYS A 248 -7.44 -39.64 10.64
C LYS A 248 -5.97 -40.12 10.64
N PRO A 249 -5.26 -40.02 11.78
CA PRO A 249 -5.75 -39.59 13.10
C PRO A 249 -5.68 -38.06 13.36
N LEU A 250 -5.26 -37.25 12.39
CA LEU A 250 -4.94 -35.83 12.58
C LEU A 250 -6.07 -34.87 12.17
N GLN A 251 -6.13 -33.73 12.85
CA GLN A 251 -6.84 -32.55 12.38
C GLN A 251 -5.83 -31.57 11.76
N ILE A 252 -5.96 -31.34 10.47
CA ILE A 252 -5.06 -30.53 9.65
C ILE A 252 -5.64 -29.14 9.49
N VAL A 253 -4.80 -28.12 9.66
CA VAL A 253 -5.19 -26.71 9.53
C VAL A 253 -4.42 -26.11 8.37
N PHE A 254 -5.14 -25.52 7.42
CA PHE A 254 -4.57 -24.73 6.34
C PHE A 254 -4.67 -23.24 6.71
N PRO A 255 -3.53 -22.59 7.05
CA PRO A 255 -3.53 -21.18 7.41
C PRO A 255 -3.90 -20.29 6.22
N SER A 256 -4.44 -19.12 6.53
CA SER A 256 -4.74 -18.09 5.53
C SER A 256 -3.66 -17.03 5.53
N ARG A 257 -3.51 -16.36 4.38
CA ARG A 257 -2.66 -15.18 4.24
C ARG A 257 -3.26 -14.01 5.03
N ALA A 258 -2.43 -13.14 5.59
CA ALA A 258 -2.93 -11.97 6.31
C ALA A 258 -3.72 -11.01 5.39
N ASP A 259 -3.27 -10.86 4.15
CA ASP A 259 -3.85 -10.05 3.09
C ASP A 259 -3.49 -10.67 1.71
N PRO A 260 -4.04 -10.18 0.57
CA PRO A 260 -3.78 -10.75 -0.75
C PRO A 260 -2.30 -10.80 -1.17
N GLU A 261 -1.48 -9.86 -0.71
CA GLU A 261 -0.08 -9.70 -1.10
C GLU A 261 0.87 -10.40 -0.13
N SER A 262 0.42 -10.66 1.10
CA SER A 262 1.18 -11.39 2.11
C SER A 262 1.42 -12.87 1.74
N PRO A 263 2.60 -13.44 2.04
CA PRO A 263 2.87 -14.85 1.83
C PRO A 263 2.02 -15.74 2.75
N VAL A 264 1.81 -16.99 2.34
CA VAL A 264 1.30 -18.04 3.24
C VAL A 264 2.43 -18.43 4.19
N VAL A 265 2.17 -18.45 5.50
CA VAL A 265 3.13 -18.88 6.51
C VAL A 265 2.63 -20.15 7.18
N ASP A 266 3.15 -21.30 6.72
CA ASP A 266 2.86 -22.64 7.28
C ASP A 266 4.16 -23.37 7.69
N LEU A 267 5.08 -22.61 8.30
CA LEU A 267 6.39 -23.10 8.75
C LEU A 267 6.85 -22.37 10.02
N ASP A 268 7.88 -22.91 10.67
CA ASP A 268 8.39 -22.45 11.96
C ASP A 268 9.42 -21.33 11.72
N LEU A 269 9.01 -20.06 11.81
CA LEU A 269 9.88 -18.92 11.42
C LEU A 269 11.08 -18.72 12.34
N HIS A 270 11.15 -19.39 13.49
CA HIS A 270 12.27 -19.27 14.42
C HIS A 270 13.49 -20.14 14.05
N LEU A 271 13.39 -21.01 13.04
CA LEU A 271 14.47 -21.94 12.66
C LEU A 271 15.83 -21.26 12.40
N PRO A 272 15.93 -20.13 11.66
CA PRO A 272 17.23 -19.47 11.47
C PRO A 272 17.88 -19.04 12.79
N LEU A 273 17.09 -18.65 13.79
CA LEU A 273 17.59 -18.24 15.11
C LEU A 273 18.00 -19.42 16.00
N LEU A 274 17.59 -20.64 15.65
CA LEU A 274 18.11 -21.85 16.27
C LEU A 274 19.42 -22.32 15.63
N CYS A 275 19.59 -22.06 14.32
CA CYS A 275 20.78 -22.49 13.56
C CYS A 275 21.92 -21.47 13.59
N PHE A 276 21.62 -20.17 13.71
CA PHE A 276 22.58 -19.08 13.57
C PHE A 276 22.49 -18.10 14.73
N ARG A 277 23.62 -17.44 15.03
CA ARG A 277 23.61 -16.28 15.93
C ARG A 277 22.91 -15.09 15.26
N PRO A 278 22.30 -14.15 16.02
CA PRO A 278 21.63 -12.99 15.45
C PRO A 278 22.49 -12.17 14.47
N GLU A 279 23.80 -12.09 14.72
CA GLU A 279 24.76 -11.39 13.85
C GLU A 279 24.91 -12.08 12.49
N GLN A 280 24.91 -13.42 12.48
CA GLN A 280 24.99 -14.21 11.26
C GLN A 280 23.67 -14.17 10.48
N VAL A 281 22.52 -14.14 11.18
CA VAL A 281 21.22 -13.90 10.55
C VAL A 281 21.20 -12.56 9.83
N LEU A 282 21.74 -11.50 10.46
CA LEU A 282 21.88 -10.18 9.84
C LEU A 282 22.83 -10.23 8.63
N GLN A 283 23.97 -10.91 8.72
CA GLN A 283 24.91 -11.08 7.60
C GLN A 283 24.24 -11.77 6.40
N ILE A 284 23.47 -12.83 6.63
CA ILE A 284 22.73 -13.55 5.57
C ILE A 284 21.63 -12.66 4.98
N LEU A 285 20.92 -11.90 5.81
CA LEU A 285 19.96 -10.90 5.34
C LEU A 285 20.64 -9.81 4.49
N THR A 286 21.86 -9.37 4.83
CA THR A 286 22.62 -8.46 3.96
C THR A 286 22.91 -9.08 2.60
N CYS A 287 23.35 -10.34 2.57
CA CYS A 287 23.63 -11.06 1.33
C CYS A 287 22.38 -11.14 0.44
N LEU A 288 21.20 -11.32 1.04
CA LEU A 288 19.93 -11.33 0.32
C LEU A 288 19.51 -9.92 -0.14
N LEU A 289 19.66 -8.90 0.70
CA LEU A 289 19.32 -7.51 0.36
C LEU A 289 20.23 -6.91 -0.71
N THR A 290 21.46 -7.44 -0.84
CA THR A 290 22.43 -7.07 -1.88
C THR A 290 22.41 -8.04 -3.07
N GLU A 291 21.44 -8.96 -3.12
CA GLU A 291 21.23 -9.93 -4.20
C GLU A 291 22.49 -10.73 -4.57
N GLN A 292 23.14 -11.35 -3.59
CA GLN A 292 24.34 -12.18 -3.80
C GLN A 292 24.02 -13.59 -4.30
N ARG A 293 25.06 -14.34 -4.74
CA ARG A 293 24.99 -15.77 -5.08
C ARG A 293 25.18 -16.62 -3.83
N ILE A 294 24.10 -17.20 -3.32
CA ILE A 294 24.07 -17.86 -2.01
C ILE A 294 23.81 -19.36 -2.16
N VAL A 295 24.63 -20.19 -1.50
CA VAL A 295 24.43 -21.64 -1.38
C VAL A 295 24.34 -22.04 0.10
N PHE A 296 23.19 -22.57 0.50
CA PHE A 296 22.99 -23.20 1.80
C PHE A 296 23.46 -24.67 1.79
N PHE A 297 24.05 -25.11 2.90
CA PHE A 297 24.48 -26.49 3.12
C PHE A 297 23.93 -27.05 4.43
N SER A 298 23.47 -28.30 4.40
CA SER A 298 23.08 -29.07 5.58
C SER A 298 23.13 -30.56 5.27
N SER A 299 23.33 -31.38 6.29
CA SER A 299 23.10 -32.83 6.23
C SER A 299 21.61 -33.19 6.21
N SER A 300 20.72 -32.21 6.46
CA SER A 300 19.26 -32.38 6.44
C SER A 300 18.64 -31.65 5.26
N TRP A 301 18.14 -32.43 4.28
CA TRP A 301 17.40 -31.91 3.13
C TRP A 301 16.18 -31.07 3.52
N ALA A 302 15.49 -31.43 4.61
CA ALA A 302 14.36 -30.69 5.11
C ALA A 302 14.75 -29.28 5.60
N LEU A 303 15.89 -29.20 6.29
CA LEU A 303 16.34 -27.97 6.92
C LEU A 303 16.76 -26.92 5.87
N LEU A 304 17.39 -27.35 4.77
CA LEU A 304 17.74 -26.49 3.63
C LEU A 304 16.56 -25.64 3.15
N ALA A 305 15.44 -26.31 2.83
CA ALA A 305 14.26 -25.62 2.32
C ALA A 305 13.57 -24.75 3.38
N LEU A 306 13.42 -25.25 4.61
CA LEU A 306 12.74 -24.50 5.68
C LEU A 306 13.50 -23.24 6.09
N VAL A 307 14.83 -23.32 6.26
CA VAL A 307 15.65 -22.17 6.65
C VAL A 307 15.69 -21.13 5.54
N ALA A 308 15.85 -21.55 4.28
CA ALA A 308 15.83 -20.63 3.15
C ALA A 308 14.49 -19.88 3.03
N GLU A 309 13.37 -20.59 3.20
CA GLU A 309 12.02 -19.98 3.21
C GLU A 309 11.82 -19.01 4.38
N CYS A 310 12.34 -19.31 5.58
CA CYS A 310 12.31 -18.38 6.70
C CYS A 310 12.99 -17.04 6.36
N PHE A 311 14.16 -17.09 5.73
CA PHE A 311 14.87 -15.87 5.31
C PHE A 311 14.08 -15.09 4.26
N LEU A 312 13.44 -15.77 3.29
CA LEU A 312 12.56 -15.11 2.33
C LEU A 312 11.34 -14.47 3.01
N ALA A 313 10.78 -15.11 4.04
CA ALA A 313 9.68 -14.54 4.83
C ALA A 313 10.10 -13.31 5.64
N TYR A 314 11.35 -13.24 6.10
CA TYR A 314 11.90 -12.06 6.81
C TYR A 314 12.08 -10.84 5.89
N LEU A 315 12.23 -11.04 4.58
CA LEU A 315 12.37 -9.95 3.61
C LEU A 315 11.03 -9.25 3.30
N HIS A 316 9.89 -9.85 3.63
CA HIS A 316 8.58 -9.31 3.29
C HIS A 316 8.38 -7.89 3.88
N PRO A 317 7.90 -6.89 3.10
CA PRO A 317 7.26 -6.99 1.78
C PRO A 317 8.22 -6.93 0.57
N LEU A 318 9.53 -6.93 0.78
CA LEU A 318 10.48 -7.12 -0.32
C LEU A 318 10.38 -8.55 -0.85
N GLN A 319 10.59 -8.71 -2.15
CA GLN A 319 10.45 -10.00 -2.84
C GLN A 319 11.73 -10.33 -3.58
N TRP A 320 12.29 -11.51 -3.28
CA TRP A 320 13.40 -12.09 -4.03
C TRP A 320 12.98 -12.37 -5.48
N GLN A 321 13.63 -11.73 -6.45
CA GLN A 321 13.30 -11.78 -7.87
C GLN A 321 14.09 -12.84 -8.66
N HIS A 322 15.12 -13.42 -8.04
CA HIS A 322 16.05 -14.32 -8.71
C HIS A 322 15.70 -15.80 -8.50
N THR A 323 16.47 -16.67 -9.16
CA THR A 323 16.33 -18.13 -9.04
C THR A 323 16.39 -18.57 -7.58
N PHE A 324 15.41 -19.38 -7.18
CA PHE A 324 15.35 -20.00 -5.86
C PHE A 324 15.12 -21.51 -6.01
N VAL A 325 16.11 -22.29 -5.58
CA VAL A 325 16.11 -23.75 -5.65
C VAL A 325 16.69 -24.31 -4.35
N PRO A 326 15.87 -24.53 -3.30
CA PRO A 326 16.38 -24.88 -1.97
C PRO A 326 17.06 -26.25 -1.89
N ILE A 327 16.88 -27.11 -2.89
CA ILE A 327 17.50 -28.44 -2.95
C ILE A 327 17.99 -28.70 -4.38
N LEU A 328 19.30 -28.86 -4.54
CA LEU A 328 19.95 -29.41 -5.72
C LEU A 328 20.34 -30.87 -5.47
N SER A 329 20.10 -31.72 -6.47
CA SER A 329 20.66 -33.07 -6.49
C SER A 329 22.11 -33.04 -6.97
N GLY A 330 22.88 -34.10 -6.71
CA GLY A 330 24.27 -34.19 -7.19
C GLY A 330 24.42 -34.06 -8.71
N GLN A 331 23.40 -34.40 -9.50
CA GLN A 331 23.42 -34.25 -10.96
C GLN A 331 23.14 -32.82 -11.44
N MET A 332 22.80 -31.92 -10.52
CA MET A 332 22.36 -30.56 -10.78
C MET A 332 23.33 -29.52 -10.19
N LEU A 333 24.54 -29.93 -9.79
CA LEU A 333 25.49 -29.01 -9.16
C LEU A 333 26.00 -27.94 -10.14
N ASP A 334 26.06 -28.22 -11.44
CA ASP A 334 26.46 -27.26 -12.48
C ASP A 334 25.64 -25.95 -12.45
N PHE A 335 24.42 -25.96 -11.89
CA PHE A 335 23.60 -24.75 -11.75
C PHE A 335 24.22 -23.69 -10.82
N VAL A 336 25.14 -24.07 -9.91
CA VAL A 336 25.85 -23.10 -9.05
C VAL A 336 26.81 -22.21 -9.83
N MET A 337 27.16 -22.58 -11.07
CA MET A 337 27.97 -21.76 -11.97
C MET A 337 27.19 -20.64 -12.65
N ALA A 338 25.88 -20.49 -12.37
CA ALA A 338 25.07 -19.44 -12.94
C ALA A 338 25.67 -18.04 -12.62
N PRO A 339 25.80 -17.16 -13.63
CA PRO A 339 26.43 -15.85 -13.44
C PRO A 339 25.51 -14.84 -12.74
N THR A 340 24.20 -15.13 -12.68
CA THR A 340 23.20 -14.28 -12.02
C THR A 340 23.08 -14.62 -10.54
N SER A 341 22.57 -13.70 -9.74
CA SER A 341 22.19 -13.95 -8.35
C SER A 341 21.24 -15.15 -8.23
N PHE A 342 21.38 -15.92 -7.16
CA PHE A 342 20.51 -17.06 -6.89
C PHE A 342 20.55 -17.42 -5.40
N LEU A 343 19.55 -18.16 -4.98
CA LEU A 343 19.51 -18.83 -3.68
C LEU A 343 19.33 -20.33 -3.90
N MET A 344 20.37 -21.10 -3.62
CA MET A 344 20.40 -22.55 -3.83
C MET A 344 20.73 -23.31 -2.53
N GLY A 345 20.41 -24.59 -2.47
CA GLY A 345 20.79 -25.45 -1.34
C GLY A 345 21.34 -26.80 -1.78
N CYS A 346 22.40 -27.26 -1.12
CA CYS A 346 23.12 -28.49 -1.43
C CYS A 346 23.31 -29.36 -0.17
N HIS A 347 23.46 -30.66 -0.35
CA HIS A 347 23.92 -31.52 0.75
C HIS A 347 25.32 -31.10 1.20
N LEU A 348 25.61 -31.26 2.50
CA LEU A 348 26.92 -30.97 3.06
C LEU A 348 28.06 -31.76 2.39
N ASP A 349 27.78 -32.96 1.87
CA ASP A 349 28.78 -33.79 1.15
C ASP A 349 29.35 -33.10 -0.09
N HIS A 350 28.59 -32.18 -0.70
CA HIS A 350 29.02 -31.45 -1.90
C HIS A 350 29.74 -30.14 -1.58
N PHE A 351 29.97 -29.80 -0.30
CA PHE A 351 30.59 -28.54 0.09
C PHE A 351 31.97 -28.32 -0.55
N GLN A 352 32.82 -29.35 -0.57
CA GLN A 352 34.17 -29.25 -1.14
C GLN A 352 34.19 -29.14 -2.66
N GLU A 353 33.18 -29.69 -3.32
CA GLU A 353 32.99 -29.64 -4.77
C GLU A 353 32.51 -28.23 -5.15
N VAL A 354 31.40 -27.79 -4.56
CA VAL A 354 30.80 -26.47 -4.84
C VAL A 354 31.73 -25.31 -4.48
N SER A 355 32.51 -25.41 -3.39
CA SER A 355 33.46 -24.34 -3.00
C SER A 355 34.58 -24.12 -4.01
N LYS A 356 34.85 -25.08 -4.90
CA LYS A 356 35.88 -24.99 -5.95
C LYS A 356 35.32 -24.70 -7.33
N GLU A 357 34.01 -24.84 -7.51
CA GLU A 357 33.35 -24.83 -8.83
C GLU A 357 33.15 -23.42 -9.39
N ALA A 358 32.98 -22.41 -8.53
CA ALA A 358 32.80 -21.02 -8.95
C ALA A 358 33.32 -20.01 -7.91
N ASP A 359 33.87 -18.90 -8.41
CA ASP A 359 34.29 -17.76 -7.60
C ASP A 359 33.10 -16.88 -7.20
N GLY A 360 33.20 -16.23 -6.04
CA GLY A 360 32.20 -15.25 -5.59
C GLY A 360 30.90 -15.84 -5.01
N LEU A 361 30.91 -17.10 -4.58
CA LEU A 361 29.80 -17.77 -3.87
C LEU A 361 29.86 -17.51 -2.38
N ILE A 362 28.69 -17.26 -1.78
CA ILE A 362 28.50 -17.20 -0.34
C ILE A 362 28.00 -18.57 0.13
N LEU A 363 28.84 -19.26 0.89
CA LEU A 363 28.66 -20.64 1.34
C LEU A 363 28.20 -20.63 2.79
N ILE A 364 26.94 -21.01 3.03
CA ILE A 364 26.33 -20.98 4.37
C ILE A 364 26.08 -22.40 4.87
N ASN A 365 26.81 -22.81 5.90
CA ASN A 365 26.59 -24.10 6.56
C ASN A 365 25.59 -23.91 7.72
N ILE A 366 24.41 -24.49 7.57
CA ILE A 366 23.30 -24.40 8.54
C ILE A 366 23.61 -25.22 9.80
N ASP A 367 24.24 -26.40 9.65
CA ASP A 367 24.48 -27.32 10.77
C ASP A 367 25.49 -26.74 11.78
N ASN A 368 26.50 -26.04 11.27
CA ASN A 368 27.52 -25.38 12.08
C ASN A 368 27.21 -23.90 12.36
N GLY A 369 26.14 -23.37 11.76
CA GLY A 369 25.80 -21.95 11.84
C GLY A 369 26.94 -21.05 11.38
N SER A 370 27.51 -21.27 10.19
CA SER A 370 28.67 -20.51 9.69
C SER A 370 28.49 -19.98 8.27
N VAL A 371 29.08 -18.83 7.98
CA VAL A 371 29.06 -18.15 6.68
C VAL A 371 30.51 -18.04 6.19
N THR A 372 30.79 -18.54 5.00
CA THR A 372 32.11 -18.59 4.37
C THR A 372 32.02 -18.21 2.90
N TYR A 373 33.15 -18.00 2.23
CA TYR A 373 33.23 -17.49 0.86
C TYR A 373 34.09 -18.42 -0.01
N SER A 374 33.70 -18.62 -1.28
CA SER A 374 34.52 -19.37 -2.24
C SER A 374 35.67 -18.50 -2.77
N ASN A 375 36.90 -18.96 -2.57
CA ASN A 375 38.16 -18.27 -2.94
C ASN A 375 38.27 -16.85 -2.33
N ASP A 376 39.18 -16.69 -1.36
CA ASP A 376 39.30 -15.58 -0.40
C ASP A 376 39.71 -14.21 -0.98
N GLU A 377 39.48 -13.95 -2.27
CA GLU A 377 39.78 -12.66 -2.91
C GLU A 377 38.51 -11.80 -3.04
N ASP A 378 38.45 -10.72 -2.25
CA ASP A 378 37.63 -9.50 -2.42
C ASP A 378 36.08 -9.62 -2.47
N ILE A 379 35.45 -10.55 -1.75
CA ILE A 379 33.99 -10.44 -1.49
C ILE A 379 33.74 -9.56 -0.26
N ASP A 380 33.64 -8.25 -0.48
CA ASP A 380 33.32 -7.27 0.57
C ASP A 380 31.79 -7.14 0.75
N VAL A 381 31.22 -8.06 1.54
CA VAL A 381 29.80 -7.99 1.97
C VAL A 381 29.69 -6.96 3.11
N PRO A 382 28.97 -5.85 2.91
CA PRO A 382 28.84 -4.83 3.93
C PRO A 382 27.96 -5.28 5.10
N ASP A 383 28.10 -4.63 6.25
CA ASP A 383 27.22 -4.86 7.39
C ASP A 383 25.87 -4.11 7.23
N ILE A 384 24.82 -4.64 7.85
CA ILE A 384 23.57 -3.89 8.04
C ILE A 384 23.85 -2.63 8.86
N PRO A 385 23.18 -1.49 8.56
CA PRO A 385 23.33 -0.26 9.32
C PRO A 385 23.29 -0.49 10.84
N LEU A 386 24.32 0.00 11.55
CA LEU A 386 24.63 -0.38 12.93
C LEU A 386 23.43 -0.27 13.90
N LEU A 387 22.68 0.83 13.81
CA LEU A 387 21.52 1.07 14.68
C LEU A 387 20.39 0.08 14.43
N ALA A 388 20.16 -0.29 13.16
CA ALA A 388 19.15 -1.26 12.78
C ALA A 388 19.54 -2.67 13.26
N ALA A 389 20.82 -3.03 13.11
CA ALA A 389 21.39 -4.28 13.61
C ALA A 389 21.23 -4.42 15.13
N GLN A 390 21.64 -3.42 15.91
CA GLN A 390 21.54 -3.45 17.37
C GLN A 390 20.09 -3.58 17.85
N THR A 391 19.16 -2.86 17.23
CA THR A 391 17.73 -2.92 17.56
C THR A 391 17.16 -4.32 17.28
N PHE A 392 17.56 -4.94 16.16
CA PHE A 392 17.14 -6.30 15.82
C PHE A 392 17.65 -7.32 16.85
N ILE A 393 18.95 -7.28 17.19
CA ILE A 393 19.57 -8.20 18.15
C ILE A 393 18.89 -8.08 19.52
N GLN A 394 18.69 -6.86 20.01
CA GLN A 394 18.02 -6.62 21.30
C GLN A 394 16.60 -7.22 21.32
N ARG A 395 15.86 -7.10 20.22
CA ARG A 395 14.49 -7.64 20.12
C ARG A 395 14.47 -9.14 20.05
N VAL A 396 15.37 -9.74 19.27
CA VAL A 396 15.52 -11.19 19.17
C VAL A 396 15.84 -11.79 20.53
N GLN A 397 16.70 -11.15 21.33
CA GLN A 397 17.03 -11.60 22.69
C GLN A 397 15.82 -11.62 23.66
N SER A 398 14.76 -10.87 23.35
CA SER A 398 13.52 -10.86 24.15
C SER A 398 12.51 -11.96 23.78
N LEU A 399 12.75 -12.71 22.69
CA LEU A 399 11.85 -13.74 22.20
C LEU A 399 12.01 -15.07 22.94
N GLN A 400 10.89 -15.76 23.15
CA GLN A 400 10.87 -17.13 23.67
C GLN A 400 10.95 -18.11 22.52
N LEU A 401 12.15 -18.59 22.20
CA LEU A 401 12.39 -19.47 21.03
C LEU A 401 12.12 -20.96 21.29
N HIS A 402 12.10 -21.40 22.56
CA HIS A 402 12.08 -22.82 22.92
C HIS A 402 10.79 -23.23 23.63
N HIS A 403 9.84 -23.80 22.87
CA HIS A 403 8.53 -24.21 23.39
C HIS A 403 8.59 -25.27 24.51
N ASP A 404 9.50 -26.26 24.38
CA ASP A 404 9.56 -27.40 25.29
C ASP A 404 10.07 -27.03 26.70
N LEU A 405 10.86 -25.96 26.80
CA LEU A 405 11.31 -25.40 28.09
C LEU A 405 10.13 -24.77 28.86
N ASP A 406 9.18 -24.14 28.15
CA ASP A 406 7.99 -23.52 28.76
C ASP A 406 6.97 -24.58 29.21
N LEU A 407 6.89 -25.71 28.49
CA LEU A 407 6.01 -26.84 28.82
C LEU A 407 6.53 -27.72 29.95
N ALA A 408 7.84 -27.71 30.24
CA ALA A 408 8.40 -28.46 31.38
C ALA A 408 7.77 -28.06 32.74
N HIS A 409 7.09 -26.91 32.80
CA HIS A 409 6.36 -26.40 33.95
C HIS A 409 4.86 -26.76 33.98
N LEU A 410 4.33 -27.43 32.95
CA LEU A 410 2.92 -27.79 32.80
C LEU A 410 2.73 -29.32 32.68
N GLY A 411 1.67 -29.86 33.28
CA GLY A 411 1.38 -31.31 33.22
C GLY A 411 1.06 -31.80 31.80
N ALA A 412 1.44 -33.05 31.50
CA ALA A 412 1.19 -33.67 30.19
C ALA A 412 -0.31 -33.86 29.90
N SER A 413 -0.78 -33.41 28.72
CA SER A 413 -2.13 -33.75 28.21
C SER A 413 -2.10 -35.13 27.54
N THR A 414 -3.17 -35.90 27.69
CA THR A 414 -3.36 -37.21 27.03
C THR A 414 -3.96 -37.09 25.63
N ASP A 415 -4.45 -35.91 25.22
CA ASP A 415 -4.99 -35.66 23.88
C ASP A 415 -3.93 -35.07 22.93
N LEU A 416 -3.54 -35.86 21.93
CA LEU A 416 -2.57 -35.48 20.90
C LEU A 416 -3.00 -34.25 20.08
N ASN A 417 -4.31 -34.08 19.83
CA ASN A 417 -4.81 -32.95 19.04
C ASN A 417 -4.77 -31.64 19.85
N GLU A 418 -5.06 -31.71 21.15
CA GLU A 418 -4.96 -30.58 22.06
C GLU A 418 -3.51 -30.11 22.20
N GLY A 419 -2.57 -31.03 22.40
CA GLY A 419 -1.13 -30.70 22.44
C GLY A 419 -0.63 -30.04 21.15
N ARG A 420 -1.04 -30.57 19.98
CA ARG A 420 -0.74 -29.96 18.67
C ARG A 420 -1.37 -28.58 18.51
N ALA A 421 -2.60 -28.37 18.96
CA ALA A 421 -3.27 -27.07 18.90
C ALA A 421 -2.54 -26.02 19.75
N ARG A 422 -2.09 -26.38 20.96
CA ARG A 422 -1.27 -25.51 21.82
C ARG A 422 0.06 -25.14 21.16
N ARG A 423 0.78 -26.12 20.60
CA ARG A 423 2.03 -25.87 19.84
C ARG A 423 1.79 -24.92 18.67
N ARG A 424 0.71 -25.11 17.91
CA ARG A 424 0.33 -24.22 16.80
C ARG A 424 0.03 -22.80 17.26
N ALA A 425 -0.71 -22.63 18.36
CA ALA A 425 -1.02 -21.30 18.90
C ALA A 425 0.26 -20.56 19.34
N TRP A 426 1.15 -21.25 20.06
CA TRP A 426 2.47 -20.72 20.42
C TRP A 426 3.28 -20.33 19.18
N GLN A 427 3.36 -21.23 18.20
CA GLN A 427 4.07 -21.00 16.94
C GLN A 427 3.52 -19.79 16.17
N GLN A 428 2.19 -19.65 16.08
CA GLN A 428 1.57 -18.50 15.41
C GLN A 428 1.90 -17.19 16.12
N GLY A 429 1.89 -17.18 17.46
CA GLY A 429 2.31 -16.04 18.25
C GLY A 429 3.77 -15.65 18.00
N LEU A 430 4.68 -16.62 18.03
CA LEU A 430 6.11 -16.40 17.78
C LEU A 430 6.38 -15.98 16.33
N ASN A 431 5.75 -16.61 15.36
CA ASN A 431 5.85 -16.25 13.94
C ASN A 431 5.41 -14.79 13.73
N TYR A 432 4.29 -14.38 14.34
CA TYR A 432 3.85 -13.00 14.28
C TYR A 432 4.90 -12.04 14.86
N GLN A 433 5.44 -12.32 16.05
CA GLN A 433 6.48 -11.50 16.66
C GLN A 433 7.74 -11.39 15.78
N LEU A 434 8.19 -12.50 15.22
CA LEU A 434 9.35 -12.52 14.32
C LEU A 434 9.13 -11.72 13.05
N GLN A 435 7.95 -11.83 12.44
CA GLN A 435 7.58 -11.00 11.30
C GLN A 435 7.58 -9.52 11.66
N GLN A 436 7.09 -9.13 12.84
CA GLN A 436 7.16 -7.74 13.30
C GLN A 436 8.60 -7.26 13.51
N VAL A 437 9.47 -8.11 14.09
CA VAL A 437 10.89 -7.79 14.30
C VAL A 437 11.63 -7.62 12.97
N ALA A 438 11.43 -8.53 12.03
CA ALA A 438 12.03 -8.46 10.69
C ALA A 438 11.49 -7.27 9.88
N LEU A 439 10.17 -7.04 9.90
CA LEU A 439 9.56 -5.89 9.24
C LEU A 439 10.07 -4.56 9.82
N GLN A 440 10.26 -4.49 11.13
CA GLN A 440 10.83 -3.31 11.75
C GLN A 440 12.30 -3.11 11.37
N LEU A 441 13.11 -4.17 11.23
CA LEU A 441 14.46 -4.06 10.69
C LEU A 441 14.44 -3.39 9.30
N LEU A 442 13.56 -3.85 8.41
CA LEU A 442 13.41 -3.26 7.07
C LEU A 442 12.96 -1.79 7.13
N VAL A 443 11.98 -1.47 7.99
CA VAL A 443 11.56 -0.07 8.20
C VAL A 443 12.72 0.77 8.72
N SER A 444 13.48 0.29 9.69
CA SER A 444 14.67 0.99 10.19
C SER A 444 15.71 1.25 9.09
N ILE A 445 15.90 0.30 8.15
CA ILE A 445 16.84 0.45 7.03
C ILE A 445 16.33 1.44 5.97
N PHE A 446 15.04 1.36 5.59
CA PHE A 446 14.50 2.05 4.39
C PHE A 446 13.53 3.20 4.68
N ARG A 447 13.20 3.51 5.94
CA ARG A 447 12.24 4.57 6.32
C ARG A 447 12.55 5.91 5.65
N GLU A 448 13.83 6.26 5.51
CA GLU A 448 14.24 7.54 4.95
C GLU A 448 14.22 7.61 3.42
N VAL A 449 13.95 6.49 2.72
CA VAL A 449 13.84 6.49 1.26
C VAL A 449 12.72 7.43 0.79
N LYS A 450 11.57 7.44 1.50
CA LYS A 450 10.44 8.32 1.20
C LYS A 450 10.80 9.81 1.18
N ASN A 451 11.91 10.17 1.80
CA ASN A 451 12.40 11.53 1.90
C ASN A 451 13.08 12.05 0.63
N HIS A 452 13.43 11.13 -0.26
CA HIS A 452 14.18 11.36 -1.49
C HIS A 452 13.37 10.92 -2.72
N LEU A 453 12.04 10.77 -2.56
CA LEU A 453 11.11 10.42 -3.62
C LEU A 453 10.38 11.65 -4.15
N ASN A 454 10.27 11.73 -5.47
CA ASN A 454 9.38 12.61 -6.19
C ASN A 454 8.22 11.80 -6.77
N TYR A 455 7.06 11.88 -6.12
CA TYR A 455 5.88 11.11 -6.51
C TYR A 455 5.30 11.50 -7.86
N GLU A 456 5.33 12.79 -8.20
CA GLU A 456 4.75 13.30 -9.46
C GLU A 456 5.54 12.82 -10.67
N HIS A 457 6.89 12.86 -10.56
CA HIS A 457 7.77 12.45 -11.65
C HIS A 457 8.26 10.99 -11.55
N ARG A 458 7.86 10.26 -10.50
CA ARG A 458 8.32 8.90 -10.18
C ARG A 458 9.85 8.78 -10.12
N VAL A 459 10.49 9.75 -9.48
CA VAL A 459 11.95 9.85 -9.37
C VAL A 459 12.44 9.54 -7.96
N PHE A 460 13.56 8.84 -7.84
CA PHE A 460 14.32 8.66 -6.59
C PHE A 460 15.71 9.32 -6.70
N ASN A 461 16.08 10.14 -5.72
CA ASN A 461 17.40 10.79 -5.69
C ASN A 461 18.41 9.96 -4.88
N SER A 462 19.02 8.97 -5.54
CA SER A 462 19.96 8.03 -4.92
C SER A 462 21.21 8.71 -4.37
N GLU A 463 21.78 9.68 -5.08
CA GLU A 463 22.98 10.41 -4.65
C GLU A 463 22.75 11.17 -3.35
N GLU A 464 21.62 11.88 -3.25
CA GLU A 464 21.26 12.62 -2.03
C GLU A 464 20.97 11.67 -0.88
N PHE A 465 20.23 10.58 -1.14
CA PHE A 465 19.99 9.55 -0.15
C PHE A 465 21.30 9.00 0.42
N LEU A 466 22.27 8.64 -0.42
CA LEU A 466 23.58 8.14 0.02
C LEU A 466 24.35 9.16 0.85
N LYS A 467 24.36 10.45 0.45
CA LYS A 467 25.04 11.52 1.20
C LYS A 467 24.50 11.72 2.62
N THR A 468 23.23 11.38 2.85
CA THR A 468 22.62 11.47 4.19
C THR A 468 22.92 10.29 5.11
N ARG A 469 23.53 9.21 4.60
CA ARG A 469 23.88 8.01 5.38
C ARG A 469 25.23 8.19 6.09
N ALA A 470 25.39 7.52 7.24
CA ALA A 470 26.67 7.50 7.95
C ALA A 470 27.75 6.86 7.07
N PRO A 471 29.03 7.31 7.13
CA PRO A 471 30.09 6.80 6.26
C PRO A 471 30.24 5.28 6.30
N GLY A 472 30.10 4.65 7.46
CA GLY A 472 30.15 3.19 7.62
C GLY A 472 28.99 2.45 6.96
N ASP A 473 27.82 3.08 6.84
CA ASP A 473 26.62 2.45 6.26
C ASP A 473 26.53 2.66 4.73
N GLN A 474 27.32 3.58 4.16
CA GLN A 474 27.20 3.97 2.74
C GLN A 474 27.48 2.82 1.79
N GLN A 475 28.38 1.91 2.14
CA GLN A 475 28.72 0.76 1.30
C GLN A 475 27.54 -0.21 1.16
N PHE A 476 26.83 -0.49 2.26
CA PHE A 476 25.60 -1.26 2.24
C PHE A 476 24.58 -0.66 1.27
N TYR A 477 24.30 0.64 1.41
CA TYR A 477 23.31 1.29 0.55
C TYR A 477 23.76 1.33 -0.91
N LYS A 478 25.03 1.58 -1.22
CA LYS A 478 25.52 1.56 -2.62
C LYS A 478 25.18 0.25 -3.33
N GLN A 479 25.37 -0.88 -2.67
CA GLN A 479 25.02 -2.19 -3.25
C GLN A 479 23.51 -2.39 -3.33
N VAL A 480 22.75 -2.08 -2.27
CA VAL A 480 21.31 -2.29 -2.22
C VAL A 480 20.54 -1.44 -3.24
N LEU A 481 20.96 -0.20 -3.50
CA LEU A 481 20.23 0.72 -4.39
C LEU A 481 20.18 0.24 -5.85
N ASP A 482 21.12 -0.61 -6.26
CA ASP A 482 21.21 -1.15 -7.63
C ASP A 482 20.45 -2.49 -7.79
N THR A 483 19.81 -2.99 -6.73
CA THR A 483 19.12 -4.29 -6.73
C THR A 483 17.72 -4.25 -7.34
N TYR A 484 17.28 -5.36 -7.94
CA TYR A 484 15.92 -5.50 -8.46
C TYR A 484 14.87 -5.41 -7.34
N MET A 485 15.18 -5.98 -6.18
CA MET A 485 14.37 -5.94 -4.98
C MET A 485 14.11 -4.50 -4.52
N PHE A 486 15.15 -3.66 -4.48
CA PHE A 486 14.99 -2.25 -4.12
C PHE A 486 14.21 -1.47 -5.18
N HIS A 487 14.41 -1.74 -6.47
CA HIS A 487 13.60 -1.13 -7.52
C HIS A 487 12.10 -1.48 -7.41
N SER A 488 11.78 -2.74 -7.10
CA SER A 488 10.40 -3.17 -6.83
C SER A 488 9.81 -2.47 -5.61
N PHE A 489 10.61 -2.31 -4.54
CA PHE A 489 10.25 -1.53 -3.37
C PHE A 489 9.95 -0.06 -3.71
N LEU A 490 10.84 0.61 -4.46
CA LEU A 490 10.62 1.98 -4.90
C LEU A 490 9.33 2.13 -5.71
N LYS A 491 9.06 1.17 -6.61
CA LYS A 491 7.82 1.15 -7.40
C LYS A 491 6.59 1.12 -6.50
N ALA A 492 6.61 0.26 -5.47
CA ALA A 492 5.54 0.18 -4.47
C ALA A 492 5.39 1.45 -3.64
N ARG A 493 6.50 2.12 -3.26
CA ARG A 493 6.46 3.41 -2.55
C ARG A 493 5.93 4.55 -3.43
N LEU A 494 6.38 4.65 -4.68
CA LEU A 494 5.92 5.68 -5.63
C LEU A 494 4.45 5.49 -6.03
N SER A 495 3.94 4.26 -6.06
CA SER A 495 2.51 3.98 -6.21
C SER A 495 1.70 4.19 -4.92
N ARG A 496 2.32 4.66 -3.82
CA ARG A 496 1.71 4.82 -2.50
C ARG A 496 1.00 3.56 -2.02
N ARG A 497 1.59 2.39 -2.29
CA ARG A 497 1.05 1.10 -1.88
C ARG A 497 1.05 1.02 -0.35
N MET A 498 -0.12 0.76 0.24
CA MET A 498 -0.31 0.56 1.67
C MET A 498 -0.10 -0.92 2.04
N ASP A 499 1.15 -1.37 1.97
CA ASP A 499 1.55 -2.72 2.40
C ASP A 499 1.99 -2.75 3.88
N ALA A 500 2.44 -3.92 4.34
CA ALA A 500 2.90 -4.12 5.71
C ALA A 500 4.00 -3.12 6.13
N PHE A 501 4.93 -2.79 5.23
CA PHE A 501 5.98 -1.80 5.51
C PHE A 501 5.37 -0.40 5.71
N ALA A 502 4.49 0.04 4.81
CA ALA A 502 3.88 1.36 4.90
C ALA A 502 3.05 1.49 6.19
N GLN A 503 2.33 0.44 6.56
CA GLN A 503 1.57 0.38 7.81
C GLN A 503 2.51 0.46 9.03
N MET A 504 3.55 -0.38 9.09
CA MET A 504 4.52 -0.36 10.18
C MET A 504 5.23 0.99 10.31
N ASP A 505 5.63 1.61 9.19
CA ASP A 505 6.26 2.94 9.21
C ASP A 505 5.31 4.01 9.75
N LEU A 506 4.00 3.94 9.47
CA LEU A 506 3.01 4.84 10.05
C LEU A 506 2.76 4.58 11.54
N ASP A 507 2.68 3.31 11.94
CA ASP A 507 2.42 2.89 13.32
C ASP A 507 3.62 3.24 14.24
N THR A 508 4.83 3.32 13.68
CA THR A 508 6.07 3.61 14.40
C THR A 508 6.59 5.03 14.21
N GLN A 509 5.85 5.89 13.51
CA GLN A 509 6.13 7.33 13.41
C GLN A 509 5.70 8.08 14.67
N SER A 510 6.45 9.11 15.05
CA SER A 510 5.98 10.08 16.04
C SER A 510 4.91 10.98 15.42
N ASP A 511 4.04 11.57 16.25
CA ASP A 511 2.99 12.49 15.80
C ASP A 511 3.54 13.74 15.09
N GLU A 512 4.82 14.07 15.31
CA GLU A 512 5.52 15.17 14.65
C GLU A 512 6.01 14.82 13.24
N ASP A 513 6.55 13.60 13.03
CA ASP A 513 6.96 13.13 11.69
C ASP A 513 5.74 12.94 10.77
N ARG A 514 4.60 12.60 11.38
CA ARG A 514 3.27 12.54 10.76
C ARG A 514 2.81 13.87 10.16
N LEU A 515 3.11 14.99 10.83
CA LEU A 515 2.82 16.36 10.39
C LEU A 515 3.82 16.89 9.34
N SER A 516 5.10 16.49 9.45
CA SER A 516 6.17 16.95 8.55
C SER A 516 6.06 16.38 7.13
N GLY A 517 5.50 15.18 6.97
CA GLY A 517 5.28 14.53 5.66
C GLY A 517 4.33 15.27 4.71
N MET A 518 3.62 16.31 5.19
CA MET A 518 2.59 17.03 4.43
C MET A 518 3.00 18.45 3.99
N LEU A 519 4.17 18.96 4.39
CA LEU A 519 4.67 20.27 3.96
C LEU A 519 5.58 20.12 2.72
N PRO A 520 5.24 20.73 1.56
CA PRO A 520 5.95 20.54 0.30
C PRO A 520 7.19 21.45 0.18
N SER A 521 8.13 21.38 1.12
CA SER A 521 9.39 22.14 1.05
C SER A 521 10.61 21.27 1.41
N PRO A 522 11.77 21.49 0.77
CA PRO A 522 13.05 20.92 1.20
C PRO A 522 13.26 21.14 2.71
N ARG A 523 13.72 20.09 3.37
CA ARG A 523 13.41 19.78 4.77
C ARG A 523 14.31 20.54 5.70
N ARG A 524 13.81 21.63 6.27
CA ARG A 524 14.52 22.39 7.29
C ARG A 524 13.98 22.01 8.68
N PRO A 525 14.85 21.65 9.64
CA PRO A 525 14.42 21.23 10.96
C PRO A 525 13.76 22.40 11.69
N THR A 526 12.61 22.11 12.32
CA THR A 526 11.95 23.02 13.24
C THR A 526 12.78 23.19 14.53
N ILE A 527 12.51 24.25 15.30
CA ILE A 527 13.19 24.47 16.58
C ILE A 527 12.98 23.29 17.53
N GLU A 528 11.80 22.67 17.54
CA GLU A 528 11.51 21.48 18.34
C GLU A 528 12.40 20.28 17.92
N LYS A 529 12.62 20.09 16.62
CA LYS A 529 13.52 19.06 16.07
C LYS A 529 15.00 19.33 16.38
N MET A 530 15.40 20.61 16.44
CA MET A 530 16.75 20.97 16.91
C MET A 530 16.90 20.72 18.42
N ALA A 531 15.84 20.94 19.21
CA ALA A 531 15.86 20.77 20.67
C ALA A 531 16.00 19.30 21.08
N SER A 532 15.26 18.41 20.41
CA SER A 532 15.31 16.97 20.66
C SER A 532 16.65 16.34 20.27
N ARG A 533 17.35 16.91 19.28
CA ARG A 533 18.73 16.52 18.92
C ARG A 533 19.75 16.91 19.99
N ASN A 534 19.54 18.02 20.68
CA ASN A 534 20.47 18.54 21.69
C ASN A 534 20.35 17.81 23.04
N SER A 535 19.24 17.12 23.33
CA SER A 535 19.05 16.37 24.58
C SER A 535 19.68 14.97 24.56
N SER A 536 19.96 14.40 23.38
CA SER A 536 20.64 13.12 23.20
C SER A 536 22.17 13.29 23.09
N SER A 537 22.82 13.75 24.16
CA SER A 537 24.24 14.12 24.16
C SER A 537 25.24 12.95 24.07
N LEU A 538 24.80 11.70 23.95
CA LEU A 538 25.68 10.52 23.85
C LEU A 538 26.02 10.08 22.42
N HIS A 539 25.40 10.66 21.37
CA HIS A 539 25.59 10.23 19.98
C HIS A 539 25.78 11.37 18.98
N VAL A 540 26.49 12.43 19.38
CA VAL A 540 26.90 13.50 18.45
C VAL A 540 28.29 13.17 17.89
N THR A 541 28.36 12.21 16.96
CA THR A 541 29.46 12.21 15.99
C THR A 541 29.13 13.26 14.94
N HIS A 542 29.93 14.32 14.90
CA HIS A 542 29.84 15.47 14.00
C HIS A 542 29.38 15.08 12.58
N ARG A 543 28.13 15.40 12.23
CA ARG A 543 27.69 15.56 10.83
C ARG A 543 28.34 16.85 10.32
N ARG A 544 29.57 16.72 9.83
CA ARG A 544 30.18 17.72 8.95
C ARG A 544 29.70 17.35 7.56
N MET A 545 28.75 18.08 6.96
CA MET A 545 28.60 17.99 5.51
C MET A 545 29.88 18.55 4.89
N VAL A 546 30.85 17.67 4.62
CA VAL A 546 32.11 18.02 3.98
C VAL A 546 31.84 18.24 2.49
N VAL A 547 31.64 19.50 2.12
CA VAL A 547 32.01 19.98 0.79
C VAL A 547 33.55 19.99 0.76
N SER A 548 34.12 18.99 0.09
CA SER A 548 35.52 18.87 -0.39
C SER A 548 36.68 19.34 0.49
N MET A 549 37.55 18.40 0.93
CA MET A 549 39.02 18.39 0.66
C MET A 549 39.70 17.18 1.37
N PRO A 550 40.62 16.43 0.72
CA PRO A 550 41.32 15.28 1.30
C PRO A 550 42.66 15.68 1.97
N ASN A 551 43.11 14.87 2.93
CA ASN A 551 44.37 14.93 3.69
C ASN A 551 44.35 15.73 5.01
N LEU A 552 44.02 15.06 6.11
CA LEU A 552 44.59 15.31 7.44
C LEU A 552 44.51 13.99 8.23
N ARG A 553 45.65 13.53 8.76
CA ARG A 553 45.80 12.23 9.44
C ARG A 553 45.09 12.21 10.79
N ASP A 554 44.43 11.09 11.08
CA ASP A 554 43.67 10.83 12.30
C ASP A 554 44.54 10.88 13.57
N ILE A 555 44.02 11.52 14.61
CA ILE A 555 44.54 11.43 15.98
C ILE A 555 43.66 10.41 16.71
N ALA A 556 44.24 9.28 17.09
CA ALA A 556 43.58 8.25 17.88
C ALA A 556 43.31 8.74 19.31
N VAL A 557 42.12 8.45 19.84
CA VAL A 557 41.73 8.66 21.24
C VAL A 557 41.67 7.28 21.93
N PRO A 558 42.12 7.14 23.19
CA PRO A 558 42.40 5.83 23.79
C PRO A 558 41.15 5.08 24.24
N GLU A 559 41.13 3.77 24.02
CA GLU A 559 40.15 2.83 24.56
C GLU A 559 40.24 2.73 26.09
N LEU A 560 39.09 2.68 26.77
CA LEU A 560 38.99 2.28 28.18
C LEU A 560 38.28 0.92 28.29
N PRO A 561 38.64 0.08 29.29
CA PRO A 561 38.38 -1.35 29.25
C PRO A 561 36.96 -1.73 29.71
N ALA A 562 36.46 -2.82 29.14
CA ALA A 562 35.16 -3.41 29.46
C ALA A 562 35.09 -3.89 30.93
N ARG A 563 34.07 -3.44 31.66
CA ARG A 563 33.72 -3.97 32.98
C ARG A 563 32.73 -5.12 32.81
N ASN A 564 33.19 -6.33 33.11
CA ASN A 564 32.34 -7.49 33.33
C ASN A 564 31.44 -7.26 34.56
N SER A 565 30.15 -7.55 34.46
CA SER A 565 29.29 -7.74 35.63
C SER A 565 28.28 -8.87 35.42
N SER A 566 28.29 -9.75 36.40
CA SER A 566 27.63 -11.03 36.53
C SER A 566 26.10 -10.99 36.64
N LEU A 567 25.49 -12.05 36.11
CA LEU A 567 24.19 -12.65 36.43
C LEU A 567 23.68 -12.37 37.86
N ARG A 568 22.62 -11.56 37.99
CA ARG A 568 21.50 -11.78 38.92
C ARG A 568 20.20 -11.26 38.30
N LYS A 569 19.22 -12.14 38.13
CA LYS A 569 17.82 -11.80 37.85
C LYS A 569 17.26 -11.06 39.06
N MET A 570 16.55 -9.96 38.81
CA MET A 570 15.72 -9.29 39.81
C MET A 570 14.33 -9.11 39.18
N ASP A 571 13.32 -9.62 39.88
CA ASP A 571 11.91 -9.51 39.49
C ASP A 571 11.50 -8.04 39.43
N SER A 572 10.85 -7.64 38.34
CA SER A 572 10.46 -6.26 38.07
C SER A 572 8.95 -6.07 38.24
N GLU A 573 8.53 -5.55 39.40
CA GLU A 573 7.42 -4.60 39.45
C GLU A 573 8.02 -3.19 39.59
N GLY A 574 7.70 -2.32 38.63
CA GLY A 574 7.95 -0.87 38.74
C GLY A 574 9.23 -0.36 38.06
N SER A 575 9.19 -0.15 36.74
CA SER A 575 10.07 0.81 36.05
C SER A 575 9.43 1.30 34.75
N ARG A 576 8.91 2.53 34.78
CA ARG A 576 8.47 3.28 33.59
C ARG A 576 9.67 4.02 33.01
N SER A 577 10.25 3.52 31.92
CA SER A 577 10.91 4.26 30.82
C SER A 577 11.82 3.35 29.98
N SER A 578 11.22 2.55 29.10
CA SER A 578 11.86 2.14 27.85
C SER A 578 10.72 1.88 26.85
N GLY A 579 10.92 2.27 25.59
CA GLY A 579 9.87 2.37 24.57
C GLY A 579 8.92 1.18 24.55
N THR A 580 7.68 1.42 24.97
CA THR A 580 6.62 0.42 24.96
C THR A 580 6.36 0.04 23.51
N VAL A 581 6.63 -1.23 23.17
CA VAL A 581 6.13 -1.83 21.94
C VAL A 581 4.62 -1.55 21.89
N PRO A 582 4.05 -0.96 20.82
CA PRO A 582 2.61 -0.91 20.70
C PRO A 582 2.14 -2.36 20.74
N SER A 583 1.45 -2.75 21.82
CA SER A 583 0.87 -4.08 21.96
C SER A 583 -0.29 -4.18 20.99
N VAL A 584 0.01 -4.42 19.72
CA VAL A 584 -0.99 -4.75 18.71
C VAL A 584 -1.39 -6.19 19.02
N THR A 585 -2.56 -6.35 19.64
CA THR A 585 -3.14 -7.67 19.88
C THR A 585 -3.31 -8.38 18.54
N PRO A 586 -2.92 -9.67 18.42
CA PRO A 586 -3.13 -10.40 17.18
C PRO A 586 -4.61 -10.35 16.79
N LYS A 587 -4.90 -10.07 15.51
CA LYS A 587 -6.28 -10.12 14.99
C LYS A 587 -6.85 -11.52 15.25
N ALA A 588 -8.04 -11.59 15.85
CA ALA A 588 -8.68 -12.86 16.17
C ALA A 588 -8.88 -13.70 14.90
N THR A 589 -8.26 -14.89 14.87
CA THR A 589 -8.37 -15.85 13.77
C THR A 589 -9.59 -16.74 13.94
N CYS A 590 -10.34 -16.96 12.87
CA CYS A 590 -11.49 -17.86 12.80
C CYS A 590 -11.11 -19.13 12.03
N SER A 591 -11.76 -20.25 12.34
CA SER A 591 -11.54 -21.53 11.66
C SER A 591 -12.86 -22.05 11.10
N PHE A 592 -12.86 -22.47 9.84
CA PHE A 592 -13.99 -23.15 9.20
C PHE A 592 -13.64 -24.63 8.95
N LYS A 593 -14.46 -25.53 9.49
CA LYS A 593 -14.28 -26.97 9.32
C LYS A 593 -14.93 -27.43 8.01
N VAL A 594 -14.13 -27.95 7.10
CA VAL A 594 -14.57 -28.54 5.83
C VAL A 594 -15.29 -29.87 6.13
N PRO A 595 -16.40 -30.19 5.44
CA PRO A 595 -17.10 -31.47 5.63
C PRO A 595 -16.20 -32.67 5.34
N GLU A 596 -16.46 -33.79 6.01
CA GLU A 596 -15.61 -34.98 5.90
C GLU A 596 -15.83 -35.72 4.57
N ILE A 597 -14.73 -36.17 3.96
CA ILE A 597 -14.75 -36.86 2.65
C ILE A 597 -14.61 -38.37 2.89
N HIS A 598 -15.74 -39.07 3.00
CA HIS A 598 -15.80 -40.53 3.26
C HIS A 598 -16.41 -41.36 2.13
N PHE A 599 -16.83 -40.73 1.04
CA PHE A 599 -17.57 -41.37 -0.05
C PHE A 599 -16.65 -41.74 -1.23
N PRO A 600 -17.06 -42.70 -2.09
CA PRO A 600 -16.34 -42.96 -3.34
C PRO A 600 -16.41 -41.72 -4.24
N LEU A 601 -15.29 -41.37 -4.89
CA LEU A 601 -15.13 -40.17 -5.72
C LEU A 601 -15.86 -40.28 -7.06
N VAL A 602 -17.17 -40.45 -6.99
CA VAL A 602 -18.12 -40.46 -8.09
C VAL A 602 -18.78 -39.09 -8.16
N SER A 603 -19.14 -38.64 -9.36
CA SER A 603 -19.70 -37.30 -9.59
C SER A 603 -20.83 -36.93 -8.64
N GLN A 604 -21.75 -37.86 -8.38
CA GLN A 604 -22.88 -37.64 -7.46
C GLN A 604 -22.44 -37.32 -6.03
N CYS A 605 -21.46 -38.05 -5.49
CA CYS A 605 -20.99 -37.84 -4.13
C CYS A 605 -20.15 -36.56 -4.01
N VAL A 606 -19.37 -36.21 -5.04
CA VAL A 606 -18.63 -34.94 -5.09
C VAL A 606 -19.59 -33.74 -5.16
N GLN A 607 -20.67 -33.85 -5.94
CA GLN A 607 -21.72 -32.82 -5.96
C GLN A 607 -22.45 -32.70 -4.61
N ALA A 608 -22.72 -33.82 -3.94
CA ALA A 608 -23.28 -33.81 -2.59
C ALA A 608 -22.35 -33.11 -1.59
N TYR A 609 -21.04 -33.38 -1.64
CA TYR A 609 -20.05 -32.69 -0.81
C TYR A 609 -20.02 -31.19 -1.02
N TYR A 610 -20.07 -30.72 -2.27
CA TYR A 610 -20.14 -29.28 -2.52
C TYR A 610 -21.45 -28.69 -1.99
N SER A 611 -22.57 -29.40 -2.12
CA SER A 611 -23.86 -28.95 -1.55
C SER A 611 -23.81 -28.87 -0.02
N ASP A 612 -23.17 -29.84 0.63
CA ASP A 612 -22.94 -29.82 2.08
C ASP A 612 -22.02 -28.65 2.48
N CYS A 613 -20.96 -28.38 1.70
CA CYS A 613 -20.10 -27.21 1.90
C CYS A 613 -20.90 -25.90 1.82
N VAL A 614 -21.73 -25.73 0.79
CA VAL A 614 -22.60 -24.55 0.60
C VAL A 614 -23.58 -24.42 1.76
N GLY A 615 -24.17 -25.53 2.24
CA GLY A 615 -25.06 -25.56 3.38
C GLY A 615 -24.37 -25.12 4.68
N LEU A 616 -23.17 -25.64 4.96
CA LEU A 616 -22.37 -25.26 6.13
C LEU A 616 -21.91 -23.81 6.07
N LEU A 617 -21.45 -23.33 4.91
CA LEU A 617 -21.07 -21.94 4.70
C LEU A 617 -22.26 -21.01 4.91
N SER A 618 -23.42 -21.33 4.33
CA SER A 618 -24.65 -20.54 4.47
C SER A 618 -25.13 -20.50 5.92
N LYS A 619 -25.02 -21.62 6.65
CA LYS A 619 -25.30 -21.66 8.10
C LYS A 619 -24.34 -20.78 8.88
N ALA A 620 -23.03 -20.87 8.61
CA ALA A 620 -22.03 -20.01 9.24
C ALA A 620 -22.33 -18.53 8.99
N MET A 621 -22.64 -18.16 7.74
CA MET A 621 -23.06 -16.82 7.33
C MET A 621 -24.28 -16.30 8.09
N SER A 622 -25.29 -17.16 8.33
CA SER A 622 -26.51 -16.79 9.08
C SER A 622 -26.28 -16.57 10.59
N LEU A 623 -25.20 -17.13 11.14
CA LEU A 623 -24.87 -17.04 12.57
C LEU A 623 -23.93 -15.88 12.89
N LEU A 624 -23.39 -15.18 11.89
CA LEU A 624 -22.54 -14.01 12.15
C LEU A 624 -23.37 -12.81 12.61
N ALA A 625 -22.82 -12.09 13.58
CA ALA A 625 -23.27 -10.74 13.88
C ALA A 625 -23.10 -9.83 12.64
N PRO A 626 -24.02 -8.87 12.41
CA PRO A 626 -23.97 -7.94 11.27
C PRO A 626 -22.64 -7.17 11.15
N ASP A 627 -21.96 -6.97 12.28
CA ASP A 627 -20.75 -6.16 12.38
C ASP A 627 -19.50 -6.87 11.82
N ASN A 628 -19.54 -8.20 11.62
CA ASN A 628 -18.38 -8.98 11.18
C ASN A 628 -18.28 -9.10 9.64
N SER A 629 -18.33 -7.94 8.98
CA SER A 629 -18.29 -7.82 7.51
C SER A 629 -17.02 -8.41 6.87
N VAL A 630 -15.88 -8.36 7.57
CA VAL A 630 -14.60 -8.91 7.09
C VAL A 630 -14.70 -10.42 6.93
N LEU A 631 -15.20 -11.14 7.94
CA LEU A 631 -15.34 -12.59 7.92
C LEU A 631 -16.45 -13.03 6.95
N LEU A 632 -17.55 -12.27 6.88
CA LEU A 632 -18.62 -12.49 5.91
C LEU A 632 -18.12 -12.46 4.45
N ALA A 633 -17.24 -11.51 4.11
CA ALA A 633 -16.61 -11.45 2.79
C ALA A 633 -15.83 -12.73 2.43
N ARG A 634 -15.16 -13.36 3.41
CA ARG A 634 -14.41 -14.61 3.18
C ARG A 634 -15.33 -15.79 2.96
N TYR A 635 -16.49 -15.82 3.61
CA TYR A 635 -17.52 -16.81 3.34
C TYR A 635 -18.15 -16.62 1.96
N PHE A 636 -18.41 -15.38 1.51
CA PHE A 636 -18.83 -15.12 0.13
C PHE A 636 -17.79 -15.62 -0.89
N TYR A 637 -16.50 -15.35 -0.67
CA TYR A 637 -15.44 -15.84 -1.54
C TYR A 637 -15.44 -17.39 -1.62
N LEU A 638 -15.45 -18.07 -0.47
CA LEU A 638 -15.43 -19.54 -0.42
C LEU A 638 -16.68 -20.14 -1.05
N ARG A 639 -17.87 -19.60 -0.74
CA ARG A 639 -19.12 -20.11 -1.29
C ARG A 639 -19.21 -19.89 -2.79
N GLY A 640 -18.81 -18.72 -3.27
CA GLY A 640 -18.72 -18.42 -4.70
C GLY A 640 -17.73 -19.36 -5.43
N ALA A 641 -16.58 -19.64 -4.83
CA ALA A 641 -15.63 -20.62 -5.36
C ALA A 641 -16.23 -22.04 -5.40
N VAL A 642 -16.95 -22.47 -4.36
CA VAL A 642 -17.62 -23.79 -4.33
C VAL A 642 -18.75 -23.86 -5.37
N HIS A 643 -19.55 -22.80 -5.55
CA HIS A 643 -20.57 -22.73 -6.61
C HIS A 643 -19.94 -22.85 -8.01
N LEU A 644 -18.77 -22.24 -8.25
CA LEU A 644 -18.03 -22.45 -9.50
C LEU A 644 -17.65 -23.91 -9.71
N MET A 645 -17.18 -24.60 -8.65
CA MET A 645 -16.85 -26.03 -8.73
C MET A 645 -18.08 -26.91 -9.02
N GLN A 646 -19.28 -26.48 -8.62
CA GLN A 646 -20.54 -27.14 -8.97
C GLN A 646 -21.02 -26.83 -10.40
N GLY A 647 -20.42 -25.85 -11.08
CA GLY A 647 -20.90 -25.33 -12.36
C GLY A 647 -22.08 -24.37 -12.24
N GLN A 648 -22.40 -23.89 -11.04
CA GLN A 648 -23.45 -22.89 -10.79
C GLN A 648 -22.90 -21.47 -10.99
N LEU A 649 -22.69 -21.09 -12.26
CA LEU A 649 -22.03 -19.83 -12.62
C LEU A 649 -22.80 -18.60 -12.12
N LEU A 650 -24.13 -18.63 -12.17
CA LEU A 650 -24.97 -17.50 -11.73
C LEU A 650 -24.89 -17.27 -10.22
N ASP A 651 -24.99 -18.33 -9.41
CA ASP A 651 -24.89 -18.25 -7.96
C ASP A 651 -23.49 -17.83 -7.51
N ALA A 652 -22.45 -18.30 -8.21
CA ALA A 652 -21.09 -17.83 -8.02
C ALA A 652 -20.94 -16.32 -8.29
N LEU A 653 -21.52 -15.81 -9.39
CA LEU A 653 -21.49 -14.38 -9.70
C LEU A 653 -22.22 -13.54 -8.66
N LEU A 654 -23.33 -14.04 -8.09
CA LEU A 654 -24.04 -13.35 -7.00
C LEU A 654 -23.20 -13.27 -5.73
N ASP A 655 -22.47 -14.34 -5.39
CA ASP A 655 -21.55 -14.34 -4.26
C ASP A 655 -20.35 -13.41 -4.50
N PHE A 656 -19.78 -13.41 -5.71
CA PHE A 656 -18.69 -12.49 -6.06
C PHE A 656 -19.14 -11.03 -6.14
N GLN A 657 -20.39 -10.77 -6.53
CA GLN A 657 -20.97 -9.44 -6.47
C GLN A 657 -21.19 -8.98 -5.02
N SER A 658 -21.63 -9.89 -4.14
CA SER A 658 -21.74 -9.61 -2.70
C SER A 658 -20.36 -9.38 -2.08
N LEU A 659 -19.35 -10.12 -2.53
CA LEU A 659 -17.94 -9.91 -2.18
C LEU A 659 -17.43 -8.54 -2.64
N TYR A 660 -17.69 -8.15 -3.90
CA TYR A 660 -17.29 -6.87 -4.47
C TYR A 660 -17.82 -5.68 -3.65
N LYS A 661 -19.05 -5.80 -3.13
CA LYS A 661 -19.65 -4.81 -2.22
C LYS A 661 -19.05 -4.79 -0.81
N THR A 662 -18.52 -5.92 -0.35
CA THR A 662 -18.11 -6.11 1.06
C THR A 662 -16.60 -5.92 1.28
N ASP A 663 -15.75 -6.49 0.42
CA ASP A 663 -14.29 -6.32 0.45
C ASP A 663 -13.69 -6.52 -0.96
N ILE A 664 -13.53 -5.41 -1.68
CA ILE A 664 -12.98 -5.40 -3.04
C ILE A 664 -11.54 -5.93 -3.12
N ARG A 665 -10.76 -5.90 -2.02
CA ARG A 665 -9.34 -6.28 -2.04
C ARG A 665 -9.11 -7.76 -2.29
N ILE A 666 -10.07 -8.61 -1.89
CA ILE A 666 -10.02 -10.07 -2.12
C ILE A 666 -10.87 -10.49 -3.32
N PHE A 667 -11.38 -9.53 -4.11
CA PHE A 667 -12.24 -9.81 -5.25
C PHE A 667 -11.44 -10.47 -6.39
N PRO A 668 -11.82 -11.69 -6.84
CA PRO A 668 -11.06 -12.41 -7.85
C PRO A 668 -11.47 -11.97 -9.27
N ALA A 669 -11.06 -10.76 -9.67
CA ALA A 669 -11.51 -10.13 -10.93
C ALA A 669 -11.28 -10.99 -12.18
N ASP A 670 -10.10 -11.61 -12.32
CA ASP A 670 -9.79 -12.47 -13.47
C ASP A 670 -10.65 -13.75 -13.49
N LEU A 671 -10.94 -14.31 -12.32
CA LEU A 671 -11.82 -15.48 -12.20
C LEU A 671 -13.25 -15.12 -12.61
N VAL A 672 -13.74 -13.96 -12.15
CA VAL A 672 -15.05 -13.44 -12.52
C VAL A 672 -15.11 -13.16 -14.03
N ARG A 673 -14.09 -12.55 -14.63
CA ARG A 673 -14.01 -12.32 -16.08
C ARG A 673 -14.17 -13.63 -16.85
N ARG A 674 -13.35 -14.63 -16.53
CA ARG A 674 -13.40 -15.95 -17.18
C ARG A 674 -14.74 -16.65 -16.96
N THR A 675 -15.32 -16.52 -15.76
CA THR A 675 -16.66 -17.04 -15.46
C THR A 675 -17.67 -16.45 -16.42
N VAL A 676 -17.69 -15.13 -16.61
CA VAL A 676 -18.61 -14.44 -17.53
C VAL A 676 -18.37 -14.84 -18.99
N GLU A 677 -17.11 -14.96 -19.42
CA GLU A 677 -16.73 -15.41 -20.76
C GLU A 677 -17.18 -16.84 -21.07
N SER A 678 -17.27 -17.70 -20.04
CA SER A 678 -17.67 -19.10 -20.18
C SER A 678 -19.17 -19.35 -20.15
N MET A 679 -19.98 -18.35 -19.78
CA MET A 679 -21.45 -18.51 -19.68
C MET A 679 -22.07 -18.73 -21.05
N SER A 680 -23.09 -19.59 -21.13
CA SER A 680 -23.89 -19.71 -22.34
C SER A 680 -24.72 -18.45 -22.60
N GLY A 681 -25.13 -18.21 -23.86
CA GLY A 681 -26.01 -17.09 -24.22
C GLY A 681 -27.25 -16.88 -23.32
N PRO A 682 -28.03 -17.93 -22.97
CA PRO A 682 -29.18 -17.77 -22.07
C PRO A 682 -28.78 -17.47 -20.62
N GLU A 683 -27.71 -18.09 -20.09
CA GLU A 683 -27.23 -17.82 -18.74
C GLU A 683 -26.70 -16.38 -18.62
N ARG A 684 -26.00 -15.90 -19.66
CA ARG A 684 -25.53 -14.52 -19.74
C ARG A 684 -26.69 -13.54 -19.78
N ALA A 685 -27.72 -13.82 -20.59
CA ALA A 685 -28.93 -13.00 -20.61
C ALA A 685 -29.65 -12.99 -19.25
N GLN A 686 -29.63 -14.11 -18.50
CA GLN A 686 -30.17 -14.17 -17.14
C GLN A 686 -29.35 -13.34 -16.14
N ALA A 687 -28.02 -13.40 -16.21
CA ALA A 687 -27.14 -12.56 -15.39
C ALA A 687 -27.34 -11.07 -15.70
N GLU A 688 -27.43 -10.69 -16.97
CA GLU A 688 -27.63 -9.29 -17.41
C GLU A 688 -29.02 -8.73 -17.04
N ARG A 689 -30.01 -9.60 -16.76
CA ARG A 689 -31.31 -9.18 -16.19
C ARG A 689 -31.19 -8.72 -14.74
N VAL A 690 -30.19 -9.22 -13.99
CA VAL A 690 -29.92 -8.77 -12.62
C VAL A 690 -29.09 -7.49 -12.70
N PRO A 691 -29.62 -6.32 -12.29
CA PRO A 691 -28.95 -5.03 -12.51
C PRO A 691 -27.53 -4.97 -11.94
N GLU A 692 -27.33 -5.56 -10.77
CA GLU A 692 -26.06 -5.55 -10.06
C GLU A 692 -25.01 -6.42 -10.75
N LEU A 693 -25.40 -7.56 -11.34
CA LEU A 693 -24.52 -8.42 -12.13
C LEU A 693 -24.20 -7.80 -13.48
N ARG A 694 -25.19 -7.19 -14.15
CA ARG A 694 -24.95 -6.46 -15.41
C ARG A 694 -23.86 -5.40 -15.24
N ARG A 695 -23.90 -4.68 -14.12
CA ARG A 695 -22.89 -3.68 -13.80
C ARG A 695 -21.52 -4.32 -13.55
N LEU A 696 -21.45 -5.37 -12.72
CA LEU A 696 -20.21 -6.10 -12.47
C LEU A 696 -19.59 -6.63 -13.78
N ILE A 697 -20.42 -7.19 -14.66
CA ILE A 697 -20.03 -7.66 -15.99
C ILE A 697 -19.44 -6.50 -16.80
N SER A 698 -20.11 -5.34 -16.86
CA SER A 698 -19.56 -4.18 -17.58
C SER A 698 -18.25 -3.68 -16.99
N GLU A 699 -18.11 -3.68 -15.66
CA GLU A 699 -16.89 -3.22 -14.98
C GLU A 699 -15.70 -4.17 -15.22
N VAL A 700 -15.93 -5.48 -15.34
CA VAL A 700 -14.88 -6.50 -15.46
C VAL A 700 -14.53 -6.84 -16.93
N VAL A 701 -15.51 -6.72 -17.83
CA VAL A 701 -15.39 -7.09 -19.26
C VAL A 701 -15.18 -5.85 -20.15
N ASP A 702 -15.89 -4.73 -19.92
CA ASP A 702 -15.84 -3.57 -20.82
C ASP A 702 -14.70 -2.58 -20.47
N LYS A 703 -14.21 -2.61 -19.22
CA LYS A 703 -12.93 -1.99 -18.84
C LYS A 703 -11.87 -3.08 -18.85
N PRO A 704 -11.12 -3.29 -19.95
CA PRO A 704 -9.93 -4.14 -19.88
C PRO A 704 -9.11 -3.58 -18.73
N GLY A 705 -8.89 -4.40 -17.69
CA GLY A 705 -8.13 -3.96 -16.51
C GLY A 705 -6.88 -3.25 -17.01
N GLU A 706 -6.68 -2.00 -16.57
CA GLU A 706 -5.51 -1.23 -16.97
C GLU A 706 -4.28 -2.10 -16.71
N ALA A 707 -3.76 -2.74 -17.77
CA ALA A 707 -2.45 -3.34 -17.69
C ALA A 707 -1.55 -2.20 -17.23
N PRO A 708 -0.73 -2.40 -16.18
CA PRO A 708 0.10 -1.33 -15.63
C PRO A 708 0.82 -0.66 -16.79
N LYS A 709 0.55 0.65 -16.99
CA LYS A 709 1.04 1.39 -18.13
C LYS A 709 2.55 1.12 -18.28
N PRO A 710 3.07 0.87 -19.49
CA PRO A 710 4.47 0.49 -19.71
C PRO A 710 5.49 1.57 -19.27
N ASP A 711 5.04 2.73 -18.81
CA ASP A 711 5.85 3.84 -18.31
C ASP A 711 6.03 3.87 -16.77
N ASP A 712 5.81 2.72 -16.11
CA ASP A 712 5.86 2.55 -14.65
C ASP A 712 7.30 2.44 -14.08
N ARG A 713 8.31 2.77 -14.89
CA ARG A 713 9.73 2.66 -14.51
C ARG A 713 10.11 3.79 -13.55
N VAL A 714 10.64 3.41 -12.38
CA VAL A 714 11.22 4.37 -11.44
C VAL A 714 12.50 4.93 -12.06
N LYS A 715 12.61 6.26 -12.11
CA LYS A 715 13.79 6.94 -12.63
C LYS A 715 14.69 7.36 -11.48
N ASN A 716 16.00 7.23 -11.64
CA ASN A 716 16.93 7.91 -10.74
C ASN A 716 17.10 9.36 -11.22
N PHE A 717 17.15 10.30 -10.28
CA PHE A 717 17.44 11.68 -10.63
C PHE A 717 18.89 11.76 -11.10
N GLU A 718 19.11 12.32 -12.30
CA GLU A 718 20.45 12.58 -12.83
C GLU A 718 20.59 14.05 -13.20
N LEU A 719 21.74 14.62 -12.86
CA LEU A 719 22.12 15.94 -13.31
C LEU A 719 22.16 15.99 -14.85
N PRO A 720 21.70 17.09 -15.46
CA PRO A 720 21.68 17.24 -16.91
C PRO A 720 23.09 17.19 -17.48
N LYS A 721 23.26 16.51 -18.62
CA LYS A 721 24.53 16.40 -19.38
C LYS A 721 24.50 17.15 -20.70
N LYS A 722 23.37 17.77 -21.04
CA LYS A 722 23.11 18.52 -22.29
C LYS A 722 22.48 19.86 -21.95
N HIS A 723 22.66 20.84 -22.84
CA HIS A 723 21.97 22.12 -22.76
C HIS A 723 20.44 21.93 -22.72
N MET A 724 19.76 22.72 -21.91
CA MET A 724 18.33 22.62 -21.65
C MET A 724 17.59 23.86 -22.14
N GLN A 725 16.52 23.65 -22.91
CA GLN A 725 15.52 24.67 -23.22
C GLN A 725 14.53 24.81 -22.04
N LEU A 726 13.61 25.78 -22.10
CA LEU A 726 12.67 26.06 -21.02
C LEU A 726 11.91 24.80 -20.55
N ASP A 727 11.35 24.02 -21.47
CA ASP A 727 10.56 22.83 -21.12
C ASP A 727 11.41 21.73 -20.45
N ASP A 728 12.63 21.52 -20.94
CA ASP A 728 13.58 20.58 -20.32
C ASP A 728 14.01 21.05 -18.93
N PHE A 729 14.24 22.35 -18.77
CA PHE A 729 14.59 22.96 -17.48
C PHE A 729 13.44 22.85 -16.47
N VAL A 730 12.21 23.15 -16.89
CA VAL A 730 11.01 22.98 -16.06
C VAL A 730 10.94 21.55 -15.55
N LYS A 731 11.06 20.57 -16.45
CA LYS A 731 11.06 19.16 -16.10
C LYS A 731 12.17 18.81 -15.10
N ARG A 732 13.41 19.27 -15.30
CA ARG A 732 14.54 18.95 -14.41
C ARG A 732 14.42 19.57 -13.02
N VAL A 733 13.95 20.82 -12.92
CA VAL A 733 13.72 21.49 -11.62
C VAL A 733 12.57 20.84 -10.86
N GLN A 734 11.52 20.41 -11.56
CA GLN A 734 10.43 19.67 -10.93
C GLN A 734 10.87 18.27 -10.50
N GLU A 735 11.61 17.53 -11.33
CA GLU A 735 12.18 16.21 -11.02
C GLU A 735 13.11 16.27 -9.79
N SER A 736 13.92 17.32 -9.66
CA SER A 736 14.84 17.53 -8.53
C SER A 736 14.15 17.93 -7.22
N GLY A 737 12.85 18.26 -7.26
CA GLY A 737 12.07 18.65 -6.08
C GLY A 737 12.41 20.03 -5.51
N ILE A 738 13.09 20.90 -6.29
CA ILE A 738 13.45 22.25 -5.84
C ILE A 738 12.20 23.13 -5.76
N VAL A 739 11.47 23.22 -6.87
CA VAL A 739 10.24 24.01 -7.01
C VAL A 739 9.29 23.24 -7.93
N LYS A 740 8.00 23.21 -7.59
CA LYS A 740 6.96 22.57 -8.40
C LYS A 740 6.22 23.54 -9.33
N ASP A 741 6.01 24.76 -8.85
CA ASP A 741 5.24 25.80 -9.53
C ASP A 741 5.93 26.28 -10.81
N THR A 742 5.32 26.00 -11.96
CA THR A 742 5.85 26.34 -13.27
C THR A 742 6.10 27.85 -13.45
N ASN A 743 5.29 28.72 -12.85
CA ASN A 743 5.49 30.17 -12.96
C ASN A 743 6.72 30.65 -12.18
N ILE A 744 7.02 30.02 -11.04
CA ILE A 744 8.28 30.26 -10.32
C ILE A 744 9.46 29.77 -11.16
N ILE A 745 9.36 28.57 -11.76
CA ILE A 745 10.45 28.00 -12.56
C ILE A 745 10.71 28.82 -13.84
N ASN A 746 9.68 29.35 -14.49
CA ASN A 746 9.84 30.24 -15.64
C ASN A 746 10.62 31.51 -15.27
N ARG A 747 10.31 32.12 -14.11
CA ARG A 747 11.07 33.27 -13.60
C ARG A 747 12.51 32.89 -13.23
N LEU A 748 12.74 31.69 -12.72
CA LEU A 748 14.07 31.16 -12.45
C LEU A 748 14.87 30.95 -13.74
N PHE A 749 14.24 30.42 -14.79
CA PHE A 749 14.87 30.27 -16.11
C PHE A 749 15.27 31.64 -16.68
N GLU A 750 14.39 32.64 -16.62
CA GLU A 750 14.71 34.01 -17.01
C GLU A 750 15.84 34.63 -16.16
N ALA A 751 15.88 34.32 -14.86
CA ALA A 751 16.92 34.77 -13.97
C ALA A 751 18.28 34.13 -14.30
N LEU A 752 18.34 32.84 -14.62
CA LEU A 752 19.61 32.16 -14.93
C LEU A 752 20.15 32.48 -16.34
N THR A 753 19.28 32.92 -17.26
CA THR A 753 19.66 33.16 -18.67
C THR A 753 20.08 34.59 -19.00
N VAL A 754 19.94 35.53 -18.05
CA VAL A 754 20.08 37.00 -18.17
C VAL A 754 20.55 37.51 -19.55
N GLY A 755 19.61 37.53 -20.50
CA GLY A 755 19.63 38.38 -21.68
C GLY A 755 20.22 37.84 -22.99
N HIS A 756 20.92 36.70 -23.05
CA HIS A 756 21.59 36.29 -24.32
C HIS A 756 21.46 34.81 -24.70
N GLN A 757 21.16 33.90 -23.77
CA GLN A 757 21.00 32.48 -24.08
C GLN A 757 19.55 32.04 -23.87
N LYS A 758 18.94 31.40 -24.88
CA LYS A 758 17.62 30.76 -24.75
C LYS A 758 17.69 29.35 -24.14
N GLN A 759 18.84 28.99 -23.57
CA GLN A 759 19.11 27.67 -23.01
C GLN A 759 20.05 27.80 -21.81
N ILE A 760 19.99 26.82 -20.90
CA ILE A 760 20.88 26.70 -19.74
C ILE A 760 21.84 25.55 -20.00
N ASP A 761 23.14 25.79 -19.83
CA ASP A 761 24.16 24.75 -19.93
C ASP A 761 24.18 23.84 -18.69
N PRO A 762 24.67 22.59 -18.82
CA PRO A 762 24.77 21.64 -17.71
C PRO A 762 25.50 22.16 -16.47
N GLU A 763 26.61 22.88 -16.67
CA GLU A 763 27.46 23.40 -15.62
C GLU A 763 26.72 24.47 -14.80
N THR A 764 26.06 25.43 -15.44
CA THR A 764 25.23 26.44 -14.76
C THR A 764 24.12 25.80 -13.92
N PHE A 765 23.43 24.77 -14.43
CA PHE A 765 22.42 24.06 -13.64
C PHE A 765 23.03 23.32 -12.46
N LYS A 766 24.18 22.66 -12.66
CA LYS A 766 24.90 21.94 -11.60
C LYS A 766 25.32 22.89 -10.49
N ASP A 767 25.86 24.05 -10.83
CA ASP A 767 26.26 25.08 -9.87
C ASP A 767 25.05 25.62 -9.11
N PHE A 768 23.94 25.91 -9.82
CA PHE A 768 22.68 26.28 -9.18
C PHE A 768 22.16 25.22 -8.21
N TYR A 769 22.14 23.97 -8.64
CA TYR A 769 21.70 22.84 -7.81
C TYR A 769 22.59 22.71 -6.56
N ASN A 770 23.91 22.85 -6.71
CA ASN A 770 24.85 22.82 -5.60
C ASN A 770 24.63 23.98 -4.63
N CYS A 771 24.53 25.23 -5.11
CA CYS A 771 24.27 26.40 -4.26
C CYS A 771 22.94 26.26 -3.49
N TRP A 772 21.89 25.75 -4.15
CA TRP A 772 20.62 25.45 -3.47
C TRP A 772 20.81 24.44 -2.33
N LYS A 773 21.56 23.38 -2.57
CA LYS A 773 21.81 22.31 -1.60
C LYS A 773 22.74 22.75 -0.46
N GLU A 774 23.74 23.59 -0.74
CA GLU A 774 24.58 24.22 0.27
C GLU A 774 23.74 25.11 1.19
N ALA A 775 22.88 25.96 0.64
CA ALA A 775 21.97 26.79 1.42
C ALA A 775 20.97 25.97 2.27
N GLU A 776 20.54 24.81 1.78
CA GLU A 776 19.74 23.86 2.56
C GLU A 776 20.55 23.25 3.73
N ALA A 777 21.79 22.82 3.48
CA ALA A 777 22.69 22.27 4.48
C ALA A 777 23.06 23.27 5.58
N GLU A 778 23.40 24.51 5.21
CA GLU A 778 23.69 25.60 6.15
C GLU A 778 22.52 25.84 7.11
N ALA A 779 21.29 25.77 6.62
CA ALA A 779 20.09 25.92 7.44
C ALA A 779 19.86 24.73 8.40
N GLN A 780 20.33 23.53 8.06
CA GLN A 780 20.22 22.33 8.90
C GLN A 780 21.28 22.27 10.01
N GLU A 781 22.47 22.82 9.78
CA GLU A 781 23.60 22.81 10.73
C GLU A 781 23.56 23.98 11.74
N VAL A 782 22.55 24.87 11.68
CA VAL A 782 22.44 26.01 12.59
C VAL A 782 22.26 25.54 14.04
N SER A 783 23.32 25.65 14.85
CA SER A 783 23.24 25.47 16.30
C SER A 783 22.77 26.77 16.96
N LEU A 784 21.52 26.80 17.43
CA LEU A 784 20.99 27.91 18.20
C LEU A 784 21.27 27.71 19.70
N PRO A 785 21.69 28.74 20.45
CA PRO A 785 21.76 28.65 21.91
C PRO A 785 20.39 28.31 22.51
N SER A 786 20.36 27.53 23.60
CA SER A 786 19.12 27.11 24.27
C SER A 786 18.20 28.28 24.64
N SER A 787 18.78 29.39 25.09
CA SER A 787 18.06 30.64 25.37
C SER A 787 17.34 31.24 24.16
N VAL A 788 17.84 31.01 22.95
CA VAL A 788 17.16 31.43 21.71
C VAL A 788 16.00 30.47 21.41
N MET A 789 16.22 29.17 21.57
CA MET A 789 15.25 28.13 21.26
C MET A 789 13.98 28.22 22.12
N GLU A 790 14.11 28.61 23.40
CA GLU A 790 12.96 28.84 24.31
C GLU A 790 12.05 29.99 23.88
N HIS A 791 12.55 30.94 23.07
CA HIS A 791 11.81 32.14 22.64
C HIS A 791 11.34 32.07 21.18
N LEU A 792 11.73 31.02 20.45
CA LEU A 792 11.26 30.75 19.09
C LEU A 792 10.05 29.83 19.15
N ASP A 793 9.12 29.99 18.20
CA ASP A 793 7.99 29.08 18.13
C ASP A 793 8.51 27.67 17.78
N LYS A 794 7.88 26.64 18.33
CA LYS A 794 8.22 25.24 18.07
C LYS A 794 8.32 24.90 16.59
N ASN A 795 7.44 25.51 15.78
CA ASN A 795 7.35 25.34 14.32
C ASN A 795 8.12 26.40 13.51
N GLU A 796 8.86 27.30 14.16
CA GLU A 796 9.74 28.25 13.48
C GLU A 796 10.96 27.51 12.91
N CYS A 797 11.52 27.97 11.79
CA CYS A 797 12.77 27.44 11.27
C CYS A 797 13.69 28.59 10.84
N VAL A 798 15.00 28.40 10.99
CA VAL A 798 15.98 29.32 10.40
C VAL A 798 16.18 28.92 8.95
N TYR A 799 16.01 29.89 8.05
CA TYR A 799 16.10 29.67 6.61
C TYR A 799 17.35 30.30 5.98
N LYS A 800 17.87 31.38 6.53
CA LYS A 800 19.12 31.97 6.04
C LYS A 800 19.90 32.56 7.20
N LEU A 801 21.21 32.41 7.14
CA LEU A 801 22.16 33.12 7.99
C LEU A 801 23.06 34.01 7.12
N SER A 802 23.40 35.19 7.62
CA SER A 802 24.42 36.04 7.00
C SER A 802 25.82 35.61 7.44
N SER A 803 26.84 36.11 6.74
CA SER A 803 28.18 36.20 7.34
C SER A 803 28.17 37.06 8.61
N SER A 804 29.23 36.97 9.43
CA SER A 804 29.35 37.81 10.63
C SER A 804 29.49 39.28 10.23
N VAL A 805 28.59 40.11 10.74
CA VAL A 805 28.46 41.52 10.38
C VAL A 805 28.48 42.43 11.59
N LYS A 806 28.99 43.64 11.37
CA LYS A 806 28.92 44.73 12.34
C LYS A 806 27.58 45.43 12.20
N THR A 807 26.85 45.53 13.31
CA THR A 807 25.56 46.22 13.39
C THR A 807 25.61 47.32 14.46
N ASN A 808 24.61 48.20 14.48
CA ASN A 808 24.42 49.14 15.58
C ASN A 808 23.94 48.47 16.89
N ARG A 809 23.72 47.15 16.90
CA ARG A 809 23.34 46.34 18.07
C ARG A 809 24.40 45.30 18.47
N GLY A 810 25.62 45.43 17.93
CA GLY A 810 26.74 44.51 18.20
C GLY A 810 27.23 43.79 16.95
N VAL A 811 28.15 42.84 17.14
CA VAL A 811 28.69 41.99 16.06
C VAL A 811 28.02 40.62 16.13
N GLY A 812 27.61 40.09 14.99
CA GLY A 812 26.90 38.82 14.93
C GLY A 812 26.40 38.45 13.54
N LYS A 813 25.67 37.34 13.45
CA LYS A 813 25.05 36.87 12.21
C LYS A 813 23.56 37.19 12.21
N ILE A 814 23.05 37.71 11.11
CA ILE A 814 21.62 37.94 10.91
C ILE A 814 20.98 36.60 10.51
N ALA A 815 19.95 36.20 11.24
CA ALA A 815 19.15 35.03 10.95
C ALA A 815 17.75 35.44 10.45
N MET A 816 17.30 34.75 9.40
CA MET A 816 15.97 34.92 8.82
C MET A 816 15.13 33.68 9.07
N THR A 817 13.92 33.87 9.61
CA THR A 817 12.89 32.83 9.71
C THR A 817 11.71 33.13 8.79
N GLN A 818 10.65 32.32 8.83
CA GLN A 818 9.40 32.63 8.16
C GLN A 818 8.60 33.76 8.85
N LYS A 819 9.00 34.21 10.05
CA LYS A 819 8.28 35.22 10.85
C LYS A 819 9.06 36.52 11.08
N ARG A 820 10.37 36.43 11.27
CA ARG A 820 11.18 37.55 11.78
C ARG A 820 12.66 37.46 11.40
N LEU A 821 13.34 38.56 11.69
CA LEU A 821 14.79 38.71 11.64
C LEU A 821 15.33 38.86 13.07
N PHE A 822 16.43 38.17 13.36
CA PHE A 822 17.16 38.37 14.62
C PHE A 822 18.68 38.29 14.41
N LEU A 823 19.42 38.91 15.32
CA LEU A 823 20.87 38.92 15.34
C LEU A 823 21.36 37.90 16.37
N LEU A 824 22.13 36.91 15.92
CA LEU A 824 22.88 35.99 16.77
C LEU A 824 24.20 36.67 17.16
N THR A 825 24.37 37.05 18.42
CA THR A 825 25.55 37.82 18.87
C THR A 825 26.78 36.94 18.98
N GLU A 826 27.91 37.38 18.42
CA GLU A 826 29.19 36.70 18.57
C GLU A 826 29.93 37.18 19.82
N GLY A 827 30.49 36.26 20.61
CA GLY A 827 31.24 36.55 21.83
C GLY A 827 30.41 36.67 23.12
N ARG A 828 29.08 36.70 23.04
CA ARG A 828 28.17 36.56 24.19
C ARG A 828 27.01 35.63 23.84
N PRO A 829 26.65 34.65 24.71
CA PRO A 829 25.48 33.81 24.47
C PRO A 829 24.21 34.66 24.54
N GLY A 830 23.49 34.76 23.42
CA GLY A 830 22.26 35.55 23.34
C GLY A 830 21.84 35.82 21.90
N TYR A 831 20.68 36.45 21.76
CA TYR A 831 20.17 36.96 20.49
C TYR A 831 19.49 38.31 20.71
N VAL A 832 19.39 39.09 19.64
CA VAL A 832 18.66 40.37 19.64
C VAL A 832 17.65 40.35 18.50
N GLU A 833 16.35 40.40 18.82
CA GLU A 833 15.32 40.51 17.80
C GLU A 833 15.46 41.83 17.04
N ILE A 834 15.61 41.74 15.71
CA ILE A 834 15.73 42.90 14.82
C ILE A 834 14.33 43.46 14.61
N SER A 835 13.46 42.67 13.97
CA SER A 835 12.07 43.00 13.68
C SER A 835 11.30 41.75 13.22
N THR A 836 10.00 41.71 13.49
CA THR A 836 9.08 40.81 12.78
C THR A 836 8.72 41.40 11.41
N PHE A 837 8.49 40.59 10.38
CA PHE A 837 8.15 41.14 9.06
C PHE A 837 6.87 41.99 9.06
N ARG A 838 5.98 41.80 10.04
CA ARG A 838 4.78 42.62 10.22
C ARG A 838 5.07 44.04 10.72
N ASP A 839 6.15 44.21 11.50
CA ASP A 839 6.51 45.47 12.15
C ASP A 839 7.45 46.34 11.30
N ILE A 840 7.89 45.85 10.14
CA ILE A 840 8.75 46.60 9.22
C ILE A 840 7.91 47.69 8.52
N GLU A 841 8.35 48.94 8.63
CA GLU A 841 7.80 50.07 7.89
C GLU A 841 8.57 50.33 6.59
N GLU A 842 9.89 50.18 6.64
CA GLU A 842 10.77 50.55 5.54
C GLU A 842 12.09 49.77 5.58
N VAL A 843 12.57 49.39 4.39
CA VAL A 843 13.85 48.71 4.17
C VAL A 843 14.62 49.49 3.10
N ARG A 844 15.84 49.95 3.42
CA ARG A 844 16.71 50.69 2.49
C ARG A 844 18.09 50.05 2.39
N SER A 845 18.65 50.02 1.17
CA SER A 845 20.09 49.80 0.93
C SER A 845 20.74 51.17 0.77
N THR A 846 21.74 51.50 1.61
CA THR A 846 22.44 52.79 1.59
C THR A 846 23.94 52.58 1.67
N THR A 847 24.74 53.56 1.26
CA THR A 847 26.20 53.50 1.40
C THR A 847 26.65 54.48 2.47
N VAL A 848 27.29 53.97 3.53
CA VAL A 848 27.84 54.80 4.62
C VAL A 848 29.35 54.96 4.40
N ALA A 849 29.84 56.19 4.48
CA ALA A 849 31.26 56.48 4.40
C ALA A 849 31.93 56.28 5.76
N PHE A 850 32.95 55.43 5.84
CA PHE A 850 33.76 55.22 7.04
C PHE A 850 35.25 55.25 6.67
N LEU A 851 36.00 56.22 7.20
CA LEU A 851 37.46 56.37 6.99
C LEU A 851 37.87 56.17 5.51
N LEU A 852 37.25 56.91 4.59
CA LEU A 852 37.44 56.89 3.12
C LEU A 852 36.85 55.68 2.37
N LEU A 853 36.33 54.66 3.04
CA LEU A 853 35.66 53.51 2.41
C LEU A 853 34.15 53.71 2.34
N ARG A 854 33.57 53.44 1.17
CA ARG A 854 32.12 53.39 0.94
C ARG A 854 31.61 51.99 1.25
N ILE A 855 30.81 51.86 2.30
CA ILE A 855 30.36 50.56 2.77
C ILE A 855 28.84 50.42 2.56
N PRO A 856 28.37 49.40 1.81
CA PRO A 856 26.96 49.06 1.72
C PRO A 856 26.39 48.64 3.08
N THR A 857 25.30 49.29 3.48
CA THR A 857 24.63 49.13 4.77
C THR A 857 23.13 48.98 4.57
N LEU A 858 22.58 47.89 5.11
CA LEU A 858 21.15 47.63 5.17
C LEU A 858 20.54 48.38 6.36
N LYS A 859 19.48 49.14 6.11
CA LYS A 859 18.71 49.87 7.13
C LYS A 859 17.29 49.36 7.20
N ILE A 860 16.84 48.99 8.40
CA ILE A 860 15.47 48.51 8.66
C ILE A 860 14.82 49.41 9.70
N LYS A 861 13.75 50.09 9.31
CA LYS A 861 12.91 50.91 10.19
C LYS A 861 11.67 50.13 10.60
N THR A 862 11.36 50.14 11.89
CA THR A 862 10.21 49.40 12.45
C THR A 862 9.22 50.35 13.10
N ALA A 863 7.95 49.96 13.18
CA ALA A 863 6.90 50.80 13.76
C ALA A 863 7.00 50.86 15.29
N SER A 864 7.36 49.72 15.92
CA SER A 864 7.46 49.59 17.37
C SER A 864 8.67 50.29 18.01
N LYS A 865 9.76 50.54 17.25
CA LYS A 865 11.02 51.07 17.77
C LYS A 865 11.45 52.33 17.01
N LYS A 866 11.84 53.38 17.74
CA LYS A 866 12.34 54.64 17.14
C LYS A 866 13.73 54.50 16.50
N GLU A 867 14.54 53.55 16.95
CA GLU A 867 15.89 53.33 16.43
C GLU A 867 15.89 52.45 15.18
N VAL A 868 16.50 52.94 14.10
CA VAL A 868 16.70 52.19 12.86
C VAL A 868 17.79 51.14 13.07
N PHE A 869 17.53 49.89 12.70
CA PHE A 869 18.57 48.86 12.70
C PHE A 869 19.49 49.05 11.49
N GLU A 870 20.80 49.05 11.70
CA GLU A 870 21.81 49.23 10.67
C GLU A 870 22.79 48.06 10.68
N ALA A 871 22.99 47.41 9.52
CA ALA A 871 23.91 46.29 9.37
C ALA A 871 24.82 46.47 8.14
N ASN A 872 26.12 46.37 8.37
CA ASN A 872 27.13 46.41 7.33
C ASN A 872 27.36 45.00 6.77
N LEU A 873 26.68 44.69 5.66
CA LEU A 873 26.67 43.37 5.01
C LEU A 873 27.67 43.25 3.85
N LYS A 874 28.50 44.27 3.61
CA LYS A 874 29.51 44.28 2.53
C LYS A 874 28.92 43.82 1.19
N THR A 875 29.40 42.70 0.63
CA THR A 875 28.99 42.12 -0.65
C THR A 875 27.61 41.48 -0.63
N GLU A 876 27.07 41.13 0.54
CA GLU A 876 25.75 40.51 0.68
C GLU A 876 24.61 41.56 0.83
N CYS A 877 24.93 42.85 0.93
CA CYS A 877 23.95 43.88 1.27
C CYS A 877 22.76 43.94 0.31
N ASP A 878 23.02 43.87 -1.00
CA ASP A 878 21.96 44.00 -2.01
C ASP A 878 21.08 42.75 -2.11
N VAL A 879 21.64 41.55 -1.92
CA VAL A 879 20.85 40.31 -1.88
C VAL A 879 19.97 40.27 -0.62
N TRP A 880 20.51 40.62 0.56
CA TRP A 880 19.69 40.73 1.79
C TRP A 880 18.61 41.81 1.67
N HIS A 881 18.91 42.93 1.00
CA HIS A 881 17.90 43.95 0.73
C HIS A 881 16.73 43.40 -0.08
N LEU A 882 17.01 42.68 -1.18
CA LEU A 882 15.98 42.03 -1.99
C LEU A 882 15.19 40.98 -1.20
N MET A 883 15.88 40.12 -0.46
CA MET A 883 15.27 39.05 0.32
C MET A 883 14.34 39.58 1.41
N VAL A 884 14.78 40.58 2.17
CA VAL A 884 13.98 41.19 3.24
C VAL A 884 12.76 41.92 2.65
N LYS A 885 12.89 42.60 1.51
CA LYS A 885 11.75 43.24 0.83
C LYS A 885 10.73 42.22 0.34
N GLU A 886 11.18 41.11 -0.25
CA GLU A 886 10.29 40.05 -0.74
C GLU A 886 9.53 39.37 0.42
N MET A 887 10.21 39.02 1.53
CA MET A 887 9.56 38.47 2.73
C MET A 887 8.57 39.46 3.36
N TRP A 888 8.95 40.74 3.45
CA TRP A 888 8.07 41.79 3.97
C TRP A 888 6.82 41.96 3.10
N ALA A 889 6.96 42.00 1.77
CA ALA A 889 5.84 42.10 0.85
C ALA A 889 4.95 40.85 0.92
N GLY A 890 5.53 39.65 0.95
CA GLY A 890 4.80 38.39 1.10
C GLY A 890 4.03 38.32 2.42
N LYS A 891 4.62 38.79 3.53
CA LYS A 891 3.93 38.85 4.83
C LYS A 891 2.74 39.81 4.81
N LYS A 892 2.89 40.97 4.17
CA LYS A 892 1.80 41.94 4.04
C LYS A 892 0.64 41.37 3.22
N LEU A 893 0.94 40.76 2.07
CA LEU A 893 -0.07 40.06 1.25
C LEU A 893 -0.75 38.91 2.02
N ALA A 894 0.01 38.14 2.82
CA ALA A 894 -0.55 37.10 3.65
C ALA A 894 -1.56 37.63 4.68
N ASP A 895 -1.25 38.77 5.31
CA ASP A 895 -2.13 39.39 6.31
C ASP A 895 -3.36 40.07 5.66
N ASP A 896 -3.20 40.67 4.47
CA ASP A 896 -4.26 41.33 3.70
C ASP A 896 -5.25 40.32 3.09
N HIS A 897 -4.75 39.20 2.58
CA HIS A 897 -5.56 38.14 1.95
C HIS A 897 -5.92 36.98 2.88
N LYS A 898 -5.44 37.00 4.13
CA LYS A 898 -5.59 35.92 5.13
C LYS A 898 -5.13 34.56 4.60
N ASP A 899 -4.08 34.57 3.79
CA ASP A 899 -3.54 33.39 3.12
C ASP A 899 -2.06 33.20 3.52
N PRO A 900 -1.76 32.22 4.39
CA PRO A 900 -0.40 31.99 4.85
C PRO A 900 0.56 31.49 3.75
N GLN A 901 0.05 31.02 2.60
CA GLN A 901 0.87 30.47 1.52
C GLN A 901 1.78 31.54 0.88
N TYR A 902 1.38 32.81 0.90
CA TYR A 902 2.23 33.91 0.42
C TYR A 902 3.58 33.98 1.14
N ILE A 903 3.62 33.65 2.44
CA ILE A 903 4.88 33.61 3.20
C ILE A 903 5.76 32.46 2.71
N GLN A 904 5.18 31.27 2.48
CA GLN A 904 5.91 30.11 1.99
C GLN A 904 6.44 30.32 0.57
N GLN A 905 5.66 30.94 -0.31
CA GLN A 905 6.10 31.30 -1.65
C GLN A 905 7.18 32.39 -1.62
N ALA A 906 7.04 33.41 -0.76
CA ALA A 906 8.03 34.47 -0.63
C ALA A 906 9.37 33.91 -0.17
N LEU A 907 9.31 33.00 0.80
CA LEU A 907 10.46 32.28 1.29
C LEU A 907 11.13 31.45 0.20
N THR A 908 10.35 30.75 -0.62
CA THR A 908 10.87 30.01 -1.78
C THR A 908 11.57 30.97 -2.76
N HIS A 909 10.97 32.11 -3.09
CA HIS A 909 11.61 33.12 -3.94
C HIS A 909 12.94 33.60 -3.36
N VAL A 910 12.98 33.87 -2.05
CA VAL A 910 14.16 34.32 -1.32
C VAL A 910 15.31 33.31 -1.36
N LEU A 911 15.00 32.02 -1.21
CA LEU A 911 16.01 30.96 -1.31
C LEU A 911 16.51 30.78 -2.75
N LEU A 912 15.64 30.93 -3.74
CA LEU A 912 16.04 30.89 -5.15
C LEU A 912 16.92 32.08 -5.50
N MET A 913 16.62 33.28 -4.98
CA MET A 913 17.46 34.46 -5.15
C MET A 913 18.87 34.22 -4.63
N ASP A 914 18.99 33.66 -3.43
CA ASP A 914 20.27 33.32 -2.81
C ASP A 914 21.05 32.30 -3.65
N ALA A 915 20.40 31.23 -4.09
CA ALA A 915 21.01 30.22 -4.96
C ALA A 915 21.45 30.82 -6.31
N VAL A 916 20.65 31.66 -6.96
CA VAL A 916 21.00 32.33 -8.22
C VAL A 916 22.20 33.27 -8.05
N VAL A 917 22.26 34.01 -6.95
CA VAL A 917 23.41 34.89 -6.65
C VAL A 917 24.67 34.07 -6.45
N GLY A 918 24.58 32.96 -5.71
CA GLY A 918 25.68 32.01 -5.50
C GLY A 918 26.15 31.34 -6.80
N THR A 919 25.24 31.09 -7.75
CA THR A 919 25.54 30.46 -9.05
C THR A 919 26.30 31.39 -9.98
N LEU A 920 25.78 32.60 -10.20
CA LEU A 920 26.27 33.46 -11.29
C LEU A 920 27.55 34.22 -10.92
N GLN A 921 27.77 34.51 -9.62
CA GLN A 921 28.95 35.19 -9.05
C GLN A 921 29.46 36.41 -9.83
N SER A 922 28.60 37.03 -10.63
CA SER A 922 28.94 38.10 -11.57
C SER A 922 28.28 39.42 -11.15
N PRO A 923 28.74 40.57 -11.68
CA PRO A 923 28.10 41.87 -11.41
C PRO A 923 26.61 41.91 -11.76
N GLY A 924 26.15 41.03 -12.67
CA GLY A 924 24.74 40.90 -13.05
C GLY A 924 23.89 40.01 -12.13
N ALA A 925 24.47 39.33 -11.15
CA ALA A 925 23.78 38.34 -10.32
C ALA A 925 22.63 38.94 -9.48
N ILE A 926 22.81 40.16 -8.96
CA ILE A 926 21.74 40.86 -8.23
C ILE A 926 20.58 41.23 -9.15
N TYR A 927 20.88 41.65 -10.38
CA TYR A 927 19.85 41.92 -11.38
C TYR A 927 19.09 40.64 -11.76
N ALA A 928 19.80 39.53 -11.94
CA ALA A 928 19.23 38.20 -12.15
C ALA A 928 18.24 37.84 -11.02
N ALA A 929 18.68 37.90 -9.76
CA ALA A 929 17.86 37.60 -8.60
C ALA A 929 16.64 38.53 -8.47
N SER A 930 16.73 39.80 -8.90
CA SER A 930 15.60 40.73 -8.90
C SER A 930 14.43 40.29 -9.81
N LYS A 931 14.67 39.40 -10.79
CA LYS A 931 13.61 38.80 -11.62
C LYS A 931 12.71 37.87 -10.81
N LEU A 932 13.26 37.24 -9.76
CA LEU A 932 12.50 36.39 -8.84
C LEU A 932 11.67 37.20 -7.83
N SER A 933 11.95 38.50 -7.63
CA SER A 933 11.16 39.35 -6.73
C SER A 933 9.82 39.67 -7.36
N TYR A 934 8.77 39.08 -6.80
CA TYR A 934 7.43 39.08 -7.37
C TYR A 934 6.43 39.71 -6.43
N PHE A 935 6.48 39.41 -5.13
CA PHE A 935 5.55 40.01 -4.18
C PHE A 935 5.85 41.49 -3.95
N ASP A 936 7.12 41.91 -3.97
CA ASP A 936 7.44 43.33 -3.90
C ASP A 936 6.86 44.10 -5.10
N LYS A 937 6.94 43.52 -6.32
CA LYS A 937 6.34 44.09 -7.55
C LYS A 937 4.82 44.09 -7.48
N MET A 938 4.22 42.95 -7.18
CA MET A 938 2.77 42.78 -7.07
C MET A 938 2.17 43.74 -6.05
N ARG A 939 2.81 43.91 -4.89
CA ARG A 939 2.38 44.87 -3.87
C ARG A 939 2.37 46.31 -4.40
N ASN A 940 3.33 46.66 -5.25
CA ASN A 940 3.42 48.01 -5.83
C ASN A 940 2.45 48.20 -7.03
N GLU A 941 2.10 47.12 -7.75
CA GLU A 941 1.18 47.12 -8.89
C GLU A 941 -0.31 46.97 -8.48
N MET A 942 -0.61 46.20 -7.43
CA MET A 942 -1.96 46.07 -6.86
C MET A 942 -2.27 47.24 -5.91
N LEU A 943 -2.79 48.34 -6.46
CA LEU A 943 -3.40 49.43 -5.68
C LEU A 943 -4.78 49.06 -5.07
N ALA A 944 -5.24 47.81 -5.20
CA ALA A 944 -6.56 47.38 -4.76
C ALA A 944 -6.47 46.49 -3.51
N ALA A 945 -6.64 47.11 -2.34
CA ALA A 945 -6.86 46.38 -1.10
C ALA A 945 -8.12 45.49 -1.21
N VAL A 946 -8.08 44.32 -0.57
CA VAL A 946 -9.27 43.49 -0.35
C VAL A 946 -10.37 44.38 0.27
N PRO A 947 -11.63 44.34 -0.21
CA PRO A 947 -12.69 45.16 0.36
C PRO A 947 -12.77 44.96 1.87
N LYS A 948 -12.94 46.05 2.63
CA LYS A 948 -12.94 46.01 4.10
C LYS A 948 -13.93 44.98 4.64
N THR A 949 -15.13 44.93 4.07
CA THR A 949 -16.18 43.93 4.35
C THR A 949 -15.69 42.49 4.21
N THR A 950 -14.89 42.21 3.18
CA THR A 950 -14.28 40.90 2.94
C THR A 950 -13.21 40.60 3.97
N SER A 951 -12.32 41.55 4.25
CA SER A 951 -11.20 41.35 5.19
C SER A 951 -11.64 41.15 6.65
N GLU A 952 -12.77 41.74 7.06
CA GLU A 952 -13.34 41.60 8.41
C GLU A 952 -14.06 40.25 8.59
N THR A 953 -14.69 39.75 7.51
CA THR A 953 -15.46 38.51 7.53
C THR A 953 -14.58 37.28 7.27
N LEU A 954 -13.53 37.40 6.45
CA LEU A 954 -12.61 36.31 6.12
C LEU A 954 -11.70 36.00 7.32
N LYS A 955 -11.76 34.76 7.81
CA LYS A 955 -10.88 34.27 8.88
C LYS A 955 -9.54 33.79 8.33
N HIS A 956 -9.57 32.88 7.35
CA HIS A 956 -8.37 32.36 6.69
C HIS A 956 -8.70 31.64 5.37
N LYS A 957 -7.66 31.39 4.57
CA LYS A 957 -7.69 30.51 3.39
C LYS A 957 -6.83 29.27 3.59
N ILE A 958 -7.26 28.16 2.99
CA ILE A 958 -6.56 26.87 2.96
C ILE A 958 -6.38 26.46 1.49
N ASN A 959 -5.25 25.83 1.17
CA ASN A 959 -4.98 25.26 -0.15
C ASN A 959 -4.97 23.72 -0.10
N PRO A 960 -6.04 23.04 -0.54
CA PRO A 960 -6.08 21.59 -0.69
C PRO A 960 -5.08 21.01 -1.69
N SER A 961 -4.70 21.77 -2.71
CA SER A 961 -3.73 21.34 -3.74
C SER A 961 -2.29 21.74 -3.39
N ALA A 962 -1.99 21.97 -2.10
CA ALA A 962 -0.66 22.38 -1.67
C ALA A 962 0.39 21.31 -2.04
N GLY A 963 1.38 21.72 -2.83
CA GLY A 963 2.45 20.83 -3.27
C GLY A 963 2.14 20.02 -4.53
N GLU A 964 1.08 20.37 -5.27
CA GLU A 964 0.82 19.85 -6.62
C GLU A 964 1.30 20.84 -7.67
N THR A 965 1.59 20.35 -8.89
CA THR A 965 1.99 21.19 -10.04
C THR A 965 0.92 22.20 -10.46
N LEU A 966 -0.36 21.85 -10.29
CA LEU A 966 -1.51 22.68 -10.66
C LEU A 966 -2.59 22.68 -9.56
N PRO A 967 -3.32 23.79 -9.37
CA PRO A 967 -4.49 23.83 -8.51
C PRO A 967 -5.66 23.03 -9.07
N HIS A 968 -6.31 22.23 -8.22
CA HIS A 968 -7.50 21.46 -8.55
C HIS A 968 -8.77 22.17 -8.06
N ALA A 969 -9.87 22.00 -8.80
CA ALA A 969 -11.16 22.54 -8.38
C ALA A 969 -11.64 21.88 -7.08
N VAL A 970 -12.20 22.68 -6.17
CA VAL A 970 -12.86 22.19 -4.95
C VAL A 970 -14.33 21.96 -5.28
N ASP A 971 -14.67 20.70 -5.57
CA ASP A 971 -16.00 20.33 -6.06
C ASP A 971 -17.02 20.18 -4.92
N VAL A 972 -16.64 19.54 -3.81
CA VAL A 972 -17.54 19.25 -2.68
C VAL A 972 -16.86 19.48 -1.34
N LEU A 973 -17.57 20.09 -0.40
CA LEU A 973 -17.16 20.26 0.99
C LEU A 973 -18.19 19.65 1.93
N LEU A 974 -17.72 18.91 2.95
CA LEU A 974 -18.57 18.37 4.02
C LEU A 974 -17.86 18.55 5.36
N TYR A 975 -18.55 19.16 6.33
CA TYR A 975 -18.11 19.21 7.73
C TYR A 975 -18.77 18.07 8.51
N THR A 976 -17.98 17.36 9.32
CA THR A 976 -18.46 16.36 10.28
C THR A 976 -17.99 16.73 11.68
N PRO A 977 -18.90 16.85 12.67
CA PRO A 977 -18.53 17.19 14.04
C PRO A 977 -17.70 16.07 14.69
N GLY A 978 -16.85 16.45 15.65
CA GLY A 978 -16.05 15.51 16.44
C GLY A 978 -16.85 14.95 17.62
N HIS A 979 -16.64 13.67 17.97
CA HIS A 979 -17.29 13.04 19.13
C HIS A 979 -16.36 12.09 19.87
N LEU A 980 -16.53 12.01 21.19
CA LEU A 980 -15.85 11.06 22.07
C LEU A 980 -16.79 9.88 22.30
N ASP A 981 -16.62 8.78 21.57
CA ASP A 981 -17.19 7.51 22.03
C ASP A 981 -16.40 7.08 23.29
N PRO A 982 -17.05 6.73 24.42
CA PRO A 982 -16.35 6.27 25.62
C PRO A 982 -15.49 5.01 25.42
N ALA A 983 -15.64 4.28 24.31
CA ALA A 983 -14.77 3.15 23.94
C ALA A 983 -13.53 3.53 23.10
N GLU A 984 -13.38 4.79 22.67
CA GLU A 984 -12.39 5.22 21.69
C GLU A 984 -11.17 5.94 22.28
N LYS A 985 -10.06 5.91 21.54
CA LYS A 985 -8.86 6.71 21.86
C LYS A 985 -9.16 8.19 21.59
N VAL A 986 -8.74 9.06 22.52
CA VAL A 986 -9.01 10.52 22.52
C VAL A 986 -8.55 11.23 21.22
N GLU A 987 -7.58 10.67 20.51
CA GLU A 987 -6.95 11.28 19.32
C GLU A 987 -7.81 11.27 18.04
N ASP A 988 -8.82 10.38 17.91
CA ASP A 988 -9.65 10.28 16.69
C ASP A 988 -10.95 11.12 16.75
N ALA A 989 -11.22 11.75 17.90
CA ALA A 989 -12.45 12.45 18.23
C ALA A 989 -12.57 13.88 17.66
N HIS A 990 -11.58 14.35 16.89
CA HIS A 990 -11.56 15.71 16.34
C HIS A 990 -12.58 15.92 15.21
N PRO A 991 -13.17 17.13 15.09
CA PRO A 991 -14.05 17.49 13.97
C PRO A 991 -13.28 17.50 12.65
N LYS A 992 -13.93 17.11 11.56
CA LYS A 992 -13.28 16.89 10.26
C LYS A 992 -13.95 17.69 9.16
N LEU A 993 -13.14 18.23 8.24
CA LEU A 993 -13.58 18.85 7.00
C LEU A 993 -13.13 17.97 5.82
N TRP A 994 -14.09 17.40 5.11
CA TRP A 994 -13.89 16.59 3.92
C TRP A 994 -13.94 17.48 2.69
N CYS A 995 -12.92 17.36 1.82
CA CYS A 995 -12.76 18.14 0.61
C CYS A 995 -12.59 17.20 -0.58
N ALA A 996 -13.57 17.20 -1.48
CA ALA A 996 -13.45 16.54 -2.78
C ALA A 996 -12.78 17.47 -3.79
N LEU A 997 -11.72 16.98 -4.43
CA LEU A 997 -11.08 17.61 -5.58
C LEU A 997 -11.49 16.88 -6.86
N SER A 998 -11.17 17.48 -8.00
CA SER A 998 -11.32 16.85 -9.31
C SER A 998 -10.60 15.48 -9.37
N GLU A 999 -11.08 14.58 -10.23
CA GLU A 999 -10.55 13.20 -10.42
C GLU A 999 -10.68 12.25 -9.20
N GLY A 1000 -11.77 12.35 -8.44
CA GLY A 1000 -12.10 11.35 -7.42
C GLY A 1000 -11.23 11.40 -6.17
N LYS A 1001 -10.46 12.48 -5.98
CA LYS A 1001 -9.54 12.67 -4.87
C LYS A 1001 -10.26 13.32 -3.69
N VAL A 1002 -10.10 12.74 -2.49
CA VAL A 1002 -10.68 13.27 -1.25
C VAL A 1002 -9.56 13.55 -0.26
N ILE A 1003 -9.52 14.79 0.25
CA ILE A 1003 -8.59 15.26 1.28
C ILE A 1003 -9.39 15.58 2.53
N VAL A 1004 -8.91 15.17 3.69
CA VAL A 1004 -9.55 15.42 4.98
C VAL A 1004 -8.70 16.40 5.78
N PHE A 1005 -9.32 17.40 6.38
CA PHE A 1005 -8.68 18.34 7.29
C PHE A 1005 -9.23 18.15 8.70
N ASP A 1006 -8.39 18.32 9.71
CA ASP A 1006 -8.86 18.57 11.07
C ASP A 1006 -9.45 19.98 11.13
N ALA A 1007 -10.73 20.10 11.42
CA ALA A 1007 -11.44 21.37 11.42
C ALA A 1007 -11.16 22.23 12.67
N SER A 1008 -10.50 21.69 13.69
CA SER A 1008 -10.08 22.44 14.87
C SER A 1008 -8.80 23.24 14.60
N SER A 1009 -7.84 22.62 13.90
CA SER A 1009 -6.54 23.19 13.56
C SER A 1009 -6.44 23.71 12.11
N TRP A 1010 -7.35 23.30 11.24
CA TRP A 1010 -7.34 23.51 9.78
C TRP A 1010 -6.12 22.92 9.09
N THR A 1011 -5.52 21.89 9.70
CA THR A 1011 -4.40 21.14 9.13
C THR A 1011 -4.89 19.90 8.41
N ILE A 1012 -4.13 19.42 7.42
CA ILE A 1012 -4.51 18.22 6.68
C ILE A 1012 -4.40 17.01 7.62
N HIS A 1013 -5.49 16.26 7.76
CA HIS A 1013 -5.53 14.97 8.42
C HIS A 1013 -4.88 13.95 7.46
N GLN A 1014 -3.98 13.10 7.94
CA GLN A 1014 -2.93 12.36 7.19
C GLN A 1014 -3.32 11.53 5.94
N HIS A 1015 -4.57 11.54 5.52
CA HIS A 1015 -5.06 10.69 4.46
C HIS A 1015 -5.67 11.47 3.29
N CYS A 1016 -5.12 11.18 2.12
CA CYS A 1016 -5.70 11.51 0.84
C CYS A 1016 -6.03 10.19 0.14
N PHE A 1017 -7.29 9.96 -0.16
CA PHE A 1017 -7.72 8.74 -0.86
C PHE A 1017 -8.29 9.12 -2.21
N ARG A 1018 -8.01 8.29 -3.19
CA ARG A 1018 -8.70 8.31 -4.47
C ARG A 1018 -9.79 7.25 -4.39
N VAL A 1019 -11.05 7.66 -4.32
CA VAL A 1019 -12.18 6.72 -4.22
C VAL A 1019 -12.61 6.20 -5.60
N GLY A 1020 -12.31 6.95 -6.67
CA GLY A 1020 -12.56 6.59 -8.05
C GLY A 1020 -11.73 7.45 -9.00
N THR A 1021 -11.98 7.35 -10.31
CA THR A 1021 -11.31 8.17 -11.34
C THR A 1021 -12.19 9.32 -11.85
N SER A 1022 -13.46 9.32 -11.48
CA SER A 1022 -14.46 10.30 -11.92
C SER A 1022 -14.66 11.43 -10.91
N LYS A 1023 -15.30 12.52 -11.37
CA LYS A 1023 -15.67 13.67 -10.54
C LYS A 1023 -16.64 13.26 -9.42
N LEU A 1024 -16.45 13.83 -8.24
CA LEU A 1024 -17.37 13.68 -7.11
C LEU A 1024 -18.36 14.84 -7.07
N ASN A 1025 -19.64 14.53 -6.91
CA ASN A 1025 -20.72 15.49 -7.07
C ASN A 1025 -21.35 15.90 -5.73
N CYS A 1026 -21.45 14.99 -4.77
CA CYS A 1026 -22.08 15.27 -3.49
C CYS A 1026 -21.51 14.41 -2.35
N MET A 1027 -21.63 14.91 -1.11
CA MET A 1027 -21.23 14.19 0.10
C MET A 1027 -22.25 14.40 1.20
N ALA A 1028 -22.48 13.37 2.02
CA ALA A 1028 -23.31 13.47 3.21
C ALA A 1028 -22.82 12.53 4.32
N MET A 1029 -22.96 12.97 5.56
CA MET A 1029 -22.78 12.11 6.73
C MET A 1029 -24.08 11.33 6.95
N ALA A 1030 -24.05 10.02 6.68
CA ALA A 1030 -25.23 9.15 6.78
C ALA A 1030 -25.50 8.72 8.23
N GLU A 1031 -24.42 8.36 8.93
CA GLU A 1031 -24.38 8.00 10.35
C GLU A 1031 -23.04 8.48 10.93
N GLN A 1032 -22.88 8.44 12.26
CA GLN A 1032 -21.69 8.95 12.95
C GLN A 1032 -20.37 8.35 12.43
N SER A 1033 -20.38 7.11 11.96
CA SER A 1033 -19.20 6.40 11.47
C SER A 1033 -19.07 6.36 9.95
N GLN A 1034 -20.00 6.95 9.18
CA GLN A 1034 -20.08 6.78 7.73
C GLN A 1034 -20.31 8.10 6.97
N VAL A 1035 -19.38 8.41 6.08
CA VAL A 1035 -19.53 9.46 5.05
C VAL A 1035 -19.81 8.80 3.71
N TRP A 1036 -20.88 9.24 3.06
CA TRP A 1036 -21.30 8.76 1.74
C TRP A 1036 -20.94 9.80 0.69
N VAL A 1037 -20.35 9.36 -0.40
CA VAL A 1037 -19.84 10.20 -1.48
C VAL A 1037 -20.45 9.75 -2.80
N GLY A 1038 -21.20 10.63 -3.46
CA GLY A 1038 -21.81 10.38 -4.76
C GLY A 1038 -20.90 10.85 -5.88
N SER A 1039 -20.75 10.02 -6.92
CA SER A 1039 -19.82 10.23 -8.02
C SER A 1039 -20.54 10.25 -9.38
N GLU A 1040 -19.90 10.89 -10.35
CA GLU A 1040 -20.36 10.97 -11.74
C GLU A 1040 -20.43 9.58 -12.42
N ASP A 1041 -19.62 8.62 -11.96
CA ASP A 1041 -19.63 7.23 -12.44
C ASP A 1041 -20.77 6.36 -11.87
N SER A 1042 -21.81 6.98 -11.32
CA SER A 1042 -22.98 6.29 -10.75
C SER A 1042 -22.68 5.42 -9.51
N VAL A 1043 -21.53 5.63 -8.85
CA VAL A 1043 -21.18 4.95 -7.59
C VAL A 1043 -21.51 5.85 -6.39
N ILE A 1044 -21.94 5.24 -5.29
CA ILE A 1044 -21.88 5.83 -3.95
C ILE A 1044 -20.76 5.15 -3.17
N TYR A 1045 -19.71 5.88 -2.86
CA TYR A 1045 -18.60 5.41 -2.04
C TYR A 1045 -18.91 5.64 -0.56
N ILE A 1046 -18.71 4.62 0.27
CA ILE A 1046 -18.88 4.73 1.71
C ILE A 1046 -17.52 4.72 2.36
N ILE A 1047 -17.20 5.82 3.04
CA ILE A 1047 -15.96 6.01 3.78
C ILE A 1047 -16.29 5.86 5.26
N ASN A 1048 -15.58 4.95 5.92
CA ASN A 1048 -15.63 4.84 7.36
C ASN A 1048 -14.78 5.97 7.98
N VAL A 1049 -15.40 6.77 8.86
CA VAL A 1049 -14.80 7.98 9.44
C VAL A 1049 -13.61 7.69 10.36
N HIS A 1050 -13.57 6.50 10.98
CA HIS A 1050 -12.52 6.11 11.93
C HIS A 1050 -11.33 5.43 11.23
N SER A 1051 -11.60 4.33 10.54
CA SER A 1051 -10.57 3.58 9.81
C SER A 1051 -10.05 4.30 8.56
N MET A 1052 -10.68 5.42 8.17
CA MET A 1052 -10.29 6.19 7.01
C MET A 1052 -10.22 5.32 5.73
N SER A 1053 -11.10 4.33 5.63
CA SER A 1053 -11.08 3.35 4.54
C SER A 1053 -12.39 3.36 3.76
N CYS A 1054 -12.25 3.33 2.43
CA CYS A 1054 -13.37 3.19 1.51
C CYS A 1054 -13.46 1.73 1.03
N ASN A 1055 -14.06 0.87 1.87
CA ASN A 1055 -14.15 -0.56 1.57
C ASN A 1055 -15.52 -0.97 1.00
N LYS A 1056 -16.50 -0.07 0.98
CA LYS A 1056 -17.87 -0.35 0.55
C LYS A 1056 -18.31 0.62 -0.54
N GLN A 1057 -19.01 0.09 -1.53
CA GLN A 1057 -19.53 0.82 -2.67
C GLN A 1057 -20.98 0.40 -2.94
N LEU A 1058 -21.86 1.37 -3.21
CA LEU A 1058 -23.24 1.13 -3.62
C LEU A 1058 -23.40 1.51 -5.08
N THR A 1059 -24.10 0.67 -5.83
CA THR A 1059 -23.97 0.66 -7.28
C THR A 1059 -25.29 0.65 -8.04
N ASP A 1060 -26.39 0.84 -7.33
CA ASP A 1060 -27.76 0.71 -7.84
C ASP A 1060 -28.21 1.86 -8.77
N HIS A 1061 -27.52 3.00 -8.74
CA HIS A 1061 -27.77 4.10 -9.69
C HIS A 1061 -27.26 3.77 -11.09
N ARG A 1062 -27.92 4.36 -12.10
CA ARG A 1062 -27.57 4.19 -13.53
C ARG A 1062 -26.99 5.43 -14.19
N SER A 1063 -26.94 6.53 -13.45
CA SER A 1063 -26.36 7.79 -13.88
C SER A 1063 -25.72 8.49 -12.68
N GLY A 1064 -24.99 9.58 -12.93
CA GLY A 1064 -24.22 10.31 -11.92
C GLY A 1064 -25.08 10.70 -10.71
N VAL A 1065 -24.58 10.40 -9.51
CA VAL A 1065 -25.29 10.70 -8.25
C VAL A 1065 -25.10 12.17 -7.94
N THR A 1066 -26.18 12.94 -7.82
CA THR A 1066 -26.12 14.41 -7.74
C THR A 1066 -26.44 14.98 -6.36
N GLY A 1067 -27.09 14.21 -5.48
CA GLY A 1067 -27.40 14.69 -4.13
C GLY A 1067 -27.86 13.61 -3.16
N PHE A 1068 -27.78 13.94 -1.86
CA PHE A 1068 -28.27 13.12 -0.75
C PHE A 1068 -29.20 13.91 0.16
N ALA A 1069 -30.21 13.24 0.73
CA ALA A 1069 -31.04 13.73 1.82
C ALA A 1069 -31.08 12.68 2.94
N VAL A 1070 -30.68 13.07 4.15
CA VAL A 1070 -30.59 12.16 5.31
C VAL A 1070 -31.83 12.29 6.18
N GLN A 1071 -32.40 11.16 6.58
CA GLN A 1071 -33.52 11.07 7.51
C GLN A 1071 -33.05 10.53 8.86
N SER A 1072 -32.97 11.40 9.86
CA SER A 1072 -32.64 11.02 11.23
C SER A 1072 -33.84 10.34 11.90
N GLY A 1073 -33.70 9.06 12.26
CA GLY A 1073 -34.72 8.26 12.94
C GLY A 1073 -34.32 6.79 12.98
N ALA A 1074 -34.99 5.96 13.78
CA ALA A 1074 -34.81 4.51 13.75
C ALA A 1074 -35.95 3.87 12.95
N PRO A 1075 -35.70 3.23 11.78
CA PRO A 1075 -34.40 3.01 11.13
C PRO A 1075 -33.88 4.23 10.36
N SER A 1076 -32.55 4.43 10.36
CA SER A 1076 -31.89 5.54 9.64
C SER A 1076 -31.99 5.30 8.14
N LYS A 1077 -32.41 6.33 7.40
CA LYS A 1077 -32.57 6.27 5.95
C LYS A 1077 -31.83 7.40 5.27
N VAL A 1078 -31.21 7.11 4.14
CA VAL A 1078 -30.63 8.11 3.24
C VAL A 1078 -31.34 8.03 1.90
N TYR A 1079 -31.74 9.15 1.33
CA TYR A 1079 -32.25 9.24 -0.04
C TYR A 1079 -31.14 9.80 -0.92
N SER A 1080 -30.94 9.22 -2.09
CA SER A 1080 -29.97 9.69 -3.09
C SER A 1080 -30.67 9.97 -4.41
N CYS A 1081 -30.32 11.05 -5.10
CA CYS A 1081 -30.81 11.37 -6.43
C CYS A 1081 -29.72 11.23 -7.50
N SER A 1082 -30.14 10.95 -8.72
CA SER A 1082 -29.30 10.77 -9.90
C SER A 1082 -29.76 11.67 -11.05
N ALA A 1083 -28.83 12.06 -11.92
CA ALA A 1083 -29.09 12.93 -13.07
C ALA A 1083 -30.15 12.37 -14.04
N ASP A 1084 -30.42 11.06 -14.04
CA ASP A 1084 -31.48 10.43 -14.84
C ASP A 1084 -32.91 10.57 -14.26
N GLY A 1085 -33.08 11.28 -13.13
CA GLY A 1085 -34.39 11.43 -12.49
C GLY A 1085 -34.73 10.35 -11.47
N THR A 1086 -33.82 9.41 -11.20
CA THR A 1086 -34.02 8.36 -10.18
C THR A 1086 -33.74 8.89 -8.77
N VAL A 1087 -34.61 8.56 -7.82
CA VAL A 1087 -34.36 8.71 -6.38
C VAL A 1087 -34.44 7.33 -5.72
N LEU A 1088 -33.39 6.96 -4.97
CA LEU A 1088 -33.31 5.71 -4.22
C LEU A 1088 -33.28 6.00 -2.71
N ALA A 1089 -34.07 5.26 -1.94
CA ALA A 1089 -34.04 5.30 -0.47
C ALA A 1089 -33.25 4.11 0.06
N TRP A 1090 -32.26 4.37 0.90
CA TRP A 1090 -31.35 3.38 1.46
C TRP A 1090 -31.59 3.23 2.95
N ASN A 1091 -31.49 2.00 3.43
CA ASN A 1091 -31.34 1.74 4.86
C ASN A 1091 -29.85 1.76 5.22
N VAL A 1092 -29.45 2.60 6.18
CA VAL A 1092 -28.03 2.88 6.44
C VAL A 1092 -27.31 1.69 7.09
N SER A 1093 -27.98 0.93 7.96
CA SER A 1093 -27.35 -0.22 8.62
C SER A 1093 -27.17 -1.43 7.69
N SER A 1094 -28.16 -1.70 6.84
CA SER A 1094 -28.11 -2.82 5.88
C SER A 1094 -27.49 -2.47 4.53
N LEU A 1095 -27.35 -1.17 4.22
CA LEU A 1095 -26.89 -0.66 2.92
C LEU A 1095 -27.73 -1.12 1.72
N ARG A 1096 -29.00 -1.47 1.95
CA ARG A 1096 -29.93 -1.94 0.91
C ARG A 1096 -30.92 -0.84 0.51
N VAL A 1097 -31.30 -0.86 -0.76
CA VAL A 1097 -32.40 -0.03 -1.27
C VAL A 1097 -33.73 -0.52 -0.69
N THR A 1098 -34.48 0.41 -0.11
CA THR A 1098 -35.81 0.19 0.48
C THR A 1098 -36.95 0.69 -0.41
N SER A 1099 -36.70 1.72 -1.23
CA SER A 1099 -37.65 2.21 -2.23
C SER A 1099 -36.94 2.88 -3.40
N ARG A 1100 -37.61 2.89 -4.56
CA ARG A 1100 -37.16 3.54 -5.79
C ARG A 1100 -38.28 4.40 -6.36
N LEU A 1101 -37.95 5.64 -6.69
CA LEU A 1101 -38.86 6.64 -7.24
C LEU A 1101 -38.27 7.16 -8.55
N GLN A 1102 -39.11 7.34 -9.57
CA GLN A 1102 -38.73 7.97 -10.84
C GLN A 1102 -39.50 9.28 -10.96
N LEU A 1103 -38.77 10.39 -11.12
CA LEU A 1103 -39.38 11.72 -11.25
C LEU A 1103 -39.53 12.14 -12.72
N PRO A 1104 -40.62 12.86 -13.06
CA PRO A 1104 -40.80 13.44 -14.38
C PRO A 1104 -39.80 14.60 -14.60
N GLY A 1105 -39.28 14.76 -15.82
CA GLY A 1105 -38.47 15.92 -16.22
C GLY A 1105 -36.96 15.68 -16.35
N GLY A 1106 -36.41 14.60 -15.81
CA GLY A 1106 -34.97 14.29 -15.88
C GLY A 1106 -34.07 15.37 -15.25
N GLY A 1107 -32.78 15.10 -15.11
CA GLY A 1107 -31.80 16.09 -14.67
C GLY A 1107 -31.97 16.54 -13.21
N LEU A 1108 -32.00 15.61 -12.26
CA LEU A 1108 -32.03 15.99 -10.84
C LEU A 1108 -30.70 16.58 -10.41
N SER A 1109 -30.71 17.80 -9.87
CA SER A 1109 -29.52 18.50 -9.39
C SER A 1109 -29.36 18.40 -7.87
N SER A 1110 -30.46 18.38 -7.11
CA SER A 1110 -30.43 18.31 -5.64
C SER A 1110 -31.73 17.75 -5.04
N ILE A 1111 -31.63 17.26 -3.81
CA ILE A 1111 -32.74 16.69 -3.05
C ILE A 1111 -32.68 17.12 -1.57
N ARG A 1112 -33.84 17.36 -0.95
CA ARG A 1112 -34.01 17.61 0.49
C ARG A 1112 -35.24 16.88 1.01
N LEU A 1113 -35.19 16.43 2.28
CA LEU A 1113 -36.34 15.87 2.99
C LEU A 1113 -36.90 16.90 3.96
N HIS A 1114 -38.19 17.20 3.87
CA HIS A 1114 -38.90 18.11 4.78
C HIS A 1114 -40.36 17.68 4.95
N ASP A 1115 -40.87 17.65 6.18
CA ASP A 1115 -42.24 17.22 6.52
C ASP A 1115 -42.68 15.91 5.85
N GLY A 1116 -41.80 14.91 5.82
CA GLY A 1116 -42.07 13.61 5.20
C GLY A 1116 -42.23 13.65 3.67
N CYS A 1117 -41.88 14.76 3.02
CA CYS A 1117 -41.86 14.93 1.57
C CYS A 1117 -40.43 15.15 1.06
N LEU A 1118 -40.12 14.56 -0.08
CA LEU A 1118 -38.87 14.79 -0.81
C LEU A 1118 -39.08 15.95 -1.78
N TRP A 1119 -38.33 17.01 -1.56
CA TRP A 1119 -38.23 18.16 -2.44
C TRP A 1119 -37.05 17.94 -3.38
N CYS A 1120 -37.32 17.92 -4.67
CA CYS A 1120 -36.38 17.49 -5.70
C CYS A 1120 -36.25 18.58 -6.75
N CYS A 1121 -35.02 19.00 -7.01
CA CYS A 1121 -34.71 20.02 -8.00
C CYS A 1121 -34.47 19.35 -9.35
N THR A 1122 -35.33 19.61 -10.33
CA THR A 1122 -35.24 19.11 -11.71
C THR A 1122 -34.76 20.22 -12.65
N GLY A 1123 -34.34 19.85 -13.86
CA GLY A 1123 -33.98 20.83 -14.89
C GLY A 1123 -35.12 21.80 -15.27
N SER A 1124 -36.38 21.46 -15.00
CA SER A 1124 -37.55 22.27 -15.37
C SER A 1124 -38.29 22.91 -14.19
N GLY A 1125 -37.91 22.64 -12.95
CA GLY A 1125 -38.68 23.06 -11.78
C GLY A 1125 -38.31 22.35 -10.47
N ILE A 1126 -38.96 22.74 -9.38
CA ILE A 1126 -38.86 22.05 -8.08
C ILE A 1126 -40.09 21.16 -7.90
N VAL A 1127 -39.88 19.86 -7.75
CA VAL A 1127 -40.93 18.85 -7.62
C VAL A 1127 -40.99 18.36 -6.17
N VAL A 1128 -42.19 18.34 -5.60
CA VAL A 1128 -42.44 17.84 -4.25
C VAL A 1128 -43.17 16.51 -4.35
N VAL A 1129 -42.54 15.45 -3.85
CA VAL A 1129 -43.12 14.11 -3.81
C VAL A 1129 -43.18 13.59 -2.38
N THR A 1130 -44.15 12.74 -2.07
CA THR A 1130 -44.12 11.99 -0.81
C THR A 1130 -42.98 10.97 -0.82
N THR A 1131 -42.54 10.51 0.35
CA THR A 1131 -41.59 9.38 0.45
C THR A 1131 -42.11 8.09 -0.20
N GLY A 1132 -43.43 7.97 -0.42
CA GLY A 1132 -44.07 6.90 -1.17
C GLY A 1132 -44.17 7.12 -2.69
N GLY A 1133 -43.69 8.26 -3.20
CA GLY A 1133 -43.60 8.53 -4.64
C GLY A 1133 -44.76 9.29 -5.26
N SER A 1134 -45.78 9.69 -4.50
CA SER A 1134 -46.88 10.48 -5.04
C SER A 1134 -46.50 11.95 -5.21
N LEU A 1135 -46.70 12.47 -6.42
CA LEU A 1135 -46.50 13.89 -6.73
C LEU A 1135 -47.51 14.75 -5.97
N ARG A 1136 -47.03 15.69 -5.16
CA ARG A 1136 -47.86 16.68 -4.48
C ARG A 1136 -47.92 18.00 -5.23
N GLN A 1137 -46.77 18.47 -5.72
CA GLN A 1137 -46.67 19.80 -6.30
C GLN A 1137 -45.46 19.92 -7.23
N GLU A 1138 -45.55 20.79 -8.21
CA GLU A 1138 -44.45 21.19 -9.10
C GLU A 1138 -44.41 22.72 -9.16
N LEU A 1139 -43.21 23.30 -8.98
CA LEU A 1139 -42.96 24.73 -9.01
C LEU A 1139 -42.10 25.07 -10.22
N LYS A 1140 -42.57 26.03 -11.03
CA LYS A 1140 -41.86 26.55 -12.22
C LYS A 1140 -41.72 28.05 -12.13
N VAL A 1141 -40.67 28.58 -12.75
CA VAL A 1141 -40.51 30.02 -12.98
C VAL A 1141 -40.93 30.29 -14.43
N GLU A 1142 -42.03 31.01 -14.62
CA GLU A 1142 -42.43 31.49 -15.94
C GLU A 1142 -41.70 32.82 -16.22
N GLU A 1143 -40.72 32.80 -17.12
CA GLU A 1143 -40.13 34.03 -17.66
C GLU A 1143 -40.45 34.20 -19.15
N ASN A 1144 -40.97 35.38 -19.50
CA ASN A 1144 -41.25 35.80 -20.87
C ASN A 1144 -39.95 36.17 -21.60
N SER A 1145 -39.20 35.21 -22.16
CA SER A 1145 -38.32 35.46 -23.31
C SER A 1145 -37.85 34.17 -23.99
N LYS A 1146 -37.42 34.29 -25.25
CA LYS A 1146 -37.31 33.22 -26.25
C LYS A 1146 -36.02 32.38 -26.23
N ASP A 1147 -35.10 32.55 -25.29
CA ASP A 1147 -33.82 31.81 -25.33
C ASP A 1147 -33.35 31.36 -23.93
N ALA A 1148 -32.96 30.07 -23.86
CA ALA A 1148 -32.45 29.27 -22.73
C ALA A 1148 -33.47 28.70 -21.73
N SER A 1149 -33.52 27.36 -21.65
CA SER A 1149 -34.18 26.61 -20.59
C SER A 1149 -33.53 26.92 -19.23
N THR A 1150 -34.24 27.58 -18.33
CA THR A 1150 -33.76 27.91 -16.98
C THR A 1150 -33.69 26.65 -16.11
N SER A 1151 -32.49 26.17 -15.81
CA SER A 1151 -32.28 25.02 -14.93
C SER A 1151 -32.06 25.44 -13.48
N PHE A 1152 -32.80 24.87 -12.54
CA PHE A 1152 -32.58 25.14 -11.13
C PHE A 1152 -31.32 24.44 -10.60
N LEU A 1153 -30.49 25.17 -9.86
CA LEU A 1153 -29.24 24.67 -9.29
C LEU A 1153 -29.47 24.02 -7.92
N GLY A 1154 -30.35 24.61 -7.12
CA GLY A 1154 -30.65 24.15 -5.78
C GLY A 1154 -31.56 25.09 -5.02
N PHE A 1155 -32.00 24.65 -3.85
CA PHE A 1155 -32.96 25.38 -3.03
C PHE A 1155 -32.70 25.19 -1.53
N GLN A 1156 -33.22 26.12 -0.72
CA GLN A 1156 -33.21 26.06 0.74
C GLN A 1156 -34.61 26.31 1.29
N LEU A 1157 -35.04 25.47 2.23
CA LEU A 1157 -36.32 25.58 2.93
C LEU A 1157 -36.12 26.29 4.27
N LEU A 1158 -36.94 27.30 4.54
CA LEU A 1158 -36.98 28.06 5.79
C LEU A 1158 -38.39 27.98 6.37
N PRO A 1159 -38.72 26.88 7.08
CA PRO A 1159 -40.08 26.62 7.56
C PRO A 1159 -40.52 27.63 8.61
N GLU A 1160 -39.60 28.03 9.50
CA GLU A 1160 -39.82 29.04 10.54
C GLU A 1160 -40.27 30.41 9.97
N GLN A 1161 -39.90 30.71 8.73
CA GLN A 1161 -40.26 31.93 8.03
C GLN A 1161 -41.28 31.69 6.91
N GLU A 1162 -41.71 30.44 6.74
CA GLU A 1162 -42.60 29.97 5.68
C GLU A 1162 -42.12 30.37 4.27
N GLN A 1163 -40.82 30.20 4.00
CA GLN A 1163 -40.19 30.59 2.74
C GLN A 1163 -39.41 29.43 2.11
N LEU A 1164 -39.43 29.39 0.77
CA LEU A 1164 -38.57 28.55 -0.07
C LEU A 1164 -37.71 29.46 -0.94
N TRP A 1165 -36.39 29.29 -0.86
CA TRP A 1165 -35.42 30.03 -1.65
C TRP A 1165 -34.82 29.12 -2.72
N ALA A 1166 -34.76 29.56 -3.98
CA ALA A 1166 -34.14 28.77 -5.05
C ALA A 1166 -33.26 29.63 -5.96
N ALA A 1167 -32.17 29.03 -6.45
CA ALA A 1167 -31.26 29.65 -7.40
C ALA A 1167 -31.33 28.91 -8.75
N CYS A 1168 -31.24 29.67 -9.83
CA CYS A 1168 -31.27 29.17 -11.21
C CYS A 1168 -29.92 29.43 -11.89
N ALA A 1169 -29.51 28.50 -12.76
CA ALA A 1169 -28.27 28.62 -13.53
C ALA A 1169 -28.37 29.76 -14.55
N GLY A 1170 -27.27 30.49 -14.73
CA GLY A 1170 -27.18 31.57 -15.72
C GLY A 1170 -28.01 32.84 -15.40
N LEU A 1171 -28.62 32.93 -14.21
CA LEU A 1171 -29.40 34.08 -13.78
C LEU A 1171 -28.72 34.83 -12.62
N ASP A 1172 -28.97 36.13 -12.53
CA ASP A 1172 -28.34 37.06 -11.59
C ASP A 1172 -29.11 37.25 -10.26
N GLY A 1173 -30.03 36.34 -9.93
CA GLY A 1173 -30.92 36.52 -8.77
C GLY A 1173 -31.40 35.23 -8.14
N VAL A 1174 -31.98 35.36 -6.95
CA VAL A 1174 -32.57 34.26 -6.16
C VAL A 1174 -34.08 34.46 -6.06
N TYR A 1175 -34.83 33.37 -6.21
CA TYR A 1175 -36.29 33.35 -6.21
C TYR A 1175 -36.83 32.84 -4.87
N ILE A 1176 -37.89 33.49 -4.37
CA ILE A 1176 -38.47 33.23 -3.05
C ILE A 1176 -39.96 32.95 -3.20
N TRP A 1177 -40.39 31.75 -2.80
CA TRP A 1177 -41.80 31.38 -2.69
C TRP A 1177 -42.27 31.43 -1.23
N SER A 1178 -43.55 31.70 -1.03
CA SER A 1178 -44.20 31.49 0.26
C SER A 1178 -44.64 30.03 0.39
N LEU A 1179 -44.27 29.37 1.49
CA LEU A 1179 -44.73 28.01 1.80
C LEU A 1179 -46.22 27.98 2.17
N ARG A 1180 -46.85 29.12 2.51
CA ARG A 1180 -48.31 29.21 2.74
C ARG A 1180 -49.12 29.10 1.46
N ASP A 1181 -48.59 29.66 0.37
CA ASP A 1181 -49.27 29.75 -0.91
C ASP A 1181 -48.24 29.66 -2.05
N LEU A 1182 -47.92 28.42 -2.38
CA LEU A 1182 -46.94 28.07 -3.41
C LEU A 1182 -47.44 28.33 -4.85
N ALA A 1183 -48.73 28.67 -5.02
CA ALA A 1183 -49.29 29.03 -6.32
C ALA A 1183 -48.99 30.50 -6.69
N ARG A 1184 -48.60 31.35 -5.72
CA ARG A 1184 -48.16 32.72 -6.00
C ARG A 1184 -46.81 32.74 -6.73
N PRO A 1185 -46.62 33.69 -7.66
CA PRO A 1185 -45.34 33.84 -8.34
C PRO A 1185 -44.23 34.20 -7.33
N PRO A 1186 -42.99 33.73 -7.55
CA PRO A 1186 -41.88 34.00 -6.64
C PRO A 1186 -41.47 35.46 -6.64
N GLN A 1187 -41.06 35.95 -5.48
CA GLN A 1187 -40.34 37.22 -5.35
C GLN A 1187 -38.87 37.01 -5.76
N ARG A 1188 -38.31 37.91 -6.58
CA ARG A 1188 -36.89 37.87 -6.99
C ARG A 1188 -36.05 38.87 -6.18
N VAL A 1189 -34.92 38.42 -5.67
CA VAL A 1189 -33.85 39.27 -5.11
C VAL A 1189 -32.72 39.31 -6.13
N HIS A 1190 -32.45 40.49 -6.68
CA HIS A 1190 -31.38 40.71 -7.66
C HIS A 1190 -30.03 40.88 -6.96
N LEU A 1191 -28.99 40.19 -7.45
CA LEU A 1191 -27.63 40.25 -6.93
C LEU A 1191 -26.79 41.17 -7.81
N GLN A 1192 -26.44 42.34 -7.28
CA GLN A 1192 -25.68 43.34 -8.01
C GLN A 1192 -24.31 42.80 -8.48
N ASP A 1193 -23.93 43.12 -9.71
CA ASP A 1193 -22.67 42.69 -10.34
C ASP A 1193 -22.46 41.16 -10.37
N CYS A 1194 -23.53 40.36 -10.22
CA CYS A 1194 -23.51 38.91 -10.36
C CYS A 1194 -23.67 38.54 -11.83
N ALA A 1195 -22.83 37.64 -12.31
CA ALA A 1195 -22.93 37.08 -13.65
C ALA A 1195 -23.63 35.72 -13.64
N GLU A 1196 -23.32 34.89 -12.64
CA GLU A 1196 -23.88 33.55 -12.51
C GLU A 1196 -23.83 33.09 -11.05
N VAL A 1197 -24.93 32.53 -10.56
CA VAL A 1197 -24.99 31.82 -9.27
C VAL A 1197 -24.58 30.37 -9.48
N SER A 1198 -23.83 29.79 -8.54
CA SER A 1198 -23.39 28.38 -8.60
C SER A 1198 -23.88 27.54 -7.44
N CYS A 1199 -24.03 28.13 -6.24
CA CYS A 1199 -24.33 27.40 -5.02
C CYS A 1199 -25.00 28.31 -3.96
N MET A 1200 -25.75 27.70 -3.04
CA MET A 1200 -26.49 28.43 -2.00
C MET A 1200 -26.68 27.57 -0.75
N ILE A 1201 -26.48 28.16 0.44
CA ILE A 1201 -26.72 27.52 1.73
C ILE A 1201 -27.46 28.46 2.70
N ARG A 1202 -28.19 27.86 3.66
CA ARG A 1202 -28.77 28.57 4.81
C ARG A 1202 -27.80 28.47 5.98
N VAL A 1203 -27.55 29.59 6.66
CA VAL A 1203 -26.80 29.63 7.92
C VAL A 1203 -27.47 30.61 8.87
N LYS A 1204 -27.90 30.15 10.05
CA LYS A 1204 -28.75 30.93 10.97
C LYS A 1204 -29.97 31.53 10.25
N LYS A 1205 -30.08 32.87 10.23
CA LYS A 1205 -31.13 33.67 9.58
C LYS A 1205 -30.68 34.27 8.23
N GLN A 1206 -29.53 33.85 7.71
CA GLN A 1206 -28.96 34.35 6.47
C GLN A 1206 -28.95 33.28 5.37
N ILE A 1207 -29.08 33.73 4.12
CA ILE A 1207 -28.84 32.93 2.92
C ILE A 1207 -27.52 33.39 2.32
N TRP A 1208 -26.60 32.44 2.17
CA TRP A 1208 -25.28 32.65 1.57
C TRP A 1208 -25.30 32.10 0.15
N VAL A 1209 -25.05 32.97 -0.82
CA VAL A 1209 -25.10 32.64 -2.26
C VAL A 1209 -23.72 32.83 -2.85
N GLY A 1210 -23.15 31.76 -3.42
CA GLY A 1210 -21.86 31.77 -4.10
C GLY A 1210 -22.03 31.80 -5.61
N GLY A 1211 -21.15 32.50 -6.30
CA GLY A 1211 -21.18 32.58 -7.75
C GLY A 1211 -19.99 33.33 -8.34
N THR A 1212 -20.15 33.80 -9.57
CA THR A 1212 -19.18 34.61 -10.32
C THR A 1212 -19.74 36.02 -10.48
N GLY A 1213 -18.95 37.05 -10.17
CA GLY A 1213 -19.36 38.44 -10.35
C GLY A 1213 -18.21 39.38 -10.72
N ARG A 1214 -18.54 40.59 -11.19
CA ARG A 1214 -17.55 41.59 -11.61
C ARG A 1214 -17.03 42.39 -10.42
N SER A 1215 -15.72 42.40 -10.20
CA SER A 1215 -15.07 43.23 -9.18
C SER A 1215 -13.85 43.90 -9.81
N GLN A 1216 -13.84 45.24 -9.82
CA GLN A 1216 -12.75 46.05 -10.40
C GLN A 1216 -12.43 45.66 -11.86
N GLY A 1217 -13.46 45.44 -12.67
CA GLY A 1217 -13.33 45.11 -14.10
C GLY A 1217 -12.92 43.67 -14.43
N LYS A 1218 -12.68 42.81 -13.43
CA LYS A 1218 -12.39 41.37 -13.62
C LYS A 1218 -13.50 40.50 -13.02
N TYR A 1219 -13.72 39.33 -13.60
CA TYR A 1219 -14.60 38.31 -13.02
C TYR A 1219 -13.87 37.65 -11.84
N LYS A 1220 -14.56 37.55 -10.70
CA LYS A 1220 -14.08 36.94 -9.45
C LYS A 1220 -15.19 36.13 -8.81
N GLY A 1221 -14.83 35.15 -7.99
CA GLY A 1221 -15.78 34.43 -7.15
C GLY A 1221 -16.32 35.35 -6.06
N LYS A 1222 -17.63 35.55 -6.02
CA LYS A 1222 -18.30 36.39 -5.03
C LYS A 1222 -19.26 35.59 -4.17
N ILE A 1223 -19.43 36.06 -2.95
CA ILE A 1223 -20.44 35.57 -2.01
C ILE A 1223 -21.35 36.74 -1.63
N TYR A 1224 -22.65 36.52 -1.75
CA TYR A 1224 -23.69 37.45 -1.33
C TYR A 1224 -24.37 36.89 -0.09
N VAL A 1225 -24.37 37.67 0.99
CA VAL A 1225 -25.03 37.33 2.25
C VAL A 1225 -26.34 38.09 2.32
N ILE A 1226 -27.46 37.37 2.37
CA ILE A 1226 -28.81 37.92 2.32
C ILE A 1226 -29.50 37.66 3.65
N ASP A 1227 -30.09 38.69 4.26
CA ASP A 1227 -30.97 38.52 5.43
C ASP A 1227 -32.29 37.90 4.98
N ALA A 1228 -32.65 36.73 5.52
CA ALA A 1228 -33.85 36.02 5.08
C ALA A 1228 -35.17 36.72 5.51
N GLN A 1229 -35.15 37.50 6.59
CA GLN A 1229 -36.33 38.26 7.05
C GLN A 1229 -36.53 39.53 6.22
N ARG A 1230 -35.47 40.32 6.03
CA ARG A 1230 -35.51 41.59 5.30
C ARG A 1230 -35.47 41.42 3.78
N LYS A 1231 -34.99 40.27 3.31
CA LYS A 1231 -34.82 39.91 1.90
C LYS A 1231 -33.89 40.88 1.14
N THR A 1232 -32.89 41.41 1.84
CA THR A 1232 -31.90 42.35 1.31
C THR A 1232 -30.49 41.80 1.44
N VAL A 1233 -29.62 42.09 0.47
CA VAL A 1233 -28.19 41.75 0.54
C VAL A 1233 -27.53 42.60 1.63
N GLU A 1234 -27.00 41.96 2.68
CA GLU A 1234 -26.31 42.63 3.79
C GLU A 1234 -24.82 42.84 3.50
N LYS A 1235 -24.18 41.83 2.89
CA LYS A 1235 -22.73 41.83 2.63
C LYS A 1235 -22.45 41.27 1.24
N GLU A 1236 -21.50 41.89 0.56
CA GLU A 1236 -20.89 41.38 -0.67
C GLU A 1236 -19.41 41.11 -0.40
N LEU A 1237 -19.00 39.85 -0.61
CA LEU A 1237 -17.68 39.36 -0.27
C LEU A 1237 -16.96 38.89 -1.54
N VAL A 1238 -15.73 39.35 -1.74
CA VAL A 1238 -14.87 38.87 -2.84
C VAL A 1238 -14.12 37.64 -2.33
N ALA A 1239 -14.68 36.46 -2.61
CA ALA A 1239 -14.22 35.20 -2.05
C ALA A 1239 -12.94 34.70 -2.71
N HIS A 1240 -12.96 34.62 -4.04
CA HIS A 1240 -11.97 33.89 -4.82
C HIS A 1240 -11.62 34.65 -6.10
N THR A 1241 -10.44 34.40 -6.63
CA THR A 1241 -9.98 34.86 -7.94
C THR A 1241 -10.67 34.11 -9.09
N ASP A 1242 -11.16 32.91 -8.82
CA ASP A 1242 -12.01 32.10 -9.70
C ASP A 1242 -13.43 31.94 -9.11
N ALA A 1243 -14.38 31.36 -9.84
CA ALA A 1243 -15.76 31.15 -9.41
C ALA A 1243 -15.86 30.36 -8.09
N VAL A 1244 -16.81 30.74 -7.22
CA VAL A 1244 -17.19 29.91 -6.06
C VAL A 1244 -17.91 28.69 -6.61
N LYS A 1245 -17.50 27.47 -6.24
CA LYS A 1245 -18.11 26.21 -6.71
C LYS A 1245 -19.01 25.56 -5.66
N THR A 1246 -18.63 25.67 -4.40
CA THR A 1246 -19.31 24.96 -3.31
C THR A 1246 -19.27 25.75 -2.01
N LEU A 1247 -20.27 25.54 -1.15
CA LEU A 1247 -20.42 26.15 0.15
C LEU A 1247 -20.77 25.10 1.21
N CYS A 1248 -20.22 25.23 2.42
CA CYS A 1248 -20.49 24.35 3.55
C CYS A 1248 -20.59 25.17 4.85
N SER A 1249 -21.48 24.78 5.78
CA SER A 1249 -21.57 25.36 7.13
C SER A 1249 -20.85 24.46 8.13
N ALA A 1250 -20.04 25.07 9.00
CA ALA A 1250 -19.44 24.40 10.16
C ALA A 1250 -20.09 24.93 11.44
N GLU A 1251 -21.05 24.17 11.97
CA GLU A 1251 -21.81 24.45 13.20
C GLU A 1251 -22.45 25.85 13.24
N ASP A 1252 -22.79 26.41 12.08
CA ASP A 1252 -23.29 27.78 11.93
C ASP A 1252 -22.37 28.88 12.50
N ARG A 1253 -21.14 28.52 12.88
CA ARG A 1253 -20.10 29.45 13.34
C ARG A 1253 -19.27 29.96 12.18
N TYR A 1254 -19.03 29.10 11.19
CA TYR A 1254 -18.26 29.41 10.00
C TYR A 1254 -18.97 28.96 8.73
N VAL A 1255 -18.75 29.72 7.66
CA VAL A 1255 -19.05 29.29 6.29
C VAL A 1255 -17.74 28.99 5.58
N LEU A 1256 -17.73 27.92 4.80
CA LEU A 1256 -16.60 27.46 4.00
C LEU A 1256 -16.98 27.60 2.53
N SER A 1257 -16.11 28.16 1.71
CA SER A 1257 -16.33 28.27 0.26
C SER A 1257 -15.16 27.70 -0.53
N GLY A 1258 -15.43 26.79 -1.47
CA GLY A 1258 -14.44 26.25 -2.39
C GLY A 1258 -14.45 26.96 -3.74
N SER A 1259 -13.28 27.12 -4.36
CA SER A 1259 -13.12 27.75 -5.68
C SER A 1259 -12.97 26.74 -6.82
N GLY A 1260 -13.14 27.21 -8.05
CA GLY A 1260 -12.71 26.49 -9.26
C GLY A 1260 -11.20 26.29 -9.37
N SER A 1261 -10.76 25.61 -10.44
CA SER A 1261 -9.37 25.22 -10.67
C SER A 1261 -8.43 26.39 -10.95
N GLY A 1262 -8.93 27.60 -11.23
CA GLY A 1262 -8.08 28.79 -11.36
C GLY A 1262 -7.40 29.19 -10.05
N GLU A 1263 -8.00 28.85 -8.90
CA GLU A 1263 -7.42 29.10 -7.56
C GLU A 1263 -7.23 27.82 -6.75
N GLY A 1264 -8.21 26.91 -6.78
CA GLY A 1264 -8.22 25.65 -6.03
C GLY A 1264 -8.12 25.78 -4.50
N LYS A 1265 -8.68 26.84 -3.89
CA LYS A 1265 -8.59 27.13 -2.45
C LYS A 1265 -9.95 27.09 -1.75
N ILE A 1266 -9.89 26.94 -0.43
CA ILE A 1266 -11.03 27.06 0.48
C ILE A 1266 -10.87 28.35 1.28
N ALA A 1267 -11.92 29.17 1.33
CA ALA A 1267 -11.99 30.35 2.19
C ALA A 1267 -12.96 30.13 3.35
N ILE A 1268 -12.57 30.56 4.55
CA ILE A 1268 -13.31 30.33 5.79
C ILE A 1268 -13.80 31.66 6.34
N TRP A 1269 -15.11 31.80 6.46
CA TRP A 1269 -15.83 33.04 6.76
C TRP A 1269 -16.46 32.96 8.14
N LYS A 1270 -16.40 34.06 8.90
CA LYS A 1270 -17.13 34.19 10.17
C LYS A 1270 -18.60 34.51 9.91
N VAL A 1271 -19.48 33.89 10.69
CA VAL A 1271 -20.93 34.12 10.65
C VAL A 1271 -21.30 35.04 11.82
N GLU A 1272 -21.04 36.33 11.64
CA GLU A 1272 -21.40 37.43 12.56
C GLU A 1272 -22.44 38.36 11.93
#